data_AF-A0A6G1IDP8-F1
#
_entry.id   AF-A0A6G1IDP8-F1
#
_cell.length_a   1.000
_cell.length_b   1.000
_cell.length_c   1.000
_cell.angle_alpha   90.00
_cell.angle_beta   90.00
_cell.angle_gamma   90.00
#
_symmetry.space_group_name_H-M   'P 1'
#
loop_
_entity.id
_entity.type
_entity.pdbx_description
1 polymer ?
#
loop_
_entity_poly.entity_id
_entity_poly.type
_entity_poly.pdbx_seq_one_letter_code
_entity_poly.pdbx_strand_id
1 'polypeptide(L)'
;MENGTLSPAPDVFAATSVAEVHAALASLHQQEATVTQRLSDLIASQKDLSRELGRLDLLRAHLGTQAVNTRAISNGMLSDAASTAHRISSAVKRLDQEQSNVKATLEVVEQVAELKACVLGVHGSMGAPQDWETAAGYLSRASNIPDAVIDGSFAEEIVPTAEVPDPPRATLDAAAESLCGLFLREFEKAANDGDGSRVTRFFKLFPLIGRTDTGLDAYGRYVCQGVAARARTNFNSAGVDQRKEGYFYANTITKLFEHIAQIVDGHEPLVERHYGPGMMAKVIERLQIEADVQGGIVLDTWLDERSVDRKLTDIKSYAFSFLVQSFMPSQRPAAGTPRSSSPANAVGRTSEDEGVNMKEVDGLLAESALMLGRWALYSRFISSKCAPSEPVDRIDHGLVMPQFLATSNLNKKVSSHLVEPFNIMTTFFFRRSVEKAFQLDQSPSDLNLNPTKPLGADPPFITTAVDTVMYILNQVLQRALASSQRAIIASVVPDISRVLSSDFIGMIQRKMRDESYPRPIIQGGLPPEDRVIAFLVLINNLDVANDYIKRIVEQQLGSKTPNGDEPAKSPLENLFPFGHDAKFVENNLKAMEHSFAVKSAELLNDSIQVAFHSVLKPRVRPTLTEAFREINYKPVDEANGEDESDDVDLVKSRFDRGWGALIRPIKRILTASNFDRLLTVAVHYLATALEKRIKSYHGLVNELGAVKLERDISGIVTAAVAGGKYGLRDSFTKCTQMTLIMNMEDDEWEEVSHEAAGDSGIQWVLTADERSFARTQCPLYQHYSGSRHEPFSTGRWNLSYMRPIPSCRTFVSQEVEDTIARLKRVIVDPDLFRLFENSWPSTLDTTISWTGISNKTGSNHEGEELSFVVTGDIEAMWLRDSANQLQAYTSVLKSDGGEEVSRGKRTLASLFRGTINLQARYILGDPFCNAFQAPDESGIPRKSSANSDTINPSYDYMQVFSCQWELDSVASFLQLSADYAAITGDYGFFGKHDWIAAVQKVLEITKSMTIDSYAEDGTWQHTPYTYCAPYGGTPINDCNGSPHRGNIGLIRSFQRPSDDSCIYQYLIPSNMMYSVALNATSAIMEKVSAPTSNLTAWMRTMSTEIRTGIEKYAVTQDAKYGRIYAYEIDGYGSAILMDDPNVPSLLSAPFLNYVPRNDKVYQNTRRKILSKDNPYYAWGPAISGVGSMHTRPGNVWPMANIMAILTSEDEEEIIRNLRGLVGSTDGLGVIHESVNAKNEKMWTRQWFSWANGLFGQAILNLEERKPHILKMGFQ
;
A
#
# COMPACT_ATOMS: atom_id res chain seq x y z
N MET A 1 31.18 -17.20 24.09
CA MET A 1 32.56 -17.72 23.96
C MET A 1 32.85 -17.77 22.47
N GLU A 2 33.90 -17.17 21.92
CA GLU A 2 35.24 -16.91 22.49
C GLU A 2 35.84 -15.53 22.12
N ASN A 3 36.31 -14.88 23.18
CA ASN A 3 37.33 -13.85 23.43
C ASN A 3 38.21 -13.23 22.31
N GLY A 4 38.40 -11.90 22.44
CA GLY A 4 39.58 -11.17 21.99
C GLY A 4 39.91 -10.01 22.95
N THR A 5 41.13 -10.00 23.48
CA THR A 5 41.68 -9.26 24.65
C THR A 5 41.95 -7.76 24.43
N LEU A 6 41.65 -6.94 25.46
CA LEU A 6 41.96 -5.51 25.60
C LEU A 6 43.41 -5.26 26.10
N SER A 7 44.07 -4.21 25.60
CA SER A 7 45.36 -3.69 26.08
C SER A 7 45.22 -2.86 27.38
N PRO A 8 46.28 -2.75 28.23
CA PRO A 8 46.15 -2.28 29.62
C PRO A 8 46.28 -0.76 29.78
N ALA A 9 45.63 -0.22 30.83
CA ALA A 9 45.67 1.20 31.23
C ALA A 9 47.01 1.56 31.93
N PRO A 10 47.42 2.85 31.97
CA PRO A 10 48.71 3.26 32.56
C PRO A 10 48.74 3.06 34.07
N ASP A 11 49.86 2.53 34.58
CA ASP A 11 50.07 2.20 36.00
C ASP A 11 50.56 3.41 36.81
N VAL A 12 49.83 3.79 37.86
CA VAL A 12 50.15 4.91 38.78
C VAL A 12 51.52 4.73 39.43
N PHE A 13 51.97 3.48 39.66
CA PHE A 13 53.25 3.19 40.29
C PHE A 13 54.46 3.39 39.36
N ALA A 14 54.25 3.62 38.06
CA ALA A 14 55.28 3.90 37.07
C ALA A 14 55.47 5.40 36.76
N ALA A 15 54.62 6.28 37.33
CA ALA A 15 54.68 7.72 37.10
C ALA A 15 55.85 8.36 37.87
N THR A 16 56.68 9.14 37.18
CA THR A 16 57.89 9.76 37.76
C THR A 16 57.80 11.29 37.85
N SER A 17 56.76 11.89 37.29
CA SER A 17 56.49 13.33 37.33
C SER A 17 55.08 13.67 37.84
N VAL A 18 54.92 14.86 38.45
CA VAL A 18 53.63 15.32 38.98
C VAL A 18 52.54 15.40 37.88
N ALA A 19 52.93 15.69 36.64
CA ALA A 19 52.02 15.74 35.49
C ALA A 19 51.49 14.34 35.09
N GLU A 20 52.33 13.31 35.17
CA GLU A 20 51.92 11.92 34.91
C GLU A 20 51.00 11.38 36.01
N VAL A 21 51.23 11.77 37.27
CA VAL A 21 50.32 11.44 38.38
C VAL A 21 48.96 12.11 38.19
N HIS A 22 48.91 13.37 37.75
CA HIS A 22 47.63 14.06 37.44
C HIS A 22 46.91 13.45 36.23
N ALA A 23 47.64 13.02 35.20
CA ALA A 23 47.05 12.33 34.04
C ALA A 23 46.51 10.95 34.42
N ALA A 24 47.23 10.21 35.27
CA ALA A 24 46.76 8.93 35.79
C ALA A 24 45.54 9.10 36.71
N LEU A 25 45.52 10.15 37.56
CA LEU A 25 44.37 10.48 38.40
C LEU A 25 43.14 10.90 37.57
N ALA A 26 43.33 11.68 36.50
CA ALA A 26 42.26 12.07 35.57
C ALA A 26 41.71 10.88 34.79
N SER A 27 42.58 9.95 34.37
CA SER A 27 42.15 8.69 33.77
C SER A 27 41.40 7.81 34.77
N LEU A 28 41.80 7.80 36.04
CA LEU A 28 41.10 7.08 37.12
C LEU A 28 39.74 7.72 37.43
N HIS A 29 39.63 9.05 37.47
CA HIS A 29 38.34 9.74 37.63
C HIS A 29 37.42 9.54 36.42
N GLN A 30 37.97 9.50 35.20
CA GLN A 30 37.19 9.19 33.99
C GLN A 30 36.74 7.72 33.98
N GLN A 31 37.57 6.80 34.46
CA GLN A 31 37.16 5.43 34.72
C GLN A 31 36.09 5.35 35.81
N GLU A 32 36.25 6.06 36.92
CA GLU A 32 35.28 6.11 38.01
C GLU A 32 33.94 6.67 37.54
N ALA A 33 33.93 7.75 36.75
CA ALA A 33 32.72 8.33 36.17
C ALA A 33 32.06 7.39 35.15
N THR A 34 32.84 6.73 34.29
CA THR A 34 32.33 5.75 33.32
C THR A 34 31.77 4.50 34.01
N VAL A 35 32.44 4.04 35.07
CA VAL A 35 32.01 2.92 35.90
C VAL A 35 30.76 3.31 36.69
N THR A 36 30.68 4.53 37.23
CA THR A 36 29.52 5.03 37.96
C THR A 36 28.32 5.21 37.04
N GLN A 37 28.49 5.75 35.83
CA GLN A 37 27.44 5.86 34.82
C GLN A 37 26.92 4.48 34.39
N ARG A 38 27.83 3.55 34.09
CA ARG A 38 27.45 2.15 33.80
C ARG A 38 26.75 1.50 35.00
N LEU A 39 27.18 1.79 36.22
CA LEU A 39 26.56 1.28 37.44
C LEU A 39 25.15 1.87 37.61
N SER A 40 24.93 3.16 37.33
CA SER A 40 23.62 3.80 37.37
C SER A 40 22.67 3.25 36.30
N ASP A 41 23.16 3.04 35.07
CA ASP A 41 22.38 2.41 33.99
C ASP A 41 22.05 0.95 34.33
N LEU A 42 22.99 0.21 34.93
CA LEU A 42 22.77 -1.14 35.44
C LEU A 42 21.77 -1.15 36.61
N ILE A 43 21.83 -0.19 37.53
CA ILE A 43 20.88 -0.05 38.66
C ILE A 43 19.47 0.34 38.15
N ALA A 44 19.37 1.18 37.11
CA ALA A 44 18.09 1.51 36.48
C ALA A 44 17.46 0.26 35.81
N SER A 45 18.29 -0.52 35.10
CA SER A 45 17.87 -1.81 34.53
C SER A 45 17.62 -2.89 35.59
N GLN A 46 18.16 -2.73 36.81
CA GLN A 46 18.00 -3.67 37.92
C GLN A 46 16.55 -3.82 38.35
N LYS A 47 15.69 -2.80 38.21
CA LYS A 47 14.27 -2.90 38.60
C LYS A 47 13.49 -3.79 37.64
N ASP A 48 13.70 -3.63 36.33
CA ASP A 48 13.08 -4.47 35.30
C ASP A 48 13.69 -5.87 35.29
N LEU A 49 15.02 -5.98 35.45
CA LEU A 49 15.71 -7.25 35.59
C LEU A 49 15.33 -7.96 36.90
N SER A 50 15.08 -7.26 38.01
CA SER A 50 14.61 -7.89 39.27
C SER A 50 13.15 -8.34 39.18
N ARG A 51 12.31 -7.70 38.35
CA ARG A 51 10.94 -8.15 38.07
C ARG A 51 10.94 -9.41 37.20
N GLU A 52 11.77 -9.42 36.16
CA GLU A 52 12.01 -10.57 35.28
C GLU A 52 12.68 -11.73 36.04
N LEU A 53 13.78 -11.47 36.76
CA LEU A 53 14.45 -12.42 37.64
C LEU A 53 13.56 -12.85 38.80
N GLY A 54 12.69 -12.02 39.34
CA GLY A 54 11.73 -12.41 40.37
C GLY A 54 10.68 -13.40 39.85
N ARG A 55 10.21 -13.21 38.61
CA ARG A 55 9.39 -14.21 37.90
C ARG A 55 10.19 -15.47 37.61
N LEU A 56 11.44 -15.32 37.18
CA LEU A 56 12.32 -16.43 36.84
C LEU A 56 12.76 -17.21 38.09
N ASP A 57 12.93 -16.56 39.24
CA ASP A 57 13.25 -17.14 40.54
C ASP A 57 12.02 -17.75 41.19
N LEU A 58 10.81 -17.21 40.98
CA LEU A 58 9.56 -17.91 41.33
C LEU A 58 9.42 -19.20 40.52
N LEU A 59 9.68 -19.13 39.21
CA LEU A 59 9.73 -20.30 38.33
C LEU A 59 10.85 -21.26 38.73
N ARG A 60 12.06 -20.77 39.03
CA ARG A 60 13.21 -21.58 39.45
C ARG A 60 13.03 -22.16 40.85
N ALA A 61 12.34 -21.46 41.74
CA ALA A 61 11.97 -21.97 43.06
C ALA A 61 10.89 -23.03 42.93
N HIS A 62 9.89 -22.86 42.05
CA HIS A 62 8.90 -23.89 41.73
C HIS A 62 9.54 -25.10 41.05
N LEU A 63 10.33 -24.89 40.00
CA LEU A 63 11.02 -25.95 39.28
C LEU A 63 12.08 -26.61 40.17
N GLY A 64 12.74 -25.84 41.03
CA GLY A 64 13.77 -26.28 41.96
C GLY A 64 13.19 -27.08 43.12
N THR A 65 12.07 -26.66 43.72
CA THR A 65 11.36 -27.49 44.71
C THR A 65 10.76 -28.73 44.07
N GLN A 66 10.22 -28.64 42.85
CA GLN A 66 9.75 -29.81 42.10
C GLN A 66 10.91 -30.73 41.69
N ALA A 67 12.07 -30.20 41.29
CA ALA A 67 13.24 -30.99 40.90
C ALA A 67 14.01 -31.56 42.10
N VAL A 68 14.03 -30.88 43.25
CA VAL A 68 14.56 -31.39 44.52
C VAL A 68 13.60 -32.41 45.11
N ASN A 69 12.28 -32.21 45.06
CA ASN A 69 11.30 -33.24 45.40
C ASN A 69 11.43 -34.44 44.47
N THR A 70 11.60 -34.22 43.16
CA THR A 70 11.80 -35.30 42.17
C THR A 70 13.16 -35.97 42.35
N ARG A 71 14.24 -35.27 42.73
CA ARG A 71 15.55 -35.87 43.04
C ARG A 71 15.58 -36.54 44.41
N ALA A 72 14.86 -36.05 45.41
CA ALA A 72 14.71 -36.71 46.71
C ALA A 72 13.86 -37.98 46.55
N ILE A 73 12.81 -37.92 45.73
CA ILE A 73 12.03 -39.08 45.29
C ILE A 73 12.90 -40.01 44.44
N SER A 74 13.72 -39.53 43.51
CA SER A 74 14.53 -40.36 42.57
C SER A 74 15.79 -40.97 43.20
N ASN A 75 16.57 -40.19 43.96
CA ASN A 75 17.89 -40.58 44.48
C ASN A 75 17.87 -40.97 45.97
N GLY A 76 16.86 -40.55 46.75
CA GLY A 76 16.74 -40.88 48.17
C GLY A 76 15.71 -41.99 48.44
N MET A 77 14.49 -41.83 47.93
CA MET A 77 13.42 -42.82 48.10
C MET A 77 13.46 -43.92 47.04
N LEU A 78 13.54 -43.57 45.76
CA LEU A 78 13.52 -44.50 44.63
C LEU A 78 14.89 -45.09 44.36
N SER A 79 16.04 -44.53 44.74
CA SER A 79 17.32 -45.21 44.45
C SER A 79 17.58 -46.38 45.41
N ASP A 80 17.27 -46.21 46.70
CA ASP A 80 17.37 -47.30 47.68
C ASP A 80 16.21 -48.29 47.54
N ALA A 81 15.00 -47.79 47.24
CA ALA A 81 13.89 -48.66 46.86
C ALA A 81 14.07 -49.29 45.48
N ALA A 82 14.73 -48.66 44.50
CA ALA A 82 14.99 -49.22 43.18
C ALA A 82 16.27 -50.04 43.12
N SER A 83 17.22 -49.93 44.05
CA SER A 83 18.31 -50.91 44.17
C SER A 83 17.80 -52.19 44.84
N THR A 84 16.99 -52.05 45.89
CA THR A 84 16.29 -53.16 46.54
C THR A 84 15.24 -53.77 45.62
N ALA A 85 14.47 -52.94 44.90
CA ALA A 85 13.54 -53.38 43.88
C ALA A 85 14.25 -53.80 42.60
N HIS A 86 15.46 -53.36 42.23
CA HIS A 86 16.17 -53.98 41.11
C HIS A 86 16.62 -55.38 41.49
N ARG A 87 17.03 -55.59 42.73
CA ARG A 87 17.47 -56.90 43.22
C ARG A 87 16.29 -57.88 43.38
N ILE A 88 15.14 -57.40 43.87
CA ILE A 88 13.90 -58.18 43.98
C ILE A 88 13.23 -58.31 42.60
N SER A 89 13.08 -57.24 41.83
CA SER A 89 12.48 -57.24 40.48
C SER A 89 13.36 -57.92 39.44
N SER A 90 14.68 -58.04 39.59
CA SER A 90 15.49 -58.92 38.72
C SER A 90 15.35 -60.40 39.08
N ALA A 91 15.22 -60.73 40.37
CA ALA A 91 14.92 -62.09 40.81
C ALA A 91 13.47 -62.50 40.46
N VAL A 92 12.51 -61.59 40.60
CA VAL A 92 11.11 -61.75 40.22
C VAL A 92 10.96 -61.72 38.70
N LYS A 93 11.65 -60.85 37.94
CA LYS A 93 11.67 -60.92 36.48
C LYS A 93 12.28 -62.21 35.96
N ARG A 94 13.29 -62.80 36.63
CA ARG A 94 13.78 -64.14 36.27
C ARG A 94 12.74 -65.22 36.52
N LEU A 95 12.02 -65.15 37.64
CA LEU A 95 10.95 -66.11 37.96
C LEU A 95 9.72 -65.94 37.05
N ASP A 96 9.29 -64.70 36.80
CA ASP A 96 8.20 -64.32 35.90
C ASP A 96 8.55 -64.63 34.44
N GLN A 97 9.82 -64.50 34.02
CA GLN A 97 10.25 -64.90 32.69
C GLN A 97 10.18 -66.41 32.52
N GLU A 98 10.63 -67.20 33.49
CA GLU A 98 10.50 -68.66 33.45
C GLU A 98 9.02 -69.10 33.51
N GLN A 99 8.20 -68.46 34.36
CA GLN A 99 6.77 -68.74 34.44
C GLN A 99 6.01 -68.30 33.18
N SER A 100 6.39 -67.17 32.57
CA SER A 100 5.86 -66.69 31.29
C SER A 100 6.27 -67.61 30.14
N ASN A 101 7.51 -68.10 30.12
CA ASN A 101 7.98 -69.05 29.12
C ASN A 101 7.22 -70.40 29.22
N VAL A 102 6.97 -70.90 30.44
CA VAL A 102 6.17 -72.13 30.65
C VAL A 102 4.70 -71.90 30.27
N LYS A 103 4.12 -70.76 30.63
CA LYS A 103 2.72 -70.42 30.28
C LYS A 103 2.54 -70.23 28.77
N ALA A 104 3.49 -69.58 28.09
CA ALA A 104 3.51 -69.46 26.63
C ALA A 104 3.66 -70.83 25.95
N THR A 105 4.46 -71.74 26.52
CA THR A 105 4.58 -73.11 25.98
C THR A 105 3.28 -73.90 26.14
N LEU A 106 2.60 -73.77 27.29
CA LEU A 106 1.29 -74.41 27.51
C LEU A 106 0.21 -73.87 26.56
N GLU A 107 0.19 -72.55 26.37
CA GLU A 107 -0.74 -71.87 25.46
C GLU A 107 -0.54 -72.33 24.00
N VAL A 108 0.70 -72.51 23.55
CA VAL A 108 1.00 -73.08 22.22
C VAL A 108 0.49 -74.52 22.10
N VAL A 109 0.60 -75.35 23.14
CA VAL A 109 0.09 -76.74 23.10
C VAL A 109 -1.44 -76.78 23.07
N GLU A 110 -2.11 -75.93 23.86
CA GLU A 110 -3.58 -75.80 23.84
C GLU A 110 -4.09 -75.31 22.47
N GLN A 111 -3.40 -74.33 21.89
CA GLN A 111 -3.69 -73.81 20.54
C GLN A 111 -3.48 -74.86 19.45
N VAL A 112 -2.45 -75.72 19.55
CA VAL A 112 -2.22 -76.82 18.59
C VAL A 112 -3.27 -77.94 18.73
N ALA A 113 -3.73 -78.22 19.96
CA ALA A 113 -4.82 -79.17 20.19
C ALA A 113 -6.15 -78.66 19.60
N GLU A 114 -6.46 -77.38 19.79
CA GLU A 114 -7.63 -76.72 19.18
C GLU A 114 -7.52 -76.67 17.65
N LEU A 115 -6.33 -76.40 17.11
CA LEU A 115 -6.05 -76.44 15.67
C LEU A 115 -6.34 -77.82 15.08
N LYS A 116 -5.90 -78.89 15.77
CA LYS A 116 -6.18 -80.27 15.37
C LYS A 116 -7.68 -80.59 15.37
N ALA A 117 -8.40 -80.13 16.39
CA ALA A 117 -9.86 -80.30 16.46
C ALA A 117 -10.57 -79.54 15.32
N CYS A 118 -10.09 -78.34 14.97
CA CYS A 118 -10.66 -77.55 13.87
C CYS A 118 -10.37 -78.19 12.51
N VAL A 119 -9.16 -78.65 12.23
CA VAL A 119 -8.79 -79.30 10.94
C VAL A 119 -9.62 -80.56 10.71
N LEU A 120 -9.77 -81.42 11.74
CA LEU A 120 -10.61 -82.61 11.66
C LEU A 120 -12.11 -82.27 11.54
N GLY A 121 -12.57 -81.24 12.26
CA GLY A 121 -13.94 -80.75 12.19
C GLY A 121 -14.32 -80.21 10.82
N VAL A 122 -13.43 -79.42 10.19
CA VAL A 122 -13.62 -78.90 8.83
C VAL A 122 -13.72 -80.05 7.83
N HIS A 123 -12.78 -81.00 7.86
CA HIS A 123 -12.79 -82.15 6.96
C HIS A 123 -14.05 -83.02 7.13
N GLY A 124 -14.46 -83.28 8.38
CA GLY A 124 -15.66 -84.07 8.69
C GLY A 124 -16.97 -83.39 8.26
N SER A 125 -17.11 -82.09 8.48
CA SER A 125 -18.31 -81.32 8.10
C SER A 125 -18.43 -81.11 6.60
N MET A 126 -17.30 -81.02 5.87
CA MET A 126 -17.26 -80.93 4.40
C MET A 126 -17.48 -82.27 3.68
N GLY A 127 -17.37 -83.39 4.39
CA GLY A 127 -17.58 -84.75 3.87
C GLY A 127 -19.06 -85.10 3.64
N ALA A 128 -19.47 -86.31 4.04
CA ALA A 128 -20.82 -86.84 3.79
C ALA A 128 -22.01 -85.99 4.28
N PRO A 129 -21.94 -85.24 5.41
CA PRO A 129 -23.06 -84.42 5.89
C PRO A 129 -23.31 -83.14 5.08
N GLN A 130 -22.30 -82.64 4.36
CA GLN A 130 -22.33 -81.34 3.66
C GLN A 130 -22.88 -80.19 4.52
N ASP A 131 -22.51 -80.16 5.80
CA ASP A 131 -22.93 -79.11 6.72
C ASP A 131 -21.95 -77.92 6.69
N TRP A 132 -22.20 -77.01 5.75
CA TRP A 132 -21.29 -75.91 5.43
C TRP A 132 -21.22 -74.84 6.54
N GLU A 133 -22.26 -74.69 7.36
CA GLU A 133 -22.29 -73.70 8.44
C GLU A 133 -21.38 -74.13 9.59
N THR A 134 -21.45 -75.41 9.96
CA THR A 134 -20.57 -76.01 10.97
C THR A 134 -19.11 -76.03 10.49
N ALA A 135 -18.86 -76.32 9.20
CA ALA A 135 -17.52 -76.23 8.61
C ALA A 135 -16.94 -74.80 8.66
N ALA A 136 -17.74 -73.79 8.32
CA ALA A 136 -17.34 -72.38 8.42
C ALA A 136 -17.07 -71.96 9.88
N GLY A 137 -17.83 -72.50 10.84
CA GLY A 137 -17.59 -72.29 12.27
C GLY A 137 -16.24 -72.84 12.76
N TYR A 138 -15.83 -74.02 12.28
CA TYR A 138 -14.51 -74.57 12.59
C TYR A 138 -13.36 -73.77 11.92
N LEU A 139 -13.56 -73.26 10.70
CA LEU A 139 -12.60 -72.35 10.06
C LEU A 139 -12.46 -71.03 10.84
N SER A 140 -13.56 -70.46 11.33
CA SER A 140 -13.54 -69.24 12.15
C SER A 140 -12.82 -69.44 13.49
N ARG A 141 -12.97 -70.62 14.10
CA ARG A 141 -12.20 -70.98 15.30
C ARG A 141 -10.72 -71.15 15.00
N ALA A 142 -10.39 -71.82 13.90
CA ALA A 142 -9.01 -71.98 13.45
C ALA A 142 -8.33 -70.62 13.15
N SER A 143 -9.05 -69.66 12.57
CA SER A 143 -8.50 -68.33 12.27
C SER A 143 -8.20 -67.47 13.50
N ASN A 144 -8.71 -67.82 14.68
CA ASN A 144 -8.38 -67.15 15.95
C ASN A 144 -7.07 -67.68 16.56
N ILE A 145 -6.47 -68.72 15.98
CA ILE A 145 -5.20 -69.28 16.41
C ILE A 145 -4.07 -68.51 15.71
N PRO A 146 -3.02 -68.07 16.43
CA PRO A 146 -1.94 -67.30 15.83
C PRO A 146 -1.23 -68.02 14.67
N ASP A 147 -0.91 -67.30 13.60
CA ASP A 147 -0.23 -67.86 12.42
C ASP A 147 1.09 -68.56 12.75
N ALA A 148 1.83 -68.01 13.73
CA ALA A 148 3.10 -68.60 14.20
C ALA A 148 2.94 -70.01 14.79
N VAL A 149 1.74 -70.35 15.26
CA VAL A 149 1.41 -71.68 15.81
C VAL A 149 0.90 -72.59 14.70
N ILE A 150 0.12 -72.08 13.75
CA ILE A 150 -0.35 -72.83 12.58
C ILE A 150 0.81 -73.22 11.65
N ASP A 151 1.81 -72.34 11.47
CA ASP A 151 3.06 -72.59 10.73
C ASP A 151 4.18 -73.22 11.57
N GLY A 152 3.92 -73.48 12.85
CA GLY A 152 4.92 -74.03 13.74
C GLY A 152 5.32 -75.44 13.32
N SER A 153 6.61 -75.76 13.39
CA SER A 153 7.13 -77.11 13.11
C SER A 153 6.46 -78.19 13.97
N PHE A 154 6.00 -77.82 15.18
CA PHE A 154 5.25 -78.71 16.08
C PHE A 154 3.82 -78.99 15.59
N ALA A 155 3.14 -78.01 14.99
CA ALA A 155 1.80 -78.22 14.41
C ALA A 155 1.86 -79.04 13.12
N GLU A 156 2.90 -78.81 12.29
CA GLU A 156 3.14 -79.55 11.04
C GLU A 156 3.36 -81.06 11.29
N GLU A 157 3.93 -81.43 12.44
CA GLU A 157 4.15 -82.84 12.79
C GLU A 157 2.96 -83.48 13.52
N ILE A 158 2.24 -82.74 14.39
CA ILE A 158 1.24 -83.31 15.31
C ILE A 158 -0.21 -83.24 14.80
N VAL A 159 -0.53 -82.25 13.98
CA VAL A 159 -1.92 -82.02 13.52
C VAL A 159 -2.33 -82.96 12.37
N PRO A 160 -1.48 -83.25 11.35
CA PRO A 160 -1.86 -84.19 10.29
C PRO A 160 -2.26 -85.58 10.82
N THR A 161 -3.20 -86.22 10.15
CA THR A 161 -3.73 -87.55 10.51
C THR A 161 -3.82 -88.46 9.29
N ALA A 162 -4.09 -89.75 9.48
CA ALA A 162 -4.22 -90.69 8.36
C ALA A 162 -5.35 -90.32 7.37
N GLU A 163 -6.36 -89.57 7.82
CA GLU A 163 -7.49 -89.10 7.00
C GLU A 163 -7.21 -87.72 6.35
N VAL A 164 -6.36 -86.90 6.97
CA VAL A 164 -5.95 -85.57 6.49
C VAL A 164 -4.42 -85.47 6.55
N PRO A 165 -3.70 -85.88 5.49
CA PRO A 165 -2.24 -86.00 5.52
C PRO A 165 -1.51 -84.68 5.28
N ASP A 166 -2.19 -83.67 4.74
CA ASP A 166 -1.59 -82.38 4.40
C ASP A 166 -1.34 -81.53 5.65
N PRO A 167 -0.35 -80.61 5.61
CA PRO A 167 -0.13 -79.66 6.68
C PRO A 167 -1.39 -78.84 7.03
N PRO A 168 -1.52 -78.36 8.27
CA PRO A 168 -2.73 -77.68 8.75
C PRO A 168 -3.15 -76.50 7.89
N ARG A 169 -2.19 -75.65 7.51
CA ARG A 169 -2.46 -74.48 6.67
C ARG A 169 -2.97 -74.86 5.28
N ALA A 170 -2.31 -75.82 4.63
CA ALA A 170 -2.72 -76.31 3.33
C ALA A 170 -4.16 -76.87 3.35
N THR A 171 -4.53 -77.58 4.42
CA THR A 171 -5.89 -78.11 4.58
C THR A 171 -6.92 -77.00 4.83
N LEU A 172 -6.63 -76.05 5.71
CA LEU A 172 -7.55 -74.95 6.04
C LEU A 172 -7.75 -74.01 4.85
N ASP A 173 -6.69 -73.70 4.10
CA ASP A 173 -6.77 -72.86 2.90
C ASP A 173 -7.56 -73.55 1.77
N ALA A 174 -7.30 -74.84 1.52
CA ALA A 174 -8.05 -75.61 0.53
C ALA A 174 -9.54 -75.71 0.88
N ALA A 175 -9.86 -75.90 2.16
CA ALA A 175 -11.24 -75.91 2.66
C ALA A 175 -11.92 -74.53 2.53
N ALA A 176 -11.23 -73.46 2.91
CA ALA A 176 -11.72 -72.09 2.79
C ALA A 176 -11.95 -71.69 1.32
N GLU A 177 -11.07 -72.07 0.39
CA GLU A 177 -11.26 -71.83 -1.04
C GLU A 177 -12.46 -72.60 -1.62
N SER A 178 -12.60 -73.89 -1.26
CA SER A 178 -13.72 -74.70 -1.72
C SER A 178 -15.07 -74.18 -1.19
N LEU A 179 -15.15 -73.81 0.09
CA LEU A 179 -16.36 -73.23 0.67
C LEU A 179 -16.65 -71.85 0.10
N CYS A 180 -15.63 -71.03 -0.16
CA CYS A 180 -15.79 -69.73 -0.81
C CYS A 180 -16.41 -69.86 -2.21
N GLY A 181 -15.92 -70.79 -3.03
CA GLY A 181 -16.47 -71.06 -4.36
C GLY A 181 -17.93 -71.56 -4.32
N LEU A 182 -18.28 -72.36 -3.31
CA LEU A 182 -19.65 -72.84 -3.12
C LEU A 182 -20.60 -71.74 -2.64
N PHE A 183 -20.18 -70.94 -1.64
CA PHE A 183 -20.96 -69.81 -1.13
C PHE A 183 -21.21 -68.76 -2.20
N LEU A 184 -20.21 -68.45 -3.05
CA LEU A 184 -20.40 -67.54 -4.19
C LEU A 184 -21.48 -68.04 -5.15
N ARG A 185 -21.42 -69.32 -5.54
CA ARG A 185 -22.38 -69.91 -6.49
C ARG A 185 -23.81 -69.89 -5.96
N GLU A 186 -24.01 -70.29 -4.70
CA GLU A 186 -25.35 -70.29 -4.09
C GLU A 186 -25.85 -68.87 -3.76
N PHE A 187 -24.94 -67.95 -3.44
CA PHE A 187 -25.26 -66.53 -3.28
C PHE A 187 -25.73 -65.91 -4.59
N GLU A 188 -25.01 -66.12 -5.70
CA GLU A 188 -25.39 -65.60 -7.02
C GLU A 188 -26.70 -66.22 -7.52
N LYS A 189 -26.94 -67.51 -7.26
CA LYS A 189 -28.21 -68.16 -7.57
C LYS A 189 -29.38 -67.54 -6.77
N ALA A 190 -29.21 -67.34 -5.46
CA ALA A 190 -30.22 -66.71 -4.62
C ALA A 190 -30.50 -65.24 -5.01
N ALA A 191 -29.46 -64.51 -5.44
CA ALA A 191 -29.58 -63.15 -5.95
C ALA A 191 -30.40 -63.09 -7.25
N ASN A 192 -30.16 -64.03 -8.19
CA ASN A 192 -30.92 -64.12 -9.45
C ASN A 192 -32.38 -64.55 -9.24
N ASP A 193 -32.64 -65.42 -8.26
CA ASP A 193 -33.98 -65.90 -7.90
C ASP A 193 -34.79 -64.85 -7.09
N GLY A 194 -34.15 -63.76 -6.64
CA GLY A 194 -34.79 -62.71 -5.84
C GLY A 194 -35.08 -63.11 -4.38
N ASP A 195 -34.47 -64.19 -3.87
CA ASP A 195 -34.69 -64.69 -2.52
C ASP A 195 -33.76 -64.01 -1.50
N GLY A 196 -34.20 -62.84 -1.00
CA GLY A 196 -33.45 -62.04 -0.02
C GLY A 196 -33.11 -62.79 1.29
N SER A 197 -33.87 -63.83 1.64
CA SER A 197 -33.62 -64.62 2.85
C SER A 197 -32.38 -65.52 2.70
N ARG A 198 -32.23 -66.16 1.53
CA ARG A 198 -31.05 -66.97 1.20
C ARG A 198 -29.82 -66.14 0.94
N VAL A 199 -29.96 -65.00 0.26
CA VAL A 199 -28.88 -64.01 0.09
C VAL A 199 -28.30 -63.61 1.45
N THR A 200 -29.18 -63.29 2.41
CA THR A 200 -28.76 -62.93 3.79
C THR A 200 -28.12 -64.10 4.53
N ARG A 201 -28.57 -65.34 4.31
CA ARG A 201 -28.00 -66.54 4.92
C ARG A 201 -26.55 -66.75 4.49
N PHE A 202 -26.28 -66.81 3.18
CA PHE A 202 -24.92 -67.02 2.67
C PHE A 202 -24.01 -65.81 2.90
N PHE A 203 -24.56 -64.59 2.89
CA PHE A 203 -23.80 -63.38 3.22
C PHE A 203 -23.16 -63.44 4.61
N LYS A 204 -23.80 -64.06 5.61
CA LYS A 204 -23.25 -64.18 6.96
C LYS A 204 -22.13 -65.21 7.11
N LEU A 205 -21.92 -66.08 6.12
CA LEU A 205 -20.95 -67.17 6.19
C LEU A 205 -19.56 -66.80 5.66
N PHE A 206 -19.45 -65.79 4.78
CA PHE A 206 -18.17 -65.33 4.24
C PHE A 206 -17.16 -64.81 5.28
N PRO A 207 -17.57 -64.06 6.33
CA PRO A 207 -16.65 -63.65 7.39
C PRO A 207 -16.08 -64.84 8.17
N LEU A 208 -16.89 -65.89 8.38
CA LEU A 208 -16.50 -67.07 9.15
C LEU A 208 -15.38 -67.88 8.48
N ILE A 209 -15.23 -67.77 7.16
CA ILE A 209 -14.16 -68.43 6.40
C ILE A 209 -13.00 -67.48 6.05
N GLY A 210 -12.94 -66.30 6.66
CA GLY A 210 -11.88 -65.31 6.40
C GLY A 210 -11.91 -64.73 4.98
N ARG A 211 -13.06 -64.74 4.29
CA ARG A 211 -13.26 -64.18 2.93
C ARG A 211 -14.24 -63.01 2.94
N THR A 212 -14.01 -62.06 3.85
CA THR A 212 -14.85 -60.87 4.06
C THR A 212 -14.95 -60.00 2.81
N ASP A 213 -13.85 -59.75 2.10
CA ASP A 213 -13.83 -58.92 0.90
C ASP A 213 -14.64 -59.52 -0.26
N THR A 214 -14.55 -60.84 -0.45
CA THR A 214 -15.32 -61.56 -1.47
C THR A 214 -16.82 -61.51 -1.20
N GLY A 215 -17.22 -61.64 0.07
CA GLY A 215 -18.62 -61.53 0.49
C GLY A 215 -19.19 -60.12 0.31
N LEU A 216 -18.43 -59.09 0.69
CA LEU A 216 -18.81 -57.68 0.48
C LEU A 216 -18.89 -57.31 -1.00
N ASP A 217 -18.01 -57.85 -1.85
CA ASP A 217 -18.04 -57.63 -3.29
C ASP A 217 -19.30 -58.23 -3.94
N ALA A 218 -19.62 -59.49 -3.64
CA ALA A 218 -20.80 -60.16 -4.16
C ALA A 218 -22.09 -59.46 -3.70
N TYR A 219 -22.14 -59.04 -2.44
CA TYR A 219 -23.26 -58.28 -1.89
C TYR A 219 -23.40 -56.89 -2.50
N GLY A 220 -22.29 -56.18 -2.69
CA GLY A 220 -22.25 -54.91 -3.40
C GLY A 220 -22.84 -55.04 -4.81
N ARG A 221 -22.46 -56.08 -5.56
CA ARG A 221 -23.02 -56.37 -6.90
C ARG A 221 -24.54 -56.57 -6.87
N TYR A 222 -25.06 -57.35 -5.93
CA TYR A 222 -26.50 -57.58 -5.77
C TYR A 222 -27.27 -56.28 -5.54
N VAL A 223 -26.81 -55.45 -4.60
CA VAL A 223 -27.48 -54.19 -4.27
C VAL A 223 -27.39 -53.19 -5.42
N CYS A 224 -26.25 -53.13 -6.13
CA CYS A 224 -26.08 -52.27 -7.32
C CYS A 224 -27.07 -52.63 -8.43
N GLN A 225 -27.34 -53.92 -8.68
CA GLN A 225 -28.35 -54.34 -9.67
C GLN A 225 -29.76 -53.82 -9.31
N GLY A 226 -30.11 -53.81 -8.02
CA GLY A 226 -31.36 -53.24 -7.53
C GLY A 226 -31.47 -51.72 -7.74
N VAL A 227 -30.39 -50.99 -7.49
CA VAL A 227 -30.30 -49.54 -7.77
C VAL A 227 -30.48 -49.27 -9.26
N ALA A 228 -29.73 -49.97 -10.10
CA ALA A 228 -29.74 -49.81 -11.55
C ALA A 228 -31.14 -50.02 -12.16
N ALA A 229 -31.87 -51.06 -11.72
CA ALA A 229 -33.21 -51.36 -12.19
C ALA A 229 -34.22 -50.26 -11.83
N ARG A 230 -34.20 -49.77 -10.58
CA ARG A 230 -35.11 -48.72 -10.12
C ARG A 230 -34.80 -47.37 -10.76
N ALA A 231 -33.51 -47.05 -10.94
CA ALA A 231 -33.07 -45.83 -11.60
C ALA A 231 -33.55 -45.76 -13.06
N ARG A 232 -33.36 -46.83 -13.83
CA ARG A 232 -33.85 -46.94 -15.22
C ARG A 232 -35.38 -46.83 -15.30
N THR A 233 -36.09 -47.46 -14.37
CA THR A 233 -37.56 -47.38 -14.33
C THR A 233 -38.05 -45.94 -14.09
N ASN A 234 -37.42 -45.22 -13.15
CA ASN A 234 -37.75 -43.83 -12.87
C ASN A 234 -37.42 -42.91 -14.04
N PHE A 235 -36.27 -43.09 -14.70
CA PHE A 235 -35.88 -42.30 -15.87
C PHE A 235 -36.81 -42.52 -17.07
N ASN A 236 -37.21 -43.76 -17.32
CA ASN A 236 -38.11 -44.12 -18.43
C ASN A 236 -39.61 -43.89 -18.15
N SER A 237 -39.96 -43.38 -16.96
CA SER A 237 -41.36 -43.19 -16.56
C SER A 237 -42.09 -42.05 -17.29
N ALA A 238 -41.36 -41.13 -17.94
CA ALA A 238 -41.92 -40.00 -18.70
C ALA A 238 -41.41 -39.98 -20.15
N GLY A 239 -42.26 -39.56 -21.09
CA GLY A 239 -41.90 -39.34 -22.50
C GLY A 239 -41.13 -38.03 -22.74
N VAL A 240 -40.45 -37.89 -23.88
CA VAL A 240 -39.52 -36.77 -24.18
C VAL A 240 -40.14 -35.38 -23.97
N ASP A 241 -41.39 -35.16 -24.41
CA ASP A 241 -42.04 -33.85 -24.26
C ASP A 241 -42.40 -33.53 -22.81
N GLN A 242 -42.72 -34.54 -21.99
CA GLN A 242 -42.97 -34.38 -20.56
C GLN A 242 -41.67 -34.13 -19.75
N ARG A 243 -40.50 -34.51 -20.30
CA ARG A 243 -39.18 -34.22 -19.69
C ARG A 243 -38.74 -32.77 -19.93
N LYS A 244 -39.29 -32.12 -20.96
CA LYS A 244 -39.03 -30.71 -21.28
C LYS A 244 -39.74 -29.74 -20.34
N GLU A 245 -40.82 -30.16 -19.70
CA GLU A 245 -41.59 -29.34 -18.78
C GLU A 245 -41.22 -29.61 -17.32
N GLY A 246 -40.85 -28.56 -16.58
CA GLY A 246 -40.58 -28.61 -15.14
C GLY A 246 -39.21 -29.19 -14.73
N TYR A 247 -39.10 -29.55 -13.46
CA TYR A 247 -37.86 -30.00 -12.79
C TYR A 247 -37.62 -31.52 -12.91
N PHE A 248 -37.89 -32.12 -14.08
CA PHE A 248 -37.87 -33.58 -14.26
C PHE A 248 -36.52 -34.23 -13.91
N TYR A 249 -35.42 -33.69 -14.41
CA TYR A 249 -34.08 -34.26 -14.18
C TYR A 249 -33.65 -34.10 -12.73
N ALA A 250 -33.95 -32.94 -12.14
CA ALA A 250 -33.72 -32.70 -10.71
C ALA A 250 -34.52 -33.65 -9.81
N ASN A 251 -35.77 -33.96 -10.16
CA ASN A 251 -36.57 -34.96 -9.43
C ASN A 251 -36.03 -36.39 -9.63
N THR A 252 -35.54 -36.71 -10.82
CA THR A 252 -35.01 -38.06 -11.13
C THR A 252 -33.71 -38.33 -10.38
N ILE A 253 -32.78 -37.36 -10.35
CA ILE A 253 -31.53 -37.48 -9.59
C ILE A 253 -31.79 -37.49 -8.07
N THR A 254 -32.80 -36.73 -7.61
CA THR A 254 -33.23 -36.76 -6.19
C THR A 254 -33.70 -38.16 -5.80
N LYS A 255 -34.57 -38.79 -6.59
CA LYS A 255 -35.05 -40.16 -6.34
C LYS A 255 -33.93 -41.20 -6.36
N LEU A 256 -32.89 -41.01 -7.19
CA LEU A 256 -31.71 -41.87 -7.21
C LEU A 256 -30.95 -41.78 -5.88
N PHE A 257 -30.64 -40.57 -5.42
CA PHE A 257 -29.92 -40.36 -4.16
C PHE A 257 -30.71 -40.83 -2.93
N GLU A 258 -32.02 -40.56 -2.89
CA GLU A 258 -32.91 -41.06 -1.83
C GLU A 258 -32.94 -42.59 -1.79
N HIS A 259 -32.99 -43.24 -2.95
CA HIS A 259 -32.98 -44.71 -3.01
C HIS A 259 -31.67 -45.29 -2.49
N ILE A 260 -30.53 -44.71 -2.86
CA ILE A 260 -29.22 -45.14 -2.35
C ILE A 260 -29.15 -44.91 -0.83
N ALA A 261 -29.61 -43.77 -0.33
CA ALA A 261 -29.63 -43.48 1.11
C ALA A 261 -30.49 -44.49 1.89
N GLN A 262 -31.68 -44.83 1.38
CA GLN A 262 -32.55 -45.86 1.98
C GLN A 262 -31.90 -47.24 2.05
N ILE A 263 -31.16 -47.61 1.00
CA ILE A 263 -30.40 -48.86 0.96
C ILE A 263 -29.28 -48.83 2.00
N VAL A 264 -28.53 -47.73 2.09
CA VAL A 264 -27.44 -47.61 3.05
C VAL A 264 -27.95 -47.72 4.48
N ASP A 265 -28.96 -46.93 4.87
CA ASP A 265 -29.53 -46.98 6.22
C ASP A 265 -30.20 -48.33 6.54
N GLY A 266 -30.86 -48.97 5.57
CA GLY A 266 -31.53 -50.25 5.78
C GLY A 266 -30.59 -51.44 5.94
N HIS A 267 -29.43 -51.40 5.29
CA HIS A 267 -28.49 -52.53 5.22
C HIS A 267 -27.28 -52.37 6.15
N GLU A 268 -26.98 -51.17 6.64
CA GLU A 268 -25.89 -50.88 7.59
C GLU A 268 -25.91 -51.78 8.84
N PRO A 269 -27.04 -51.98 9.57
CA PRO A 269 -27.06 -52.85 10.75
C PRO A 269 -26.72 -54.31 10.45
N LEU A 270 -27.00 -54.78 9.24
CA LEU A 270 -26.69 -56.15 8.82
C LEU A 270 -25.20 -56.32 8.52
N VAL A 271 -24.61 -55.35 7.82
CA VAL A 271 -23.18 -55.37 7.44
C VAL A 271 -22.31 -55.21 8.68
N GLU A 272 -22.57 -54.20 9.51
CA GLU A 272 -21.73 -53.91 10.67
C GLU A 272 -21.78 -55.02 11.73
N ARG A 273 -22.93 -55.66 11.92
CA ARG A 273 -23.09 -56.75 12.88
C ARG A 273 -22.27 -58.00 12.54
N HIS A 274 -22.08 -58.30 11.26
CA HIS A 274 -21.47 -59.56 10.82
C HIS A 274 -20.06 -59.39 10.23
N TYR A 275 -19.73 -58.23 9.68
CA TYR A 275 -18.43 -57.95 9.06
C TYR A 275 -17.55 -57.00 9.89
N GLY A 276 -18.13 -56.31 10.88
CA GLY A 276 -17.43 -55.37 11.76
C GLY A 276 -17.74 -53.91 11.45
N PRO A 277 -17.43 -53.00 12.40
CA PRO A 277 -17.72 -51.57 12.28
C PRO A 277 -16.97 -50.94 11.09
N GLY A 278 -17.63 -50.05 10.35
CA GLY A 278 -17.01 -49.34 9.22
C GLY A 278 -16.92 -50.15 7.91
N MET A 279 -17.29 -51.44 7.90
CA MET A 279 -17.29 -52.25 6.67
C MET A 279 -18.38 -51.85 5.67
N MET A 280 -19.37 -51.08 6.11
CA MET A 280 -20.38 -50.48 5.24
C MET A 280 -19.76 -49.50 4.21
N ALA A 281 -18.62 -48.87 4.54
CA ALA A 281 -17.93 -47.98 3.61
C ALA A 281 -17.49 -48.68 2.30
N LYS A 282 -17.11 -49.97 2.36
CA LYS A 282 -16.75 -50.77 1.17
C LYS A 282 -17.96 -51.04 0.26
N VAL A 283 -19.15 -51.20 0.84
CA VAL A 283 -20.40 -51.37 0.06
C VAL A 283 -20.83 -50.04 -0.56
N ILE A 284 -20.68 -48.93 0.18
CA ILE A 284 -20.93 -47.58 -0.31
C ILE A 284 -20.04 -47.24 -1.51
N GLU A 285 -18.76 -47.61 -1.47
CA GLU A 285 -17.84 -47.41 -2.60
C GLU A 285 -18.35 -48.08 -3.89
N ARG A 286 -18.90 -49.30 -3.79
CA ARG A 286 -19.53 -49.99 -4.93
C ARG A 286 -20.83 -49.31 -5.37
N LEU A 287 -21.68 -48.89 -4.44
CA LEU A 287 -22.91 -48.15 -4.76
C LEU A 287 -22.63 -46.82 -5.46
N GLN A 288 -21.52 -46.16 -5.10
CA GLN A 288 -21.10 -44.93 -5.77
C GLN A 288 -20.73 -45.17 -7.24
N ILE A 289 -20.17 -46.33 -7.60
CA ILE A 289 -19.90 -46.68 -9.02
C ILE A 289 -21.22 -46.77 -9.81
N GLU A 290 -22.28 -47.34 -9.22
CA GLU A 290 -23.58 -47.38 -9.90
C GLU A 290 -24.25 -45.99 -9.94
N ALA A 291 -24.07 -45.18 -8.89
CA ALA A 291 -24.49 -43.77 -8.89
C ALA A 291 -23.79 -42.98 -10.01
N ASP A 292 -22.50 -43.26 -10.26
CA ASP A 292 -21.71 -42.67 -11.34
C ASP A 292 -22.29 -42.98 -12.72
N VAL A 293 -22.74 -44.22 -12.94
CA VAL A 293 -23.36 -44.62 -14.21
C VAL A 293 -24.75 -43.99 -14.36
N GLN A 294 -25.66 -44.21 -13.41
CA GLN A 294 -27.05 -43.76 -13.55
C GLN A 294 -27.17 -42.25 -13.45
N GLY A 295 -26.51 -41.63 -12.48
CA GLY A 295 -26.47 -40.17 -12.32
C GLY A 295 -25.77 -39.49 -13.48
N GLY A 296 -24.70 -40.12 -14.01
CA GLY A 296 -24.01 -39.64 -15.19
C GLY A 296 -24.91 -39.58 -16.43
N ILE A 297 -25.72 -40.60 -16.68
CA ILE A 297 -26.68 -40.62 -17.81
C ILE A 297 -27.71 -39.50 -17.67
N VAL A 298 -28.22 -39.27 -16.45
CA VAL A 298 -29.20 -38.21 -16.19
C VAL A 298 -28.62 -36.83 -16.49
N LEU A 299 -27.38 -36.55 -16.06
CA LEU A 299 -26.72 -35.26 -16.27
C LEU A 299 -26.33 -35.03 -17.73
N ASP A 300 -25.80 -36.04 -18.42
CA ASP A 300 -25.47 -35.93 -19.85
C ASP A 300 -26.73 -35.62 -20.67
N THR A 301 -27.82 -36.36 -20.39
CA THR A 301 -29.10 -36.16 -21.09
C THR A 301 -29.69 -34.78 -20.78
N TRP A 302 -29.58 -34.29 -19.54
CA TRP A 302 -30.04 -32.95 -19.18
C TRP A 302 -29.25 -31.87 -19.93
N LEU A 303 -27.93 -32.00 -20.02
CA LEU A 303 -27.07 -31.04 -20.73
C LEU A 303 -27.47 -30.92 -22.21
N ASP A 304 -27.69 -32.07 -22.86
CA ASP A 304 -28.09 -32.18 -24.26
C ASP A 304 -29.52 -31.66 -24.50
N GLU A 305 -30.52 -32.17 -23.75
CA GLU A 305 -31.93 -31.84 -23.96
C GLU A 305 -32.27 -30.39 -23.58
N ARG A 306 -31.54 -29.78 -22.63
CA ARG A 306 -31.67 -28.36 -22.29
C ARG A 306 -30.80 -27.45 -23.15
N SER A 307 -29.96 -28.02 -24.04
CA SER A 307 -29.06 -27.29 -24.93
C SER A 307 -28.18 -26.27 -24.18
N VAL A 308 -27.66 -26.67 -23.03
CA VAL A 308 -26.93 -25.78 -22.11
C VAL A 308 -25.70 -25.17 -22.80
N ASP A 309 -24.93 -25.96 -23.54
CA ASP A 309 -23.73 -25.48 -24.25
C ASP A 309 -24.03 -24.40 -25.29
N ARG A 310 -25.17 -24.53 -25.99
CA ARG A 310 -25.64 -23.50 -26.91
C ARG A 310 -25.96 -22.21 -26.15
N LYS A 311 -26.69 -22.30 -25.04
CA LYS A 311 -27.01 -21.13 -24.19
C LYS A 311 -25.75 -20.48 -23.62
N LEU A 312 -24.75 -21.26 -23.22
CA LEU A 312 -23.46 -20.73 -22.77
C LEU A 312 -22.71 -19.99 -23.89
N THR A 313 -22.78 -20.51 -25.12
CA THR A 313 -22.20 -19.84 -26.30
C THR A 313 -22.90 -18.52 -26.58
N ASP A 314 -24.24 -18.50 -26.55
CA ASP A 314 -25.04 -17.30 -26.73
C ASP A 314 -24.71 -16.25 -25.65
N ILE A 315 -24.62 -16.68 -24.38
CA ILE A 315 -24.22 -15.83 -23.24
C ILE A 315 -22.83 -15.24 -23.42
N LYS A 316 -21.83 -16.04 -23.82
CA LYS A 316 -20.45 -15.58 -24.03
C LYS A 316 -20.36 -14.59 -25.19
N SER A 317 -21.23 -14.71 -26.20
CA SER A 317 -21.29 -13.81 -27.36
C SER A 317 -22.04 -12.50 -27.08
N TYR A 318 -22.73 -12.39 -25.94
CA TYR A 318 -23.55 -11.23 -25.63
C TYR A 318 -22.69 -9.99 -25.34
N ALA A 319 -22.85 -8.95 -26.16
CA ALA A 319 -21.93 -7.81 -26.20
C ALA A 319 -22.11 -6.77 -25.08
N PHE A 320 -23.16 -6.86 -24.26
CA PHE A 320 -23.51 -5.83 -23.24
C PHE A 320 -23.47 -4.41 -23.82
N SER A 321 -24.07 -4.23 -24.99
CA SER A 321 -23.94 -3.01 -25.80
C SER A 321 -24.35 -1.75 -25.06
N PHE A 322 -25.34 -1.79 -24.16
CA PHE A 322 -25.72 -0.63 -23.37
C PHE A 322 -24.64 -0.28 -22.35
N LEU A 323 -24.10 -1.26 -21.60
CA LEU A 323 -22.99 -0.98 -20.68
C LEU A 323 -21.75 -0.50 -21.45
N VAL A 324 -21.36 -1.19 -22.53
CA VAL A 324 -20.15 -0.86 -23.31
C VAL A 324 -20.26 0.52 -23.98
N GLN A 325 -21.38 0.82 -24.66
CA GLN A 325 -21.63 2.16 -25.21
C GLN A 325 -21.71 3.20 -24.09
N SER A 326 -22.15 2.79 -22.90
CA SER A 326 -22.18 3.67 -21.75
C SER A 326 -20.82 3.98 -21.14
N PHE A 327 -19.76 3.23 -21.45
CA PHE A 327 -18.41 3.58 -21.00
C PHE A 327 -17.58 4.33 -22.05
N MET A 328 -18.11 4.55 -23.26
CA MET A 328 -17.45 5.34 -24.29
C MET A 328 -17.73 6.85 -24.13
N PRO A 329 -16.73 7.73 -24.35
CA PRO A 329 -16.93 9.17 -24.30
C PRO A 329 -17.88 9.61 -25.42
N SER A 330 -18.88 10.43 -25.06
CA SER A 330 -19.82 11.02 -26.01
C SER A 330 -19.07 11.90 -27.01
N GLN A 331 -18.92 11.42 -28.24
CA GLN A 331 -18.44 12.26 -29.33
C GLN A 331 -19.43 13.40 -29.53
N ARG A 332 -18.95 14.65 -29.47
CA ARG A 332 -19.74 15.83 -29.84
C ARG A 332 -20.33 15.61 -31.24
N PRO A 333 -21.61 15.91 -31.48
CA PRO A 333 -22.14 15.89 -32.84
C PRO A 333 -21.40 16.95 -33.65
N ALA A 334 -20.57 16.49 -34.59
CA ALA A 334 -19.90 17.36 -35.54
C ALA A 334 -20.98 18.07 -36.39
N ALA A 335 -20.96 19.40 -36.39
CA ALA A 335 -21.69 20.21 -37.36
C ALA A 335 -21.03 19.99 -38.74
N GLY A 336 -21.48 18.96 -39.44
CA GLY A 336 -21.04 18.63 -40.80
C GLY A 336 -22.25 18.26 -41.63
N THR A 337 -22.48 19.01 -42.70
CA THR A 337 -23.48 18.72 -43.73
C THR A 337 -23.33 17.28 -44.24
N PRO A 338 -24.43 16.51 -44.35
CA PRO A 338 -24.35 15.10 -44.71
C PRO A 338 -23.98 14.97 -46.20
N ARG A 339 -22.83 14.35 -46.48
CA ARG A 339 -22.49 13.91 -47.84
C ARG A 339 -23.38 12.73 -48.22
N SER A 340 -24.18 12.94 -49.25
CA SER A 340 -25.03 11.95 -49.88
C SER A 340 -24.20 10.95 -50.70
N SER A 341 -23.93 9.76 -50.16
CA SER A 341 -23.74 8.50 -50.92
C SER A 341 -23.21 7.34 -50.06
N SER A 342 -23.94 6.95 -49.02
CA SER A 342 -23.81 5.62 -48.38
C SER A 342 -25.22 5.11 -48.05
N PRO A 343 -25.55 3.84 -48.30
CA PRO A 343 -26.92 3.37 -48.18
C PRO A 343 -27.35 3.24 -46.72
N ALA A 344 -28.54 3.80 -46.46
CA ALA A 344 -29.45 3.59 -45.33
C ALA A 344 -29.06 4.17 -43.95
N ASN A 345 -29.56 5.39 -43.72
CA ASN A 345 -30.12 5.81 -42.43
C ASN A 345 -31.17 4.78 -41.97
N ALA A 346 -30.87 4.02 -40.92
CA ALA A 346 -31.90 3.32 -40.17
C ALA A 346 -32.50 4.30 -39.15
N VAL A 347 -33.76 4.63 -39.40
CA VAL A 347 -34.76 5.10 -38.43
C VAL A 347 -34.61 4.34 -37.11
N GLY A 348 -34.80 5.04 -35.99
CA GLY A 348 -34.66 4.52 -34.63
C GLY A 348 -35.23 3.12 -34.47
N ARG A 349 -34.34 2.14 -34.38
CA ARG A 349 -34.69 0.82 -33.88
C ARG A 349 -34.74 0.92 -32.36
N THR A 350 -35.95 0.85 -31.82
CA THR A 350 -36.19 0.20 -30.54
C THR A 350 -35.38 -1.09 -30.52
N SER A 351 -34.42 -1.20 -29.60
CA SER A 351 -33.57 -2.38 -29.44
C SER A 351 -34.38 -3.54 -28.90
N GLU A 352 -35.17 -4.16 -29.78
CA GLU A 352 -35.52 -5.57 -29.68
C GLU A 352 -34.36 -6.33 -30.29
N ASP A 353 -33.41 -6.73 -29.46
CA ASP A 353 -32.57 -7.90 -29.74
C ASP A 353 -32.39 -8.69 -28.43
N GLU A 354 -33.42 -9.49 -28.14
CA GLU A 354 -33.46 -10.53 -27.13
C GLU A 354 -32.53 -11.70 -27.54
N GLY A 355 -31.22 -11.47 -27.65
CA GLY A 355 -30.29 -12.55 -28.02
C GLY A 355 -30.28 -13.72 -27.02
N VAL A 356 -30.55 -13.44 -25.74
CA VAL A 356 -30.62 -14.44 -24.66
C VAL A 356 -31.84 -14.17 -23.78
N ASN A 357 -32.79 -15.11 -23.75
CA ASN A 357 -33.99 -15.04 -22.92
C ASN A 357 -33.65 -15.23 -21.44
N MET A 358 -33.78 -14.16 -20.64
CA MET A 358 -33.46 -14.22 -19.20
C MET A 358 -34.35 -15.17 -18.40
N LYS A 359 -35.60 -15.40 -18.82
CA LYS A 359 -36.51 -16.34 -18.12
C LYS A 359 -36.07 -17.79 -18.30
N GLU A 360 -35.53 -18.13 -19.47
CA GLU A 360 -34.99 -19.47 -19.73
C GLU A 360 -33.71 -19.70 -18.93
N VAL A 361 -32.80 -18.71 -18.88
CA VAL A 361 -31.58 -18.79 -18.05
C VAL A 361 -31.95 -18.92 -16.57
N ASP A 362 -32.94 -18.16 -16.08
CA ASP A 362 -33.43 -18.26 -14.71
C ASP A 362 -34.00 -19.66 -14.39
N GLY A 363 -34.76 -20.25 -15.32
CA GLY A 363 -35.27 -21.61 -15.22
C GLY A 363 -34.15 -22.66 -15.14
N LEU A 364 -33.11 -22.54 -15.97
CA LEU A 364 -31.95 -23.43 -15.94
C LEU A 364 -31.16 -23.28 -14.63
N LEU A 365 -31.00 -22.06 -14.13
CA LEU A 365 -30.35 -21.79 -12.85
C LEU A 365 -31.14 -22.41 -11.68
N ALA A 366 -32.47 -22.33 -11.69
CA ALA A 366 -33.31 -22.93 -10.67
C ALA A 366 -33.22 -24.47 -10.67
N GLU A 367 -33.27 -25.11 -11.85
CA GLU A 367 -33.16 -26.57 -11.97
C GLU A 367 -31.76 -27.07 -11.57
N SER A 368 -30.72 -26.33 -11.98
CA SER A 368 -29.32 -26.61 -11.60
C SER A 368 -29.09 -26.46 -10.10
N ALA A 369 -29.59 -25.39 -9.48
CA ALA A 369 -29.45 -25.16 -8.04
C ALA A 369 -30.10 -26.29 -7.24
N LEU A 370 -31.27 -26.79 -7.67
CA LEU A 370 -31.93 -27.93 -7.03
C LEU A 370 -31.07 -29.20 -7.15
N MET A 371 -30.52 -29.51 -8.33
CA MET A 371 -29.63 -30.66 -8.51
C MET A 371 -28.36 -30.57 -7.65
N LEU A 372 -27.74 -29.39 -7.60
CA LEU A 372 -26.53 -29.12 -6.82
C LEU A 372 -26.78 -29.24 -5.31
N GLY A 373 -27.91 -28.71 -4.82
CA GLY A 373 -28.31 -28.86 -3.42
C GLY A 373 -28.59 -30.32 -3.05
N ARG A 374 -29.19 -31.11 -3.95
CA ARG A 374 -29.43 -32.55 -3.75
C ARG A 374 -28.13 -33.36 -3.75
N TRP A 375 -27.19 -33.01 -4.64
CA TRP A 375 -25.84 -33.57 -4.62
C TRP A 375 -25.13 -33.26 -3.29
N ALA A 376 -25.19 -32.02 -2.80
CA ALA A 376 -24.59 -31.65 -1.52
C ALA A 376 -25.15 -32.47 -0.35
N LEU A 377 -26.48 -32.65 -0.29
CA LEU A 377 -27.13 -33.48 0.73
C LEU A 377 -26.70 -34.94 0.65
N TYR A 378 -26.62 -35.51 -0.56
CA TYR A 378 -26.13 -36.85 -0.79
C TYR A 378 -24.66 -37.01 -0.34
N SER A 379 -23.78 -36.09 -0.74
CA SER A 379 -22.37 -36.12 -0.36
C SER A 379 -22.19 -35.99 1.15
N ARG A 380 -22.99 -35.14 1.82
CA ARG A 380 -23.00 -35.02 3.29
C ARG A 380 -23.41 -36.32 3.95
N PHE A 381 -24.50 -36.94 3.48
CA PHE A 381 -24.99 -38.21 4.00
C PHE A 381 -23.94 -39.32 3.88
N ILE A 382 -23.37 -39.52 2.69
CA ILE A 382 -22.34 -40.54 2.45
C ILE A 382 -21.08 -40.29 3.30
N SER A 383 -20.65 -39.03 3.39
CA SER A 383 -19.47 -38.68 4.19
C SER A 383 -19.70 -38.91 5.69
N SER A 384 -20.92 -38.67 6.19
CA SER A 384 -21.28 -38.96 7.59
C SER A 384 -21.26 -40.46 7.90
N LYS A 385 -21.67 -41.31 6.96
CA LYS A 385 -21.65 -42.77 7.11
C LYS A 385 -20.26 -43.39 7.00
N CYS A 386 -19.32 -42.70 6.34
CA CYS A 386 -17.94 -43.15 6.20
C CYS A 386 -16.99 -42.54 7.25
N ALA A 387 -17.50 -41.74 8.18
CA ALA A 387 -16.68 -41.09 9.20
C ALA A 387 -16.20 -42.12 10.24
N PRO A 388 -14.93 -42.04 10.70
CA PRO A 388 -14.38 -42.98 11.69
C PRO A 388 -15.08 -42.87 13.05
N SER A 389 -15.26 -44.02 13.73
CA SER A 389 -16.08 -44.17 14.94
C SER A 389 -15.50 -43.55 16.23
N GLU A 390 -14.21 -43.22 16.28
CA GLU A 390 -13.57 -42.57 17.43
C GLU A 390 -12.78 -41.31 17.00
N PRO A 391 -12.99 -40.14 17.64
CA PRO A 391 -12.14 -38.98 17.46
C PRO A 391 -10.94 -39.08 18.42
N VAL A 392 -9.79 -39.53 17.90
CA VAL A 392 -8.51 -39.52 18.62
C VAL A 392 -7.96 -38.09 18.62
N ASP A 393 -8.08 -37.37 19.75
CA ASP A 393 -7.25 -36.21 20.14
C ASP A 393 -6.84 -35.22 19.03
N ARG A 394 -7.76 -34.84 18.13
CA ARG A 394 -7.44 -33.91 17.04
C ARG A 394 -8.36 -32.71 17.02
N ILE A 395 -7.72 -31.57 16.80
CA ILE A 395 -8.30 -30.25 16.50
C ILE A 395 -9.50 -30.44 15.56
N ASP A 396 -10.62 -29.80 15.91
CA ASP A 396 -11.91 -29.86 15.22
C ASP A 396 -11.78 -29.62 13.70
N HIS A 397 -11.69 -30.71 12.92
CA HIS A 397 -11.52 -30.66 11.46
C HIS A 397 -12.81 -30.85 10.66
N GLY A 398 -13.99 -30.82 11.31
CA GLY A 398 -15.29 -30.96 10.64
C GLY A 398 -15.45 -32.28 9.86
N LEU A 399 -16.52 -32.38 9.06
CA LEU A 399 -16.75 -33.55 8.20
C LEU A 399 -15.75 -33.54 7.02
N VAL A 400 -15.21 -34.70 6.63
CA VAL A 400 -14.30 -34.83 5.48
C VAL A 400 -14.94 -35.70 4.42
N MET A 401 -14.90 -35.26 3.16
CA MET A 401 -15.43 -36.03 2.04
C MET A 401 -14.52 -37.22 1.70
N PRO A 402 -15.04 -38.47 1.61
CA PRO A 402 -14.24 -39.64 1.25
C PRO A 402 -13.61 -39.54 -0.15
N GLN A 403 -12.42 -40.12 -0.32
CA GLN A 403 -11.64 -40.01 -1.56
C GLN A 403 -12.36 -40.61 -2.79
N PHE A 404 -13.07 -41.73 -2.61
CA PHE A 404 -13.82 -42.35 -3.72
C PHE A 404 -14.97 -41.45 -4.20
N LEU A 405 -15.58 -40.67 -3.31
CA LEU A 405 -16.63 -39.72 -3.66
C LEU A 405 -16.03 -38.47 -4.32
N ALA A 406 -14.91 -37.97 -3.80
CA ALA A 406 -14.18 -36.83 -4.36
C ALA A 406 -13.67 -37.09 -5.80
N THR A 407 -13.22 -38.31 -6.08
CA THR A 407 -12.66 -38.70 -7.39
C THR A 407 -13.68 -39.35 -8.34
N SER A 408 -14.93 -39.50 -7.90
CA SER A 408 -16.01 -40.14 -8.64
C SER A 408 -16.30 -39.47 -9.99
N ASN A 409 -16.77 -40.25 -10.96
CA ASN A 409 -17.15 -39.73 -12.27
C ASN A 409 -18.39 -38.83 -12.16
N LEU A 410 -19.31 -39.12 -11.24
CA LEU A 410 -20.44 -38.24 -10.98
C LEU A 410 -19.99 -36.88 -10.47
N ASN A 411 -19.04 -36.82 -9.52
CA ASN A 411 -18.52 -35.54 -9.03
C ASN A 411 -17.86 -34.71 -10.14
N LYS A 412 -17.12 -35.35 -11.05
CA LYS A 412 -16.56 -34.69 -12.25
C LYS A 412 -17.65 -34.15 -13.18
N LYS A 413 -18.73 -34.91 -13.38
CA LYS A 413 -19.89 -34.48 -14.18
C LYS A 413 -20.69 -33.37 -13.49
N VAL A 414 -20.90 -33.42 -12.18
CA VAL A 414 -21.51 -32.31 -11.43
C VAL A 414 -20.67 -31.04 -11.57
N SER A 415 -19.34 -31.17 -11.50
CA SER A 415 -18.43 -30.03 -11.67
C SER A 415 -18.51 -29.41 -13.08
N SER A 416 -18.47 -30.24 -14.13
CA SER A 416 -18.45 -29.78 -15.53
C SER A 416 -19.84 -29.43 -16.10
N HIS A 417 -20.88 -30.19 -15.74
CA HIS A 417 -22.23 -30.04 -16.32
C HIS A 417 -23.14 -29.15 -15.48
N LEU A 418 -22.89 -28.99 -14.17
CA LEU A 418 -23.71 -28.14 -13.30
C LEU A 418 -22.94 -26.92 -12.79
N VAL A 419 -21.79 -27.11 -12.11
CA VAL A 419 -21.08 -25.99 -11.45
C VAL A 419 -20.56 -24.96 -12.45
N GLU A 420 -19.82 -25.38 -13.49
CA GLU A 420 -19.28 -24.46 -14.49
C GLU A 420 -20.37 -23.68 -15.26
N PRO A 421 -21.41 -24.34 -15.81
CA PRO A 421 -22.53 -23.63 -16.44
C PRO A 421 -23.27 -22.70 -15.47
N PHE A 422 -23.49 -23.13 -14.23
CA PHE A 422 -24.16 -22.31 -13.22
C PHE A 422 -23.38 -21.03 -12.91
N ASN A 423 -22.07 -21.11 -12.77
CA ASN A 423 -21.21 -19.95 -12.51
C ASN A 423 -21.28 -18.92 -13.65
N ILE A 424 -21.18 -19.39 -14.91
CA ILE A 424 -21.24 -18.53 -16.10
C ILE A 424 -22.63 -17.90 -16.24
N MET A 425 -23.69 -18.69 -16.14
CA MET A 425 -25.07 -18.23 -16.27
C MET A 425 -25.46 -17.25 -15.15
N THR A 426 -25.03 -17.50 -13.92
CA THR A 426 -25.33 -16.62 -12.77
C THR A 426 -24.68 -15.25 -12.93
N THR A 427 -23.40 -15.23 -13.31
CA THR A 427 -22.67 -13.98 -13.55
C THR A 427 -23.31 -13.18 -14.70
N PHE A 428 -23.66 -13.85 -15.80
CA PHE A 428 -24.39 -13.22 -16.90
C PHE A 428 -25.75 -12.68 -16.47
N PHE A 429 -26.55 -13.48 -15.75
CA PHE A 429 -27.88 -13.10 -15.30
C PHE A 429 -27.84 -11.86 -14.40
N PHE A 430 -26.92 -11.83 -13.43
CA PHE A 430 -26.74 -10.68 -12.56
C PHE A 430 -26.29 -9.44 -13.34
N ARG A 431 -25.26 -9.57 -14.18
CA ARG A 431 -24.75 -8.45 -14.99
C ARG A 431 -25.79 -7.89 -15.96
N ARG A 432 -26.55 -8.74 -16.63
CA ARG A 432 -27.64 -8.34 -17.53
C ARG A 432 -28.80 -7.70 -16.77
N SER A 433 -29.06 -8.14 -15.54
CA SER A 433 -30.05 -7.52 -14.65
C SER A 433 -29.65 -6.09 -14.27
N VAL A 434 -28.37 -5.86 -13.96
CA VAL A 434 -27.83 -4.51 -13.71
C VAL A 434 -27.98 -3.63 -14.96
N GLU A 435 -27.62 -4.14 -16.14
CA GLU A 435 -27.81 -3.43 -17.41
C GLU A 435 -29.28 -3.03 -17.63
N LYS A 436 -30.23 -3.96 -17.40
CA LYS A 436 -31.67 -3.71 -17.53
C LYS A 436 -32.20 -2.72 -16.49
N ALA A 437 -31.73 -2.79 -15.26
CA ALA A 437 -32.11 -1.86 -14.20
C ALA A 437 -31.74 -0.41 -14.57
N PHE A 438 -30.55 -0.19 -15.14
CA PHE A 438 -30.15 1.14 -15.61
C PHE A 438 -30.84 1.60 -16.90
N GLN A 439 -31.27 0.68 -17.78
CA GLN A 439 -32.09 1.00 -18.95
C GLN A 439 -33.49 1.54 -18.59
N LEU A 440 -34.03 1.08 -17.45
CA LEU A 440 -35.37 1.43 -16.95
C LEU A 440 -35.33 2.38 -15.75
N ASP A 441 -34.17 2.99 -15.48
CA ASP A 441 -33.92 3.80 -14.29
C ASP A 441 -34.75 5.09 -14.30
N GLN A 442 -35.43 5.36 -13.19
CA GLN A 442 -36.25 6.54 -12.99
C GLN A 442 -35.81 7.28 -11.73
N SER A 443 -35.70 8.60 -11.84
CA SER A 443 -35.42 9.49 -10.70
C SER A 443 -36.71 9.92 -10.00
N PRO A 444 -36.67 10.22 -8.69
CA PRO A 444 -37.82 10.71 -7.95
C PRO A 444 -38.34 12.04 -8.53
N SER A 445 -39.66 12.17 -8.66
CA SER A 445 -40.32 13.36 -9.23
C SER A 445 -40.44 14.50 -8.21
N ASP A 446 -40.58 15.74 -8.71
CA ASP A 446 -40.97 16.93 -7.95
C ASP A 446 -40.05 17.34 -6.78
N LEU A 447 -38.74 17.09 -6.92
CA LEU A 447 -37.72 17.64 -6.02
C LEU A 447 -37.36 19.08 -6.40
N ASN A 448 -37.10 19.93 -5.40
CA ASN A 448 -36.70 21.33 -5.60
C ASN A 448 -35.80 21.84 -4.46
N LEU A 449 -34.95 22.83 -4.76
CA LEU A 449 -34.05 23.51 -3.82
C LEU A 449 -34.69 24.73 -3.15
N ASN A 450 -35.98 24.98 -3.34
CA ASN A 450 -36.66 26.08 -2.66
C ASN A 450 -37.14 25.62 -1.27
N PRO A 451 -36.61 26.18 -0.16
CA PRO A 451 -36.97 25.76 1.19
C PRO A 451 -38.45 25.99 1.54
N THR A 452 -39.16 26.83 0.78
CA THR A 452 -40.58 27.18 1.03
C THR A 452 -41.58 26.27 0.31
N LYS A 453 -41.15 25.47 -0.67
CA LYS A 453 -42.01 24.53 -1.41
C LYS A 453 -41.89 23.11 -0.85
N PRO A 454 -42.96 22.32 -0.71
CA PRO A 454 -42.88 20.92 -0.32
C PRO A 454 -42.13 20.08 -1.38
N LEU A 455 -41.60 18.92 -0.98
CA LEU A 455 -41.03 17.92 -1.89
C LEU A 455 -42.14 16.93 -2.27
N GLY A 456 -42.20 16.50 -3.54
CA GLY A 456 -43.25 15.58 -4.01
C GLY A 456 -42.97 14.09 -3.81
N ALA A 457 -41.87 13.73 -3.15
CA ALA A 457 -41.51 12.36 -2.79
C ALA A 457 -41.08 12.28 -1.32
N ASP A 458 -41.08 11.07 -0.76
CA ASP A 458 -40.60 10.81 0.60
C ASP A 458 -39.13 10.31 0.59
N PRO A 459 -38.31 10.69 1.59
CA PRO A 459 -36.94 10.19 1.71
C PRO A 459 -36.90 8.70 2.11
N PRO A 460 -35.84 7.94 1.76
CA PRO A 460 -34.63 8.39 1.06
C PRO A 460 -34.86 8.60 -0.44
N PHE A 461 -34.31 9.70 -0.98
CA PHE A 461 -34.44 10.03 -2.41
C PHE A 461 -33.38 9.30 -3.23
N ILE A 462 -33.75 8.16 -3.81
CA ILE A 462 -32.90 7.30 -4.64
C ILE A 462 -33.57 6.98 -5.99
N THR A 463 -32.79 6.45 -6.94
CA THR A 463 -33.33 5.98 -8.23
C THR A 463 -33.79 4.53 -8.18
N THR A 464 -34.74 4.16 -9.04
CA THR A 464 -35.33 2.80 -9.08
C THR A 464 -34.34 1.69 -9.41
N ALA A 465 -33.21 2.01 -10.06
CA ALA A 465 -32.16 1.04 -10.33
C ALA A 465 -31.52 0.47 -9.05
N VAL A 466 -31.41 1.25 -7.97
CA VAL A 466 -30.80 0.79 -6.71
C VAL A 466 -31.63 -0.35 -6.11
N ASP A 467 -32.94 -0.13 -5.94
CA ASP A 467 -33.84 -1.14 -5.36
C ASP A 467 -33.86 -2.43 -6.19
N THR A 468 -33.93 -2.29 -7.52
CA THR A 468 -33.96 -3.43 -8.44
C THR A 468 -32.69 -4.26 -8.37
N VAL A 469 -31.51 -3.61 -8.39
CA VAL A 469 -30.23 -4.32 -8.34
C VAL A 469 -30.02 -5.00 -6.99
N MET A 470 -30.36 -4.34 -5.88
CA MET A 470 -30.19 -4.93 -4.54
C MET A 470 -31.17 -6.08 -4.27
N TYR A 471 -32.39 -6.00 -4.81
CA TYR A 471 -33.33 -7.10 -4.77
C TYR A 471 -32.79 -8.34 -5.51
N ILE A 472 -32.26 -8.15 -6.71
CA ILE A 472 -31.70 -9.25 -7.53
C ILE A 472 -30.42 -9.80 -6.89
N LEU A 473 -29.58 -8.95 -6.29
CA LEU A 473 -28.42 -9.36 -5.52
C LEU A 473 -28.80 -10.35 -4.42
N ASN A 474 -29.82 -10.02 -3.62
CA ASN A 474 -30.30 -10.90 -2.55
C ASN A 474 -30.78 -12.25 -3.11
N GLN A 475 -31.56 -12.24 -4.21
CA GLN A 475 -32.04 -13.48 -4.85
C GLN A 475 -30.89 -14.36 -5.37
N VAL A 476 -29.89 -13.76 -6.02
CA VAL A 476 -28.75 -14.50 -6.58
C VAL A 476 -27.90 -15.10 -5.46
N LEU A 477 -27.63 -14.35 -4.39
CA LEU A 477 -26.87 -14.86 -3.24
C LEU A 477 -27.62 -16.00 -2.52
N GLN A 478 -28.94 -15.86 -2.30
CA GLN A 478 -29.76 -16.93 -1.72
C GLN A 478 -29.71 -18.20 -2.58
N ARG A 479 -29.81 -18.08 -3.90
CA ARG A 479 -29.72 -19.23 -4.82
C ARG A 479 -28.33 -19.87 -4.83
N ALA A 480 -27.27 -19.07 -4.82
CA ALA A 480 -25.90 -19.56 -4.73
C ALA A 480 -25.65 -20.31 -3.42
N LEU A 481 -26.14 -19.79 -2.29
CA LEU A 481 -26.05 -20.45 -0.99
C LEU A 481 -26.87 -21.74 -0.92
N ALA A 482 -28.07 -21.75 -1.52
CA ALA A 482 -28.93 -22.93 -1.58
C ALA A 482 -28.31 -24.10 -2.38
N SER A 483 -27.30 -23.85 -3.22
CA SER A 483 -26.56 -24.91 -3.90
C SER A 483 -25.69 -25.74 -2.94
N SER A 484 -25.32 -25.20 -1.77
CA SER A 484 -24.41 -25.83 -0.81
C SER A 484 -23.05 -26.24 -1.40
N GLN A 485 -22.61 -25.63 -2.50
CA GLN A 485 -21.33 -25.92 -3.14
C GLN A 485 -20.30 -24.81 -2.91
N ARG A 486 -19.16 -25.15 -2.31
CA ARG A 486 -18.04 -24.21 -2.12
C ARG A 486 -17.53 -23.62 -3.43
N ALA A 487 -17.45 -24.43 -4.49
CA ALA A 487 -16.96 -24.00 -5.80
C ALA A 487 -17.83 -22.90 -6.43
N ILE A 488 -19.14 -22.91 -6.15
CA ILE A 488 -20.07 -21.88 -6.63
C ILE A 488 -19.84 -20.58 -5.88
N ILE A 489 -19.74 -20.62 -4.55
CA ILE A 489 -19.47 -19.42 -3.74
C ILE A 489 -18.13 -18.80 -4.11
N ALA A 490 -17.09 -19.62 -4.31
CA ALA A 490 -15.75 -19.18 -4.69
C ALA A 490 -15.70 -18.46 -6.06
N SER A 491 -16.66 -18.68 -6.96
CA SER A 491 -16.74 -18.02 -8.26
C SER A 491 -17.77 -16.88 -8.25
N VAL A 492 -19.00 -17.18 -7.85
CA VAL A 492 -20.15 -16.27 -8.00
C VAL A 492 -20.03 -15.04 -7.10
N VAL A 493 -19.62 -15.19 -5.84
CA VAL A 493 -19.54 -14.04 -4.92
C VAL A 493 -18.48 -13.02 -5.36
N PRO A 494 -17.24 -13.43 -5.72
CA PRO A 494 -16.26 -12.52 -6.31
C PRO A 494 -16.72 -11.89 -7.62
N ASP A 495 -17.37 -12.65 -8.52
CA ASP A 495 -17.86 -12.12 -9.80
C ASP A 495 -18.98 -11.08 -9.62
N ILE A 496 -19.90 -11.31 -8.68
CA ILE A 496 -20.92 -10.33 -8.30
C ILE A 496 -20.28 -9.07 -7.72
N SER A 497 -19.30 -9.22 -6.82
CA SER A 497 -18.53 -8.10 -6.27
C SER A 497 -17.88 -7.27 -7.37
N ARG A 498 -17.31 -7.94 -8.38
CA ARG A 498 -16.73 -7.30 -9.56
C ARG A 498 -17.78 -6.57 -10.40
N VAL A 499 -18.94 -7.15 -10.65
CA VAL A 499 -20.04 -6.51 -11.40
C VAL A 499 -20.60 -5.29 -10.63
N LEU A 500 -20.81 -5.40 -9.32
CA LEU A 500 -21.22 -4.27 -8.48
C LEU A 500 -20.18 -3.13 -8.53
N SER A 501 -18.90 -3.48 -8.47
CA SER A 501 -17.81 -2.50 -8.51
C SER A 501 -17.63 -1.83 -9.88
N SER A 502 -17.69 -2.61 -10.97
CA SER A 502 -17.33 -2.12 -12.31
C SER A 502 -18.54 -1.57 -13.07
N ASP A 503 -19.67 -2.30 -13.03
CA ASP A 503 -20.85 -1.93 -13.79
C ASP A 503 -21.78 -1.03 -12.95
N PHE A 504 -22.15 -1.41 -11.72
CA PHE A 504 -23.08 -0.60 -10.91
C PHE A 504 -22.48 0.74 -10.43
N ILE A 505 -21.34 0.71 -9.71
CA ILE A 505 -20.65 1.93 -9.29
C ILE A 505 -20.17 2.73 -10.52
N GLY A 506 -19.64 2.05 -11.55
CA GLY A 506 -19.21 2.69 -12.79
C GLY A 506 -20.32 3.44 -13.52
N MET A 507 -21.55 2.88 -13.57
CA MET A 507 -22.70 3.57 -14.14
C MET A 507 -23.12 4.79 -13.31
N ILE A 508 -23.11 4.70 -11.97
CA ILE A 508 -23.39 5.85 -11.11
C ILE A 508 -22.33 6.94 -11.31
N GLN A 509 -21.04 6.59 -11.31
CA GLN A 509 -19.93 7.51 -11.56
C GLN A 509 -20.07 8.21 -12.92
N ARG A 510 -20.45 7.47 -13.96
CA ARG A 510 -20.66 8.03 -15.29
C ARG A 510 -21.84 8.99 -15.31
N LYS A 511 -22.99 8.62 -14.74
CA LYS A 511 -24.15 9.52 -14.61
C LYS A 511 -23.76 10.79 -13.85
N MET A 512 -22.99 10.68 -12.77
CA MET A 512 -22.45 11.81 -12.01
C MET A 512 -21.55 12.72 -12.86
N ARG A 513 -20.69 12.17 -13.73
CA ARG A 513 -19.70 12.91 -14.52
C ARG A 513 -20.26 13.51 -15.81
N ASP A 514 -21.09 12.75 -16.53
CA ASP A 514 -21.49 13.06 -17.90
C ASP A 514 -22.92 13.62 -17.98
N GLU A 515 -23.82 13.20 -17.07
CA GLU A 515 -25.22 13.59 -17.09
C GLU A 515 -25.54 14.65 -16.04
N SER A 516 -25.26 14.40 -14.76
CA SER A 516 -25.70 15.27 -13.65
C SER A 516 -24.61 16.16 -13.08
N TYR A 517 -23.42 16.21 -13.70
CA TYR A 517 -22.31 17.01 -13.18
C TYR A 517 -22.73 18.49 -13.03
N PRO A 518 -22.62 19.08 -11.82
CA PRO A 518 -23.17 20.41 -11.53
C PRO A 518 -22.29 21.53 -12.11
N ARG A 519 -22.25 21.65 -13.44
CA ARG A 519 -21.53 22.72 -14.16
C ARG A 519 -22.41 23.96 -14.33
N PRO A 520 -21.86 25.16 -14.10
CA PRO A 520 -22.58 26.39 -14.41
C PRO A 520 -22.63 26.62 -15.93
N ILE A 521 -23.78 27.11 -16.43
CA ILE A 521 -23.99 27.38 -17.87
C ILE A 521 -23.15 28.58 -18.33
N ILE A 522 -22.93 29.55 -17.43
CA ILE A 522 -22.14 30.75 -17.65
C ILE A 522 -20.91 30.69 -16.74
N GLN A 523 -19.74 31.07 -17.24
CA GLN A 523 -18.53 31.12 -16.43
C GLN A 523 -18.72 32.08 -15.25
N GLY A 524 -18.61 31.55 -14.02
CA GLY A 524 -18.89 32.29 -12.77
C GLY A 524 -20.36 32.27 -12.30
N GLY A 525 -21.27 31.63 -13.06
CA GLY A 525 -22.67 31.44 -12.69
C GLY A 525 -22.91 30.25 -11.75
N LEU A 526 -24.16 30.00 -11.41
CA LEU A 526 -24.58 28.87 -10.58
C LEU A 526 -25.01 27.68 -11.45
N PRO A 527 -24.77 26.43 -11.00
CA PRO A 527 -25.28 25.25 -11.70
C PRO A 527 -26.81 25.24 -11.75
N PRO A 528 -27.40 24.69 -12.83
CA PRO A 528 -28.85 24.47 -12.92
C PRO A 528 -29.39 23.60 -11.78
N GLU A 529 -30.57 23.96 -11.27
CA GLU A 529 -31.20 23.30 -10.11
C GLU A 529 -31.45 21.81 -10.35
N ASP A 530 -31.92 21.44 -11.54
CA ASP A 530 -32.17 20.06 -11.96
C ASP A 530 -30.90 19.19 -11.90
N ARG A 531 -29.75 19.74 -12.34
CA ARG A 531 -28.47 19.03 -12.31
C ARG A 531 -27.97 18.83 -10.88
N VAL A 532 -28.09 19.84 -10.02
CA VAL A 532 -27.72 19.72 -8.61
C VAL A 532 -28.55 18.64 -7.93
N ILE A 533 -29.88 18.66 -8.10
CA ILE A 533 -30.77 17.66 -7.51
C ILE A 533 -30.43 16.25 -7.99
N ALA A 534 -30.27 16.06 -9.30
CA ALA A 534 -29.91 14.77 -9.87
C ALA A 534 -28.56 14.26 -9.30
N PHE A 535 -27.59 15.14 -9.11
CA PHE A 535 -26.30 14.80 -8.51
C PHE A 535 -26.44 14.37 -7.04
N LEU A 536 -27.24 15.10 -6.24
CA LEU A 536 -27.50 14.76 -4.83
C LEU A 536 -28.22 13.40 -4.68
N VAL A 537 -29.17 13.08 -5.57
CA VAL A 537 -29.85 11.77 -5.58
C VAL A 537 -28.86 10.64 -5.87
N LEU A 538 -27.91 10.83 -6.80
CA LEU A 538 -26.87 9.81 -7.05
C LEU A 538 -25.92 9.62 -5.86
N ILE A 539 -25.67 10.65 -5.07
CA ILE A 539 -24.90 10.52 -3.81
C ILE A 539 -25.68 9.65 -2.81
N ASN A 540 -27.00 9.85 -2.70
CA ASN A 540 -27.86 9.01 -1.87
C ASN A 540 -27.88 7.55 -2.36
N ASN A 541 -27.87 7.32 -3.68
CA ASN A 541 -27.84 5.97 -4.24
C ASN A 541 -26.66 5.14 -3.70
N LEU A 542 -25.47 5.74 -3.59
CA LEU A 542 -24.27 5.05 -3.09
C LEU A 542 -24.37 4.72 -1.59
N ASP A 543 -24.86 5.66 -0.80
CA ASP A 543 -25.03 5.51 0.66
C ASP A 543 -26.08 4.44 0.99
N VAL A 544 -27.25 4.49 0.33
CA VAL A 544 -28.32 3.51 0.53
C VAL A 544 -27.94 2.13 -0.02
N ALA A 545 -27.18 2.06 -1.12
CA ALA A 545 -26.65 0.80 -1.63
C ALA A 545 -25.73 0.09 -0.62
N ASN A 546 -24.87 0.84 0.10
CA ASN A 546 -24.04 0.28 1.17
C ASN A 546 -24.89 -0.32 2.28
N ASP A 547 -25.93 0.39 2.72
CA ASP A 547 -26.84 -0.09 3.76
C ASP A 547 -27.61 -1.35 3.32
N TYR A 548 -28.05 -1.42 2.06
CA TYR A 548 -28.73 -2.60 1.53
C TYR A 548 -27.80 -3.81 1.46
N ILE A 549 -26.58 -3.66 0.96
CA ILE A 549 -25.62 -4.77 0.88
C ILE A 549 -25.28 -5.30 2.27
N LYS A 550 -25.03 -4.40 3.22
CA LYS A 550 -24.78 -4.76 4.62
C LYS A 550 -25.94 -5.58 5.21
N ARG A 551 -27.19 -5.11 5.04
CA ARG A 551 -28.39 -5.84 5.52
C ARG A 551 -28.55 -7.20 4.85
N ILE A 552 -28.29 -7.29 3.54
CA ILE A 552 -28.36 -8.55 2.79
C ILE A 552 -27.33 -9.55 3.34
N VAL A 553 -26.08 -9.12 3.54
CA VAL A 553 -25.02 -9.98 4.09
C VAL A 553 -25.33 -10.41 5.52
N GLU A 554 -25.73 -9.48 6.39
CA GLU A 554 -26.15 -9.79 7.77
C GLU A 554 -27.33 -10.78 7.81
N GLN A 555 -28.30 -10.65 6.90
CA GLN A 555 -29.40 -11.60 6.77
C GLN A 555 -28.91 -13.01 6.40
N GLN A 556 -27.95 -13.14 5.47
CA GLN A 556 -27.43 -14.45 5.05
C GLN A 556 -26.53 -15.11 6.11
N LEU A 557 -25.83 -14.34 6.95
CA LEU A 557 -25.00 -14.86 8.04
C LEU A 557 -25.83 -15.38 9.24
N GLY A 558 -27.11 -15.02 9.32
CA GLY A 558 -28.01 -15.34 10.41
C GLY A 558 -27.87 -14.34 11.56
N SER A 559 -28.89 -13.51 11.78
CA SER A 559 -28.93 -12.60 12.92
C SER A 559 -28.90 -13.40 14.23
N LYS A 560 -27.99 -13.04 15.14
CA LYS A 560 -28.08 -13.43 16.56
C LYS A 560 -29.46 -13.03 17.06
N THR A 561 -30.33 -13.98 17.37
CA THR A 561 -31.52 -13.72 18.17
C THR A 561 -31.05 -13.18 19.52
N PRO A 562 -31.54 -12.01 20.01
CA PRO A 562 -31.07 -11.44 21.27
C PRO A 562 -31.52 -12.23 22.52
N ASN A 563 -32.33 -13.28 22.36
CA ASN A 563 -32.89 -14.07 23.46
C ASN A 563 -32.63 -15.56 23.22
N GLY A 564 -31.64 -16.13 23.90
CA GLY A 564 -31.42 -17.59 23.98
C GLY A 564 -29.98 -17.93 24.38
N ASP A 565 -29.79 -18.46 25.60
CA ASP A 565 -28.51 -18.85 26.21
C ASP A 565 -27.83 -20.10 25.58
N GLU A 566 -28.17 -20.46 24.34
CA GLU A 566 -27.46 -21.52 23.60
C GLU A 566 -26.76 -20.93 22.37
N PRO A 567 -25.49 -21.31 22.10
CA PRO A 567 -24.81 -20.90 20.88
C PRO A 567 -25.51 -21.54 19.68
N ALA A 568 -26.45 -20.81 19.08
CA ALA A 568 -27.10 -21.22 17.85
C ALA A 568 -26.03 -21.42 16.77
N LYS A 569 -25.82 -22.68 16.36
CA LYS A 569 -24.96 -23.04 15.22
C LYS A 569 -25.36 -22.20 14.01
N SER A 570 -24.38 -21.58 13.36
CA SER A 570 -24.64 -20.71 12.20
C SER A 570 -25.45 -21.48 11.15
N PRO A 571 -26.46 -20.87 10.49
CA PRO A 571 -27.18 -21.50 9.38
C PRO A 571 -26.25 -22.04 8.29
N LEU A 572 -25.07 -21.43 8.13
CA LEU A 572 -24.05 -21.81 7.17
C LEU A 572 -23.34 -23.12 7.51
N GLU A 573 -23.19 -23.48 8.79
CA GLU A 573 -22.58 -24.75 9.20
C GLU A 573 -23.41 -25.96 8.73
N ASN A 574 -24.74 -25.80 8.68
CA ASN A 574 -25.63 -26.84 8.19
C ASN A 574 -25.56 -26.99 6.66
N LEU A 575 -25.37 -25.88 5.93
CA LEU A 575 -25.27 -25.85 4.47
C LEU A 575 -23.88 -26.27 3.95
N PHE A 576 -22.82 -25.99 4.71
CA PHE A 576 -21.43 -26.23 4.33
C PHE A 576 -20.68 -27.00 5.45
N PRO A 577 -20.96 -28.31 5.60
CA PRO A 577 -20.49 -29.12 6.73
C PRO A 577 -19.02 -29.57 6.63
N PHE A 578 -18.36 -29.34 5.49
CA PHE A 578 -17.03 -29.87 5.21
C PHE A 578 -15.93 -28.93 5.69
N GLY A 579 -15.06 -29.40 6.60
CA GLY A 579 -13.89 -28.66 7.10
C GLY A 579 -14.19 -27.21 7.49
N HIS A 580 -13.57 -26.26 6.78
CA HIS A 580 -13.72 -24.82 7.02
C HIS A 580 -14.60 -24.11 5.98
N ASP A 581 -15.44 -24.85 5.24
CA ASP A 581 -16.22 -24.30 4.14
C ASP A 581 -17.23 -23.23 4.62
N ALA A 582 -17.90 -23.43 5.76
CA ALA A 582 -18.80 -22.41 6.33
C ALA A 582 -18.08 -21.08 6.62
N LYS A 583 -16.87 -21.15 7.19
CA LYS A 583 -16.02 -19.97 7.46
C LYS A 583 -15.49 -19.35 6.17
N PHE A 584 -15.19 -20.16 5.16
CA PHE A 584 -14.82 -19.68 3.82
C PHE A 584 -15.97 -18.87 3.20
N VAL A 585 -17.22 -19.35 3.29
CA VAL A 585 -18.40 -18.64 2.79
C VAL A 585 -18.61 -17.32 3.53
N GLU A 586 -18.56 -17.33 4.87
CA GLU A 586 -18.66 -16.12 5.68
C GLU A 586 -17.62 -15.06 5.28
N ASN A 587 -16.37 -15.48 5.11
CA ASN A 587 -15.28 -14.58 4.71
C ASN A 587 -15.51 -13.99 3.31
N ASN A 588 -16.00 -14.78 2.35
CA ASN A 588 -16.26 -14.28 0.99
C ASN A 588 -17.42 -13.26 0.96
N LEU A 589 -18.49 -13.49 1.74
CA LEU A 589 -19.61 -12.55 1.84
C LEU A 589 -19.18 -11.22 2.48
N LYS A 590 -18.42 -11.28 3.58
CA LYS A 590 -17.85 -10.08 4.21
C LYS A 590 -16.83 -9.36 3.33
N ALA A 591 -16.03 -10.10 2.56
CA ALA A 591 -15.08 -9.53 1.62
C ALA A 591 -15.79 -8.77 0.48
N MET A 592 -16.92 -9.29 -0.03
CA MET A 592 -17.75 -8.58 -1.01
C MET A 592 -18.35 -7.30 -0.42
N GLU A 593 -18.92 -7.35 0.78
CA GLU A 593 -19.43 -6.17 1.49
C GLU A 593 -18.35 -5.09 1.64
N HIS A 594 -17.19 -5.48 2.17
CA HIS A 594 -16.07 -4.58 2.39
C HIS A 594 -15.53 -4.00 1.07
N SER A 595 -15.37 -4.83 0.03
CA SER A 595 -14.87 -4.38 -1.27
C SER A 595 -15.80 -3.36 -1.93
N PHE A 596 -17.12 -3.56 -1.82
CA PHE A 596 -18.10 -2.59 -2.30
C PHE A 596 -18.06 -1.30 -1.48
N ALA A 597 -18.02 -1.40 -0.15
CA ALA A 597 -18.02 -0.25 0.76
C ALA A 597 -16.80 0.66 0.57
N VAL A 598 -15.61 0.10 0.33
CA VAL A 598 -14.39 0.88 0.06
C VAL A 598 -14.53 1.68 -1.23
N LYS A 599 -14.90 1.02 -2.34
CA LYS A 599 -15.02 1.69 -3.64
C LYS A 599 -16.17 2.71 -3.70
N SER A 600 -17.30 2.39 -3.08
CA SER A 600 -18.42 3.32 -3.01
C SER A 600 -18.08 4.53 -2.13
N ALA A 601 -17.31 4.35 -1.05
CA ALA A 601 -16.84 5.43 -0.20
C ALA A 601 -15.86 6.38 -0.91
N GLU A 602 -14.95 5.86 -1.74
CA GLU A 602 -14.08 6.67 -2.61
C GLU A 602 -14.91 7.59 -3.51
N LEU A 603 -15.82 7.02 -4.30
CA LEU A 603 -16.68 7.80 -5.19
C LEU A 603 -17.57 8.76 -4.42
N LEU A 604 -18.12 8.36 -3.28
CA LEU A 604 -18.95 9.21 -2.43
C LEU A 604 -18.14 10.42 -1.91
N ASN A 605 -16.90 10.22 -1.45
CA ASN A 605 -16.03 11.32 -1.01
C ASN A 605 -15.73 12.29 -2.15
N ASP A 606 -15.40 11.78 -3.34
CA ASP A 606 -15.19 12.61 -4.54
C ASP A 606 -16.46 13.40 -4.90
N SER A 607 -17.62 12.75 -4.82
CA SER A 607 -18.92 13.37 -5.10
C SER A 607 -19.22 14.50 -4.11
N ILE A 608 -18.95 14.29 -2.82
CA ILE A 608 -19.08 15.32 -1.78
C ILE A 608 -18.16 16.50 -2.09
N GLN A 609 -16.92 16.25 -2.54
CA GLN A 609 -16.01 17.32 -2.95
C GLN A 609 -16.52 18.09 -4.17
N VAL A 610 -17.07 17.41 -5.18
CA VAL A 610 -17.65 18.06 -6.37
C VAL A 610 -18.88 18.91 -6.00
N ALA A 611 -19.78 18.37 -5.16
CA ALA A 611 -20.93 19.10 -4.65
C ALA A 611 -20.49 20.35 -3.86
N PHE A 612 -19.49 20.21 -3.00
CA PHE A 612 -18.90 21.33 -2.29
C PHE A 612 -18.31 22.37 -3.26
N HIS A 613 -17.42 21.97 -4.17
CA HIS A 613 -16.70 22.90 -5.06
C HIS A 613 -17.58 23.63 -6.06
N SER A 614 -18.61 22.97 -6.58
CA SER A 614 -19.44 23.49 -7.66
C SER A 614 -20.70 24.20 -7.16
N VAL A 615 -21.22 23.79 -5.99
CA VAL A 615 -22.49 24.30 -5.46
C VAL A 615 -22.29 25.20 -4.24
N LEU A 616 -21.50 24.77 -3.25
CA LEU A 616 -21.33 25.48 -1.98
C LEU A 616 -20.24 26.56 -2.04
N LYS A 617 -19.01 26.17 -2.37
CA LYS A 617 -17.79 27.00 -2.38
C LYS A 617 -17.93 28.34 -3.09
N PRO A 618 -18.56 28.43 -4.29
CA PRO A 618 -18.71 29.71 -4.99
C PRO A 618 -19.55 30.74 -4.22
N ARG A 619 -20.42 30.28 -3.31
CA ARG A 619 -21.33 31.13 -2.52
C ARG A 619 -20.78 31.47 -1.14
N VAL A 620 -19.84 30.68 -0.59
CA VAL A 620 -19.27 30.93 0.75
C VAL A 620 -18.59 32.32 0.84
N ARG A 621 -17.73 32.67 -0.11
CA ARG A 621 -17.03 33.96 -0.12
C ARG A 621 -17.96 35.16 -0.30
N PRO A 622 -18.92 35.16 -1.26
CA PRO A 622 -19.94 36.20 -1.34
C PRO A 622 -20.75 36.35 -0.05
N THR A 623 -21.15 35.24 0.58
CA THR A 623 -21.87 35.28 1.87
C THR A 623 -21.04 35.95 2.96
N LEU A 624 -19.74 35.63 3.07
CA LEU A 624 -18.85 36.32 4.00
C LEU A 624 -18.66 37.81 3.64
N THR A 625 -18.52 38.13 2.36
CA THR A 625 -18.34 39.51 1.90
C THR A 625 -19.55 40.37 2.23
N GLU A 626 -20.76 39.84 2.05
CA GLU A 626 -22.00 40.51 2.41
C GLU A 626 -22.17 40.61 3.94
N ALA A 627 -21.79 39.57 4.69
CA ALA A 627 -21.85 39.58 6.14
C ALA A 627 -21.01 40.71 6.73
N PHE A 628 -19.80 40.93 6.19
CA PHE A 628 -18.86 41.97 6.62
C PHE A 628 -18.95 43.28 5.81
N ARG A 629 -20.00 43.47 4.99
CA ARG A 629 -20.16 44.67 4.16
C ARG A 629 -20.34 45.91 5.02
N GLU A 630 -19.56 46.95 4.75
CA GLU A 630 -19.60 48.27 5.42
C GLU A 630 -19.30 48.22 6.92
N ILE A 631 -18.67 47.14 7.41
CA ILE A 631 -18.23 47.06 8.81
C ILE A 631 -16.86 47.73 8.95
N ASN A 632 -16.78 48.73 9.84
CA ASN A 632 -15.54 49.41 10.21
C ASN A 632 -15.05 48.91 11.59
N TYR A 633 -13.81 48.43 11.65
CA TYR A 633 -13.12 48.00 12.87
C TYR A 633 -12.07 49.01 13.35
N LYS A 634 -12.03 50.21 12.78
CA LYS A 634 -11.21 51.35 13.22
C LYS A 634 -12.10 52.58 13.49
N PRO A 635 -12.86 52.60 14.60
CA PRO A 635 -13.61 53.79 15.02
C PRO A 635 -12.67 54.98 15.29
N VAL A 636 -13.17 56.19 15.02
CA VAL A 636 -12.49 57.47 15.33
C VAL A 636 -12.89 57.86 16.75
N ASP A 637 -11.95 58.32 17.58
CA ASP A 637 -12.11 58.61 19.02
C ASP A 637 -13.14 59.71 19.39
N GLU A 638 -13.92 60.23 18.45
CA GLU A 638 -14.89 61.32 18.67
C GLU A 638 -16.29 61.04 18.11
N ALA A 639 -16.88 59.87 18.40
CA ALA A 639 -18.32 59.65 18.19
C ALA A 639 -19.05 59.56 19.53
N ASN A 640 -19.75 60.64 19.87
CA ASN A 640 -20.64 60.73 21.03
C ASN A 640 -21.74 59.64 20.97
N GLY A 641 -21.59 58.62 21.80
CA GLY A 641 -22.55 58.06 22.77
C GLY A 641 -24.07 57.90 22.52
N GLU A 642 -24.68 58.14 21.35
CA GLU A 642 -26.16 58.06 21.26
C GLU A 642 -26.78 57.17 20.17
N ASP A 643 -26.03 56.45 19.32
CA ASP A 643 -26.61 55.61 18.23
C ASP A 643 -26.13 54.13 18.19
N GLU A 644 -25.66 53.53 19.29
CA GLU A 644 -25.08 52.16 19.27
C GLU A 644 -26.06 51.00 19.54
N SER A 645 -27.38 51.20 19.65
CA SER A 645 -28.29 50.09 20.01
C SER A 645 -28.76 49.20 18.85
N ASP A 646 -28.64 49.63 17.58
CA ASP A 646 -29.21 48.90 16.43
C ASP A 646 -28.22 47.99 15.67
N ASP A 647 -26.92 48.03 16.00
CA ASP A 647 -25.85 47.41 15.19
C ASP A 647 -25.19 46.16 15.84
N VAL A 648 -25.72 45.69 16.96
CA VAL A 648 -25.04 44.73 17.87
C VAL A 648 -24.91 43.31 17.30
N ASP A 649 -25.71 42.91 16.31
CA ASP A 649 -25.75 41.53 15.77
C ASP A 649 -25.79 41.47 14.23
N LEU A 650 -25.40 42.55 13.55
CA LEU A 650 -25.59 42.72 12.11
C LEU A 650 -24.85 41.67 11.28
N VAL A 651 -23.58 41.38 11.58
CA VAL A 651 -22.75 40.40 10.85
C VAL A 651 -23.33 38.99 10.98
N LYS A 652 -23.68 38.59 12.21
CA LYS A 652 -24.30 37.29 12.51
C LYS A 652 -25.62 37.10 11.76
N SER A 653 -26.52 38.08 11.80
CA SER A 653 -27.82 38.03 11.13
C SER A 653 -27.68 37.94 9.60
N ARG A 654 -26.80 38.75 9.00
CA ARG A 654 -26.52 38.70 7.57
C ARG A 654 -25.91 37.36 7.14
N PHE A 655 -24.99 36.83 7.94
CA PHE A 655 -24.38 35.52 7.70
C PHE A 655 -25.39 34.38 7.82
N ASP A 656 -26.18 34.31 8.90
CA ASP A 656 -27.17 33.24 9.11
C ASP A 656 -28.20 33.18 7.98
N ARG A 657 -28.67 34.34 7.48
CA ARG A 657 -29.56 34.41 6.32
C ARG A 657 -28.91 33.82 5.06
N GLY A 658 -27.66 34.20 4.77
CA GLY A 658 -26.93 33.72 3.58
C GLY A 658 -26.53 32.24 3.67
N TRP A 659 -26.07 31.79 4.83
CA TRP A 659 -25.67 30.41 5.11
C TRP A 659 -26.89 29.48 5.16
N GLY A 660 -27.98 29.90 5.80
CA GLY A 660 -29.24 29.18 5.86
C GLY A 660 -29.87 28.96 4.49
N ALA A 661 -29.82 29.97 3.61
CA ALA A 661 -30.30 29.86 2.22
C ALA A 661 -29.47 28.87 1.38
N LEU A 662 -28.22 28.61 1.77
CA LEU A 662 -27.31 27.69 1.10
C LEU A 662 -27.49 26.24 1.56
N ILE A 663 -27.54 26.04 2.88
CA ILE A 663 -27.45 24.71 3.50
C ILE A 663 -28.80 24.01 3.65
N ARG A 664 -29.87 24.75 4.01
CA ARG A 664 -31.19 24.15 4.28
C ARG A 664 -31.79 23.40 3.08
N PRO A 665 -31.69 23.90 1.82
CA PRO A 665 -32.18 23.18 0.66
C PRO A 665 -31.53 21.81 0.45
N ILE A 666 -30.21 21.73 0.62
CA ILE A 666 -29.43 20.51 0.39
C ILE A 666 -29.69 19.49 1.51
N LYS A 667 -29.84 19.96 2.77
CA LYS A 667 -30.20 19.12 3.92
C LYS A 667 -31.50 18.33 3.74
N ARG A 668 -32.45 18.89 2.98
CA ARG A 668 -33.75 18.25 2.74
C ARG A 668 -33.68 17.09 1.74
N ILE A 669 -32.65 17.02 0.92
CA ILE A 669 -32.52 16.03 -0.17
C ILE A 669 -31.47 14.97 0.16
N LEU A 670 -30.32 15.35 0.74
CA LEU A 670 -29.29 14.38 1.10
C LEU A 670 -29.71 13.51 2.29
N THR A 671 -29.21 12.27 2.34
CA THR A 671 -29.24 11.46 3.57
C THR A 671 -28.49 12.17 4.70
N ALA A 672 -28.84 11.86 5.95
CA ALA A 672 -28.21 12.50 7.12
C ALA A 672 -26.68 12.29 7.16
N SER A 673 -26.21 11.09 6.83
CA SER A 673 -24.78 10.75 6.73
C SER A 673 -24.06 11.62 5.70
N ASN A 674 -24.60 11.74 4.49
CA ASN A 674 -23.99 12.51 3.41
C ASN A 674 -24.05 14.02 3.67
N PHE A 675 -25.14 14.50 4.25
CA PHE A 675 -25.26 15.90 4.64
C PHE A 675 -24.22 16.27 5.70
N ASP A 676 -24.00 15.43 6.72
CA ASP A 676 -22.97 15.65 7.74
C ASP A 676 -21.57 15.74 7.09
N ARG A 677 -21.24 14.82 6.16
CA ARG A 677 -19.95 14.84 5.43
C ARG A 677 -19.77 16.14 4.64
N LEU A 678 -20.81 16.56 3.90
CA LEU A 678 -20.78 17.80 3.13
C LEU A 678 -20.63 19.03 4.03
N LEU A 679 -21.35 19.05 5.16
CA LEU A 679 -21.29 20.13 6.14
C LEU A 679 -19.90 20.24 6.77
N THR A 680 -19.25 19.13 7.11
CA THR A 680 -17.87 19.13 7.64
C THR A 680 -16.89 19.78 6.65
N VAL A 681 -16.94 19.41 5.36
CA VAL A 681 -16.08 20.02 4.33
C VAL A 681 -16.37 21.52 4.18
N ALA A 682 -17.66 21.89 4.16
CA ALA A 682 -18.07 23.27 4.03
C ALA A 682 -17.64 24.14 5.22
N VAL A 683 -17.76 23.62 6.44
CA VAL A 683 -17.33 24.29 7.68
C VAL A 683 -15.81 24.47 7.72
N HIS A 684 -15.03 23.47 7.33
CA HIS A 684 -13.57 23.58 7.29
C HIS A 684 -13.11 24.67 6.31
N TYR A 685 -13.68 24.71 5.10
CA TYR A 685 -13.37 25.78 4.15
C TYR A 685 -13.84 27.15 4.64
N LEU A 686 -15.02 27.21 5.28
CA LEU A 686 -15.53 28.43 5.88
C LEU A 686 -14.57 28.96 6.94
N ALA A 687 -14.02 28.08 7.80
CA ALA A 687 -12.99 28.45 8.78
C ALA A 687 -11.75 29.04 8.10
N THR A 688 -11.18 28.38 7.08
CA THR A 688 -10.03 28.94 6.33
C THR A 688 -10.35 30.27 5.63
N ALA A 689 -11.57 30.41 5.09
CA ALA A 689 -12.01 31.66 4.46
C ALA A 689 -12.16 32.79 5.50
N LEU A 690 -12.63 32.44 6.70
CA LEU A 690 -12.77 33.33 7.84
C LEU A 690 -11.40 33.74 8.39
N GLU A 691 -10.44 32.80 8.52
CA GLU A 691 -9.04 33.09 8.87
C GLU A 691 -8.43 34.10 7.90
N LYS A 692 -8.58 33.90 6.58
CA LYS A 692 -8.10 34.84 5.56
C LYS A 692 -8.76 36.21 5.70
N ARG A 693 -10.04 36.25 6.08
CA ARG A 693 -10.77 37.50 6.30
C ARG A 693 -10.26 38.21 7.56
N ILE A 694 -10.04 37.50 8.66
CA ILE A 694 -9.42 38.04 9.88
C ILE A 694 -8.04 38.61 9.55
N LYS A 695 -7.20 37.87 8.82
CA LYS A 695 -5.89 38.34 8.33
C LYS A 695 -5.98 39.57 7.41
N SER A 696 -7.09 39.79 6.71
CA SER A 696 -7.26 40.98 5.86
C SER A 696 -7.57 42.26 6.64
N TYR A 697 -8.02 42.13 7.89
CA TYR A 697 -8.23 43.26 8.80
C TYR A 697 -6.95 43.64 9.55
N HIS A 698 -5.83 42.96 9.29
CA HIS A 698 -4.53 43.27 9.88
C HIS A 698 -4.12 44.73 9.63
N GLY A 699 -3.85 45.49 10.70
CA GLY A 699 -3.51 46.93 10.64
C GLY A 699 -4.68 47.90 10.47
N LEU A 700 -5.90 47.37 10.38
CA LEU A 700 -7.15 48.13 10.22
C LEU A 700 -8.09 47.96 11.43
N VAL A 701 -7.56 47.48 12.55
CA VAL A 701 -8.29 47.18 13.80
C VAL A 701 -7.60 47.92 14.96
N ASN A 702 -8.37 48.66 15.77
CA ASN A 702 -7.91 49.22 17.06
C ASN A 702 -8.48 48.39 18.24
N GLU A 703 -8.14 48.72 19.49
CA GLU A 703 -8.55 47.95 20.69
C GLU A 703 -10.08 47.74 20.76
N LEU A 704 -10.88 48.80 20.60
CA LEU A 704 -12.34 48.71 20.56
C LEU A 704 -12.86 47.89 19.36
N GLY A 705 -12.16 47.97 18.23
CA GLY A 705 -12.42 47.18 17.03
C GLY A 705 -12.08 45.70 17.17
N ALA A 706 -11.09 45.34 17.98
CA ALA A 706 -10.70 43.95 18.24
C ALA A 706 -11.81 43.20 19.01
N VAL A 707 -12.39 43.84 20.03
CA VAL A 707 -13.55 43.33 20.78
C VAL A 707 -14.76 43.13 19.85
N LYS A 708 -15.03 44.10 18.96
CA LYS A 708 -16.14 44.00 17.98
C LYS A 708 -15.90 42.85 17.00
N LEU A 709 -14.67 42.69 16.51
CA LEU A 709 -14.28 41.61 15.60
C LEU A 709 -14.43 40.23 16.26
N GLU A 710 -13.98 40.06 17.50
CA GLU A 710 -14.12 38.81 18.26
C GLU A 710 -15.60 38.38 18.38
N ARG A 711 -16.48 39.33 18.72
CA ARG A 711 -17.94 39.09 18.82
C ARG A 711 -18.54 38.66 17.48
N ASP A 712 -18.20 39.33 16.39
CA ASP A 712 -18.72 39.04 15.05
C ASP A 712 -18.27 37.64 14.57
N ILE A 713 -17.01 37.27 14.83
CA ILE A 713 -16.47 35.95 14.51
C ILE A 713 -17.19 34.86 15.32
N SER A 714 -17.39 35.05 16.63
CA SER A 714 -18.15 34.12 17.49
C SER A 714 -19.61 33.95 17.02
N GLY A 715 -20.23 35.03 16.54
CA GLY A 715 -21.55 35.01 15.92
C GLY A 715 -21.61 34.15 14.65
N ILE A 716 -20.63 34.27 13.77
CA ILE A 716 -20.50 33.44 12.55
C ILE A 716 -20.30 31.96 12.90
N VAL A 717 -19.40 31.66 13.85
CA VAL A 717 -19.14 30.28 14.31
C VAL A 717 -20.43 29.64 14.82
N THR A 718 -21.18 30.35 15.65
CA THR A 718 -22.45 29.87 16.21
C THR A 718 -23.50 29.57 15.13
N ALA A 719 -23.64 30.45 14.13
CA ALA A 719 -24.56 30.26 13.03
C ALA A 719 -24.12 29.14 12.06
N ALA A 720 -22.81 28.99 11.82
CA ALA A 720 -22.27 27.99 10.90
C ALA A 720 -22.45 26.55 11.40
N VAL A 721 -22.31 26.33 12.70
CA VAL A 721 -22.43 25.02 13.35
C VAL A 721 -23.85 24.70 13.84
N ALA A 722 -24.81 25.61 13.65
CA ALA A 722 -26.18 25.46 14.11
C ALA A 722 -26.84 24.21 13.51
N GLY A 723 -27.19 23.23 14.37
CA GLY A 723 -27.83 21.98 13.96
C GLY A 723 -26.89 20.93 13.33
N GLY A 724 -25.57 21.07 13.51
CA GLY A 724 -24.54 20.06 13.21
C GLY A 724 -23.92 19.44 14.47
N LYS A 725 -22.91 18.58 14.30
CA LYS A 725 -22.19 17.94 15.42
C LYS A 725 -21.34 18.94 16.21
N TYR A 726 -21.20 18.73 17.53
CA TYR A 726 -20.44 19.63 18.41
C TYR A 726 -18.98 19.86 17.97
N GLY A 727 -18.31 18.80 17.48
CA GLY A 727 -16.92 18.87 16.99
C GLY A 727 -16.70 19.72 15.72
N LEU A 728 -17.76 20.23 15.08
CA LEU A 728 -17.61 21.22 14.01
C LEU A 728 -17.06 22.56 14.51
N ARG A 729 -17.22 22.85 15.82
CA ARG A 729 -16.66 24.07 16.45
C ARG A 729 -15.13 24.05 16.46
N ASP A 730 -14.52 22.87 16.60
CA ASP A 730 -13.07 22.70 16.68
C ASP A 730 -12.36 23.17 15.39
N SER A 731 -13.07 23.19 14.25
CA SER A 731 -12.56 23.73 12.99
C SER A 731 -12.29 25.23 13.04
N PHE A 732 -12.90 25.97 13.98
CA PHE A 732 -12.76 27.43 14.11
C PHE A 732 -11.79 27.85 15.23
N THR A 733 -11.17 26.92 15.95
CA THR A 733 -10.30 27.23 17.10
C THR A 733 -9.20 28.21 16.75
N LYS A 734 -8.60 28.11 15.55
CA LYS A 734 -7.60 29.08 15.06
C LYS A 734 -8.19 30.48 14.87
N CYS A 735 -9.39 30.61 14.30
CA CYS A 735 -10.07 31.90 14.16
C CYS A 735 -10.29 32.57 15.52
N THR A 736 -10.77 31.80 16.51
CA THR A 736 -11.04 32.28 17.87
C THR A 736 -9.76 32.69 18.59
N GLN A 737 -8.68 31.90 18.47
CA GLN A 737 -7.38 32.24 19.07
C GLN A 737 -6.72 33.45 18.40
N MET A 738 -6.90 33.63 17.08
CA MET A 738 -6.41 34.82 16.38
C MET A 738 -7.09 36.11 16.89
N THR A 739 -8.42 36.10 17.05
CA THR A 739 -9.14 37.27 17.59
C THR A 739 -8.79 37.52 19.06
N LEU A 740 -8.55 36.46 19.85
CA LEU A 740 -8.09 36.57 21.23
C LEU A 740 -6.75 37.30 21.30
N ILE A 741 -5.76 36.92 20.48
CA ILE A 741 -4.42 37.55 20.45
C ILE A 741 -4.49 39.01 20.00
N MET A 742 -5.39 39.33 19.06
CA MET A 742 -5.62 40.72 18.63
C MET A 742 -6.25 41.60 19.72
N ASN A 743 -6.85 40.99 20.75
CA ASN A 743 -7.52 41.64 21.87
C ASN A 743 -6.70 41.56 23.18
N MET A 744 -5.50 40.96 23.16
CA MET A 744 -4.63 40.87 24.35
C MET A 744 -3.91 42.19 24.62
N GLU A 745 -3.91 42.59 25.89
CA GLU A 745 -3.10 43.71 26.39
C GLU A 745 -1.58 43.41 26.23
N ASP A 746 -0.74 44.45 26.23
CA ASP A 746 0.70 44.31 25.98
C ASP A 746 1.42 43.46 27.04
N ASP A 747 1.01 43.59 28.30
CA ASP A 747 1.45 42.82 29.46
C ASP A 747 0.99 41.36 29.41
N GLU A 748 -0.26 41.09 29.01
CA GLU A 748 -0.74 39.72 28.78
C GLU A 748 -0.01 39.04 27.61
N TRP A 749 0.34 39.79 26.57
CA TRP A 749 1.11 39.28 25.43
C TRP A 749 2.57 38.98 25.79
N GLU A 750 3.22 39.80 26.61
CA GLU A 750 4.59 39.53 27.06
C GLU A 750 4.67 38.19 27.83
N GLU A 751 3.67 37.89 28.66
CA GLU A 751 3.56 36.60 29.35
C GLU A 751 3.35 35.43 28.37
N VAL A 752 2.47 35.59 27.37
CA VAL A 752 2.11 34.50 26.44
C VAL A 752 3.10 34.31 25.28
N SER A 753 3.88 35.34 24.93
CA SER A 753 4.79 35.36 23.77
C SER A 753 6.01 34.44 23.91
N HIS A 754 6.44 34.16 25.14
CA HIS A 754 7.63 33.35 25.45
C HIS A 754 7.32 31.95 25.97
N GLU A 755 6.04 31.60 26.15
CA GLU A 755 5.65 30.29 26.72
C GLU A 755 5.61 29.16 25.69
N ALA A 756 6.27 28.06 26.04
CA ALA A 756 6.03 26.73 25.47
C ALA A 756 4.69 26.20 26.00
N ALA A 757 3.89 25.59 25.12
CA ALA A 757 2.51 25.19 25.39
C ALA A 757 2.33 24.47 26.76
N GLY A 758 1.60 25.09 27.70
CA GLY A 758 1.06 24.36 28.86
C GLY A 758 0.81 25.11 30.18
N ASP A 759 1.41 26.28 30.45
CA ASP A 759 1.43 26.83 31.83
C ASP A 759 0.42 27.97 32.10
N SER A 760 -0.16 28.59 31.06
CA SER A 760 -1.12 29.71 31.17
C SER A 760 -2.61 29.30 31.17
N GLY A 761 -2.94 28.00 31.28
CA GLY A 761 -4.32 27.52 31.30
C GLY A 761 -5.07 27.56 29.95
N ILE A 762 -4.46 28.11 28.89
CA ILE A 762 -4.99 28.11 27.50
C ILE A 762 -4.25 27.05 26.66
N GLN A 763 -4.99 26.12 26.07
CA GLN A 763 -4.43 25.14 25.13
C GLN A 763 -4.28 25.76 23.72
N TRP A 764 -3.08 26.22 23.40
CA TRP A 764 -2.77 26.86 22.11
C TRP A 764 -2.77 25.86 20.94
N VAL A 765 -3.53 26.19 19.87
CA VAL A 765 -3.48 25.51 18.56
C VAL A 765 -2.57 26.29 17.59
N LEU A 766 -2.39 27.60 17.83
CA LEU A 766 -1.46 28.44 17.10
C LEU A 766 -0.01 28.24 17.58
N THR A 767 0.92 28.09 16.64
CA THR A 767 2.37 28.06 16.92
C THR A 767 2.88 29.41 17.43
N ALA A 768 4.06 29.48 18.05
CA ALA A 768 4.66 30.76 18.48
C ALA A 768 4.80 31.77 17.32
N ASP A 769 5.16 31.30 16.13
CA ASP A 769 5.26 32.13 14.93
C ASP A 769 3.88 32.57 14.41
N GLU A 770 2.86 31.71 14.43
CA GLU A 770 1.47 32.10 14.09
C GLU A 770 0.89 33.09 15.09
N ARG A 771 1.24 32.96 16.38
CA ARG A 771 0.87 33.92 17.44
C ARG A 771 1.53 35.27 17.18
N SER A 772 2.83 35.27 16.87
CA SER A 772 3.59 36.48 16.52
C SER A 772 3.12 37.11 15.19
N PHE A 773 2.72 36.31 14.20
CA PHE A 773 2.15 36.78 12.94
C PHE A 773 0.74 37.37 13.12
N ALA A 774 -0.09 36.77 13.99
CA ALA A 774 -1.35 37.39 14.40
C ALA A 774 -1.12 38.80 15.02
N ARG A 775 0.08 39.04 15.57
CA ARG A 775 0.56 40.33 16.09
C ARG A 775 1.29 41.21 15.04
N THR A 776 2.02 40.66 14.05
CA THR A 776 2.92 41.40 13.10
C THR A 776 2.63 41.15 11.60
N GLN A 777 2.72 42.19 10.74
CA GLN A 777 2.16 42.22 9.36
C GLN A 777 3.20 41.97 8.24
N CYS A 778 3.41 40.72 7.80
CA CYS A 778 4.33 40.39 6.69
C CYS A 778 3.60 39.83 5.44
N PRO A 779 3.87 40.33 4.21
CA PRO A 779 3.30 39.77 2.98
C PRO A 779 4.01 38.47 2.55
N LEU A 780 3.29 37.57 1.88
CA LEU A 780 3.88 36.34 1.31
C LEU A 780 4.83 36.68 0.15
N TYR A 781 6.07 36.16 0.21
CA TYR A 781 7.12 36.54 -0.74
C TYR A 781 6.85 36.09 -2.18
N GLN A 782 6.12 34.99 -2.39
CA GLN A 782 5.72 34.56 -3.74
C GLN A 782 4.89 35.63 -4.46
N HIS A 783 4.03 36.36 -3.74
CA HIS A 783 3.27 37.46 -4.31
C HIS A 783 4.11 38.73 -4.45
N TYR A 784 4.98 38.99 -3.46
CA TYR A 784 5.87 40.14 -3.46
C TYR A 784 6.84 40.12 -4.67
N SER A 785 7.50 38.98 -4.92
CA SER A 785 8.47 38.80 -6.01
C SER A 785 7.90 38.98 -7.42
N GLY A 786 6.57 38.90 -7.59
CA GLY A 786 5.91 39.09 -8.90
C GLY A 786 5.62 40.55 -9.26
N SER A 787 5.99 41.53 -8.43
CA SER A 787 5.69 42.95 -8.65
C SER A 787 6.91 43.83 -8.41
N ARG A 788 6.95 45.01 -9.04
CA ARG A 788 8.02 45.99 -8.85
C ARG A 788 7.75 46.85 -7.62
N HIS A 789 8.79 47.10 -6.82
CA HIS A 789 8.75 47.83 -5.55
C HIS A 789 9.84 48.89 -5.47
N GLU A 790 9.49 50.00 -4.81
CA GLU A 790 10.42 51.08 -4.48
C GLU A 790 11.28 50.73 -3.25
N PRO A 791 12.48 51.32 -3.13
CA PRO A 791 13.10 52.28 -4.03
C PRO A 791 13.81 51.63 -5.23
N PHE A 792 13.53 52.13 -6.44
CA PHE A 792 14.20 51.68 -7.65
C PHE A 792 15.67 52.13 -7.71
N SER A 793 16.52 51.37 -8.42
CA SER A 793 17.89 51.79 -8.72
C SER A 793 17.93 52.95 -9.71
N THR A 794 19.01 53.73 -9.68
CA THR A 794 19.18 54.95 -10.49
C THR A 794 19.79 54.71 -11.88
N GLY A 795 20.01 53.44 -12.27
CA GLY A 795 20.51 53.08 -13.59
C GLY A 795 19.44 53.13 -14.69
N ARG A 796 19.81 52.76 -15.92
CA ARG A 796 18.91 52.77 -17.10
C ARG A 796 17.77 51.79 -16.94
N TRP A 797 18.00 50.65 -16.28
CA TRP A 797 17.02 49.57 -16.15
C TRP A 797 16.06 49.77 -14.98
N ASN A 798 16.35 50.70 -14.07
CA ASN A 798 15.44 51.11 -12.99
C ASN A 798 14.95 49.90 -12.16
N LEU A 799 15.88 49.04 -11.74
CA LEU A 799 15.59 47.75 -11.12
C LEU A 799 14.90 47.90 -9.75
N SER A 800 13.90 47.06 -9.50
CA SER A 800 13.08 47.00 -8.29
C SER A 800 13.85 46.58 -7.03
N TYR A 801 13.42 47.04 -5.85
CA TYR A 801 13.89 46.53 -4.56
C TYR A 801 13.16 45.23 -4.18
N MET A 802 13.87 44.09 -4.13
CA MET A 802 13.23 42.78 -3.97
C MET A 802 13.50 42.09 -2.64
N ARG A 803 14.21 42.72 -1.71
CA ARG A 803 14.38 42.16 -0.37
C ARG A 803 13.12 42.40 0.48
N PRO A 804 12.67 41.44 1.31
CA PRO A 804 11.66 41.70 2.33
C PRO A 804 12.11 42.81 3.28
N ILE A 805 11.14 43.50 3.87
CA ILE A 805 11.43 44.40 5.00
C ILE A 805 12.14 43.60 6.11
N PRO A 806 13.04 44.22 6.90
CA PRO A 806 13.91 43.48 7.81
C PRO A 806 13.20 42.51 8.76
N SER A 807 12.02 42.87 9.27
CA SER A 807 11.21 42.03 10.16
C SER A 807 10.59 40.80 9.48
N CYS A 808 10.52 40.78 8.15
CA CYS A 808 9.93 39.68 7.37
C CYS A 808 10.98 38.78 6.70
N ARG A 809 12.27 38.99 6.99
CA ARG A 809 13.35 38.13 6.49
C ARG A 809 13.39 36.83 7.28
N THR A 810 13.46 35.70 6.60
CA THR A 810 13.39 34.38 7.24
C THR A 810 14.63 34.06 8.08
N PHE A 811 15.79 34.62 7.72
CA PHE A 811 17.05 34.48 8.41
C PHE A 811 17.91 35.72 8.18
N VAL A 812 18.59 36.21 9.21
CA VAL A 812 19.46 37.40 9.13
C VAL A 812 20.87 37.03 9.57
N SER A 813 21.87 37.30 8.72
CA SER A 813 23.30 37.19 9.03
C SER A 813 23.95 38.56 8.92
N GLN A 814 24.69 38.96 9.96
CA GLN A 814 25.38 40.24 9.98
C GLN A 814 26.51 40.28 8.94
N GLU A 815 27.22 39.16 8.74
CA GLU A 815 28.29 39.03 7.74
C GLU A 815 27.79 39.30 6.32
N VAL A 816 26.56 38.89 6.02
CA VAL A 816 25.92 39.14 4.73
C VAL A 816 25.56 40.62 4.58
N GLU A 817 24.95 41.24 5.59
CA GLU A 817 24.64 42.69 5.54
C GLU A 817 25.91 43.55 5.43
N ASP A 818 26.96 43.21 6.18
CA ASP A 818 28.25 43.91 6.13
C ASP A 818 28.89 43.79 4.74
N THR A 819 28.79 42.62 4.11
CA THR A 819 29.30 42.39 2.76
C THR A 819 28.49 43.16 1.71
N ILE A 820 27.17 43.22 1.83
CA ILE A 820 26.32 44.05 0.95
C ILE A 820 26.69 45.53 1.08
N ALA A 821 26.83 46.03 2.31
CA ALA A 821 27.23 47.41 2.58
C ALA A 821 28.63 47.73 2.00
N ARG A 822 29.55 46.76 2.04
CA ARG A 822 30.89 46.85 1.45
C ARG A 822 30.83 46.90 -0.07
N LEU A 823 30.13 45.96 -0.72
CA LEU A 823 30.03 45.90 -2.18
C LEU A 823 29.31 47.10 -2.79
N LYS A 824 28.43 47.78 -2.05
CA LYS A 824 27.83 49.05 -2.46
C LYS A 824 28.86 50.12 -2.83
N ARG A 825 30.06 50.05 -2.24
CA ARG A 825 31.17 50.97 -2.50
C ARG A 825 32.12 50.48 -3.60
N VAL A 826 32.00 49.21 -4.00
CA VAL A 826 32.89 48.55 -4.98
C VAL A 826 32.24 48.53 -6.35
N ILE A 827 30.96 48.18 -6.41
CA ILE A 827 30.18 48.09 -7.65
C ILE A 827 29.69 49.48 -8.02
N VAL A 828 30.23 50.03 -9.12
CA VAL A 828 29.92 51.40 -9.56
C VAL A 828 28.57 51.48 -10.28
N ASP A 829 28.20 50.43 -11.00
CA ASP A 829 26.91 50.37 -11.70
C ASP A 829 25.75 50.15 -10.70
N PRO A 830 24.80 51.10 -10.60
CA PRO A 830 23.71 51.01 -9.63
C PRO A 830 22.72 49.88 -9.90
N ASP A 831 22.51 49.46 -11.16
CA ASP A 831 21.63 48.34 -11.47
C ASP A 831 22.33 47.00 -11.20
N LEU A 832 23.64 46.91 -11.51
CA LEU A 832 24.41 45.73 -11.13
C LEU A 832 24.43 45.55 -9.61
N PHE A 833 24.63 46.64 -8.86
CA PHE A 833 24.58 46.59 -7.40
C PHE A 833 23.19 46.22 -6.90
N ARG A 834 22.10 46.78 -7.47
CA ARG A 834 20.72 46.42 -7.10
C ARG A 834 20.44 44.95 -7.33
N LEU A 835 20.87 44.40 -8.47
CA LEU A 835 20.73 42.97 -8.77
C LEU A 835 21.50 42.12 -7.77
N PHE A 836 22.74 42.50 -7.41
CA PHE A 836 23.51 41.82 -6.36
C PHE A 836 22.82 41.89 -4.98
N GLU A 837 22.39 43.09 -4.56
CA GLU A 837 21.74 43.36 -3.28
C GLU A 837 20.44 42.55 -3.12
N ASN A 838 19.68 42.39 -4.20
CA ASN A 838 18.47 41.57 -4.20
C ASN A 838 18.77 40.06 -4.23
N SER A 839 19.77 39.64 -5.02
CA SER A 839 19.97 38.23 -5.36
C SER A 839 20.79 37.49 -4.32
N TRP A 840 21.94 38.02 -3.90
CA TRP A 840 22.85 37.27 -3.04
C TRP A 840 22.24 36.88 -1.68
N PRO A 841 21.50 37.74 -0.93
CA PRO A 841 20.87 37.35 0.33
C PRO A 841 19.52 36.63 0.15
N SER A 842 19.05 36.39 -1.09
CA SER A 842 17.69 35.92 -1.38
C SER A 842 17.35 34.63 -0.62
N THR A 843 18.29 33.70 -0.47
CA THR A 843 18.07 32.46 0.30
C THR A 843 17.78 32.75 1.76
N LEU A 844 18.63 33.54 2.43
CA LEU A 844 18.45 33.84 3.84
C LEU A 844 17.20 34.68 4.08
N ASP A 845 16.94 35.63 3.19
CA ASP A 845 15.80 36.53 3.30
C ASP A 845 14.46 35.79 3.13
N THR A 846 14.40 34.71 2.32
CA THR A 846 13.11 34.19 1.82
C THR A 846 12.91 32.68 1.87
N THR A 847 13.97 31.87 1.88
CA THR A 847 13.83 30.41 1.70
C THR A 847 14.19 29.57 2.91
N ILE A 848 14.57 30.18 4.03
CA ILE A 848 14.78 29.45 5.29
C ILE A 848 13.41 29.22 5.92
N SER A 849 12.70 28.21 5.44
CA SER A 849 11.30 27.99 5.80
C SER A 849 11.14 27.53 7.25
N TRP A 850 12.13 26.82 7.79
CA TRP A 850 12.13 26.40 9.19
C TRP A 850 13.54 26.02 9.67
N THR A 851 13.82 26.28 10.95
CA THR A 851 15.02 25.82 11.68
C THR A 851 14.62 25.32 13.05
N GLY A 852 15.20 24.23 13.52
CA GLY A 852 14.94 23.72 14.87
C GLY A 852 15.90 22.63 15.29
N ILE A 853 15.56 21.96 16.38
CA ILE A 853 16.30 20.80 16.91
C ILE A 853 15.40 19.57 16.80
N SER A 854 16.00 18.43 16.53
CA SER A 854 15.32 17.13 16.53
C SER A 854 14.54 16.86 17.83
N ASN A 855 13.31 16.36 17.69
CA ASN A 855 12.47 15.91 18.82
C ASN A 855 12.76 14.45 19.24
N LYS A 856 13.66 13.74 18.54
CA LYS A 856 13.99 12.34 18.86
C LYS A 856 14.83 12.27 20.13
N THR A 857 14.30 11.64 21.18
CA THR A 857 15.01 11.39 22.43
C THR A 857 15.88 10.13 22.32
N GLY A 858 17.20 10.32 22.38
CA GLY A 858 18.22 9.27 22.37
C GLY A 858 19.61 9.88 22.48
N SER A 859 20.58 9.18 23.09
CA SER A 859 21.91 9.72 23.42
C SER A 859 22.71 10.27 22.23
N ASN A 860 22.34 9.92 21.00
CA ASN A 860 23.02 10.33 19.77
C ASN A 860 22.30 11.45 19.00
N HIS A 861 21.12 11.91 19.44
CA HIS A 861 20.30 12.88 18.70
C HIS A 861 19.87 14.10 19.52
N GLU A 862 20.25 14.19 20.79
CA GLU A 862 20.09 15.40 21.59
C GLU A 862 20.91 16.56 20.98
N GLY A 863 20.23 17.67 20.67
CA GLY A 863 20.88 18.84 20.07
C GLY A 863 21.19 18.73 18.58
N GLU A 864 20.62 17.76 17.85
CA GLU A 864 20.73 17.69 16.39
C GLU A 864 19.98 18.87 15.73
N GLU A 865 20.74 19.84 15.24
CA GLU A 865 20.21 20.97 14.47
C GLU A 865 19.60 20.47 13.15
N LEU A 866 18.49 21.07 12.74
CA LEU A 866 17.77 20.79 11.49
C LEU A 866 17.40 22.11 10.80
N SER A 867 17.54 22.17 9.48
CA SER A 867 17.19 23.36 8.70
C SER A 867 16.55 22.98 7.38
N PHE A 868 15.31 23.43 7.18
CA PHE A 868 14.52 23.17 5.98
C PHE A 868 14.60 24.37 5.03
N VAL A 869 15.33 24.18 3.93
CA VAL A 869 15.61 25.22 2.92
C VAL A 869 14.82 24.91 1.65
N VAL A 870 13.83 25.74 1.35
CA VAL A 870 13.02 25.56 0.13
C VAL A 870 13.69 26.18 -1.09
N THR A 871 13.31 25.74 -2.30
CA THR A 871 13.95 26.26 -3.54
C THR A 871 13.59 27.71 -3.86
N GLY A 872 12.44 28.18 -3.37
CA GLY A 872 11.84 29.46 -3.73
C GLY A 872 10.35 29.29 -3.95
N ASP A 873 9.86 29.59 -5.15
CA ASP A 873 8.44 29.45 -5.52
C ASP A 873 7.86 28.02 -5.48
N ILE A 874 8.71 27.00 -5.25
CA ILE A 874 8.31 25.62 -4.98
C ILE A 874 8.60 25.30 -3.51
N GLU A 875 7.54 24.99 -2.75
CA GLU A 875 7.54 24.73 -1.31
C GLU A 875 8.09 23.32 -0.94
N ALA A 876 9.29 22.98 -1.41
CA ALA A 876 9.98 21.76 -1.02
C ALA A 876 11.50 21.94 -1.07
N MET A 877 12.22 21.01 -0.46
CA MET A 877 13.68 21.03 -0.37
C MET A 877 14.29 20.00 -1.32
N TRP A 878 14.92 20.49 -2.38
CA TRP A 878 15.80 19.68 -3.22
C TRP A 878 17.17 19.55 -2.54
N LEU A 879 17.75 18.34 -2.56
CA LEU A 879 19.10 18.13 -2.03
C LEU A 879 20.13 19.00 -2.77
N ARG A 880 19.98 19.10 -4.10
CA ARG A 880 20.78 19.98 -4.97
C ARG A 880 20.60 21.46 -4.61
N ASP A 881 19.38 21.99 -4.70
CA ASP A 881 19.12 23.42 -4.53
C ASP A 881 19.56 23.90 -3.15
N SER A 882 19.18 23.20 -2.09
CA SER A 882 19.55 23.60 -0.72
C SER A 882 21.06 23.62 -0.48
N ALA A 883 21.81 22.67 -1.05
CA ALA A 883 23.26 22.68 -1.00
C ALA A 883 23.87 23.88 -1.76
N ASN A 884 23.42 24.12 -3.00
CA ASN A 884 23.96 25.21 -3.83
C ASN A 884 23.54 26.61 -3.33
N GLN A 885 22.33 26.74 -2.77
CA GLN A 885 21.86 27.95 -2.11
C GLN A 885 22.77 28.32 -0.93
N LEU A 886 23.18 27.34 -0.12
CA LEU A 886 24.10 27.57 0.97
C LEU A 886 25.54 27.78 0.49
N GLN A 887 25.97 27.08 -0.55
CA GLN A 887 27.30 27.24 -1.15
C GLN A 887 27.61 28.71 -1.50
N ALA A 888 26.60 29.50 -1.88
CA ALA A 888 26.73 30.93 -2.17
C ALA A 888 27.27 31.77 -1.00
N TYR A 889 27.17 31.29 0.25
CA TYR A 889 27.61 31.99 1.46
C TYR A 889 28.92 31.46 2.04
N THR A 890 29.57 30.49 1.37
CA THR A 890 30.86 29.92 1.80
C THR A 890 31.93 30.99 2.03
N SER A 891 31.96 32.06 1.23
CA SER A 891 32.93 33.16 1.37
C SER A 891 32.81 33.96 2.67
N VAL A 892 31.66 33.88 3.36
CA VAL A 892 31.39 34.58 4.63
C VAL A 892 31.12 33.62 5.78
N LEU A 893 31.13 32.31 5.53
CA LEU A 893 30.98 31.28 6.54
C LEU A 893 32.18 31.31 7.49
N LYS A 894 31.91 31.31 8.80
CA LYS A 894 32.90 31.25 9.86
C LYS A 894 32.60 30.07 10.78
N SER A 895 33.64 29.54 11.44
CA SER A 895 33.44 28.61 12.56
C SER A 895 32.74 29.35 13.70
N ASP A 896 31.76 28.71 14.36
CA ASP A 896 31.12 29.30 15.53
C ASP A 896 32.16 29.53 16.65
N GLY A 897 32.24 30.75 17.17
CA GLY A 897 32.95 31.02 18.41
C GLY A 897 32.17 30.45 19.60
N GLY A 898 32.83 29.79 20.55
CA GLY A 898 32.18 29.10 21.68
C GLY A 898 31.22 29.95 22.54
N GLU A 899 31.30 31.28 22.48
CA GLU A 899 30.36 32.19 23.16
C GLU A 899 28.99 32.32 22.48
N GLU A 900 28.88 32.15 21.15
CA GLU A 900 27.62 32.37 20.43
C GLU A 900 26.66 31.17 20.51
N VAL A 901 27.21 29.95 20.53
CA VAL A 901 26.46 28.69 20.74
C VAL A 901 25.80 28.68 22.13
N SER A 902 26.47 29.27 23.13
CA SER A 902 26.02 29.33 24.53
C SER A 902 24.79 30.23 24.76
N ARG A 903 24.41 31.06 23.77
CA ARG A 903 23.25 31.98 23.85
C ARG A 903 22.06 31.59 22.97
N GLY A 904 22.09 30.41 22.33
CA GLY A 904 20.99 29.95 21.45
C GLY A 904 20.80 30.79 20.19
N LYS A 905 21.85 31.49 19.72
CA LYS A 905 21.79 32.40 18.59
C LYS A 905 21.93 31.61 17.27
N ARG A 906 21.03 31.84 16.31
CA ARG A 906 21.08 31.24 14.97
C ARG A 906 22.25 31.81 14.16
N THR A 907 23.21 30.97 13.76
CA THR A 907 24.39 31.36 12.96
C THR A 907 24.40 30.71 11.58
N LEU A 908 25.19 31.22 10.63
CA LEU A 908 25.35 30.57 9.32
C LEU A 908 25.90 29.14 9.46
N ALA A 909 26.81 28.88 10.40
CA ALA A 909 27.33 27.53 10.61
C ALA A 909 26.24 26.57 11.12
N SER A 910 25.36 27.02 12.03
CA SER A 910 24.19 26.24 12.46
C SER A 910 23.23 25.91 11.32
N LEU A 911 23.08 26.82 10.35
CA LEU A 911 22.24 26.61 9.17
C LEU A 911 22.82 25.52 8.24
N PHE A 912 24.15 25.52 8.05
CA PHE A 912 24.84 24.48 7.27
C PHE A 912 24.74 23.11 7.96
N ARG A 913 25.06 23.03 9.26
CA ARG A 913 24.94 21.79 10.04
C ARG A 913 23.51 21.24 10.02
N GLY A 914 22.53 22.12 10.25
CA GLY A 914 21.12 21.77 10.21
C GLY A 914 20.66 21.24 8.85
N THR A 915 21.17 21.80 7.76
CA THR A 915 20.87 21.36 6.40
C THR A 915 21.55 20.01 6.12
N ILE A 916 22.82 19.83 6.50
CA ILE A 916 23.55 18.56 6.33
C ILE A 916 22.85 17.42 7.08
N ASN A 917 22.47 17.63 8.34
CA ASN A 917 21.76 16.62 9.12
C ASN A 917 20.41 16.28 8.48
N LEU A 918 19.64 17.28 8.06
CA LEU A 918 18.34 17.05 7.44
C LEU A 918 18.46 16.30 6.11
N GLN A 919 19.42 16.67 5.24
CA GLN A 919 19.72 15.93 4.02
C GLN A 919 20.15 14.48 4.31
N ALA A 920 20.97 14.26 5.35
CA ALA A 920 21.38 12.90 5.75
C ALA A 920 20.16 12.04 6.15
N ARG A 921 19.21 12.60 6.89
CA ARG A 921 17.95 11.90 7.25
C ARG A 921 17.12 11.53 6.02
N TYR A 922 16.98 12.45 5.07
CA TYR A 922 16.25 12.22 3.83
C TYR A 922 16.88 11.11 2.98
N ILE A 923 18.21 11.11 2.86
CA ILE A 923 18.95 10.06 2.15
C ILE A 923 18.78 8.69 2.83
N LEU A 924 18.76 8.64 4.16
CA LEU A 924 18.56 7.38 4.88
C LEU A 924 17.14 6.82 4.73
N GLY A 925 16.14 7.70 4.61
CA GLY A 925 14.75 7.32 4.33
C GLY A 925 14.58 6.85 2.89
N ASP A 926 14.78 7.77 1.94
CA ASP A 926 14.46 7.56 0.52
C ASP A 926 15.65 7.98 -0.37
N PRO A 927 16.69 7.14 -0.47
CA PRO A 927 17.99 7.51 -1.07
C PRO A 927 17.96 7.81 -2.57
N PHE A 928 16.91 7.36 -3.27
CA PHE A 928 16.75 7.58 -4.71
C PHE A 928 16.01 8.87 -5.05
N CYS A 929 15.51 9.61 -4.05
CA CYS A 929 14.66 10.77 -4.29
C CYS A 929 15.45 12.09 -4.25
N ASN A 930 15.07 13.04 -5.11
CA ASN A 930 15.72 14.34 -5.24
C ASN A 930 15.14 15.43 -4.31
N ALA A 931 13.85 15.35 -3.95
CA ALA A 931 13.15 16.42 -3.24
C ALA A 931 12.26 15.94 -2.10
N PHE A 932 12.25 16.68 -1.00
CA PHE A 932 11.60 16.31 0.25
C PHE A 932 10.71 17.41 0.83
N GLN A 933 9.68 16.99 1.55
CA GLN A 933 8.79 17.87 2.30
C GLN A 933 9.34 18.17 3.69
N ALA A 934 8.76 19.16 4.36
CA ALA A 934 9.23 19.64 5.65
C ALA A 934 9.32 18.52 6.72
N PRO A 935 10.32 18.55 7.62
CA PRO A 935 10.44 17.57 8.71
C PRO A 935 9.23 17.66 9.66
N ASP A 936 8.90 16.57 10.36
CA ASP A 936 7.72 16.52 11.23
C ASP A 936 7.82 17.54 12.37
N GLU A 937 9.04 17.75 12.85
CA GLU A 937 9.40 18.73 13.87
C GLU A 937 9.03 20.18 13.47
N SER A 938 8.87 20.46 12.17
CA SER A 938 8.51 21.80 11.69
C SER A 938 7.04 22.17 11.90
N GLY A 939 6.15 21.19 12.03
CA GLY A 939 4.70 21.41 12.05
C GLY A 939 4.13 21.97 10.74
N ILE A 940 4.95 22.12 9.68
CA ILE A 940 4.49 22.59 8.37
C ILE A 940 3.65 21.49 7.73
N PRO A 941 2.38 21.77 7.34
CA PRO A 941 1.51 20.75 6.75
C PRO A 941 2.08 20.17 5.45
N ARG A 942 2.32 18.86 5.46
CA ARG A 942 2.72 18.08 4.28
C ARG A 942 1.51 17.84 3.37
N LYS A 943 1.73 17.87 2.06
CA LYS A 943 0.72 17.59 1.03
C LYS A 943 1.14 16.33 0.30
N SER A 944 0.24 15.37 0.07
CA SER A 944 0.61 14.17 -0.68
C SER A 944 1.19 14.53 -2.06
N SER A 945 2.36 14.00 -2.37
CA SER A 945 3.01 14.09 -3.69
C SER A 945 2.57 12.97 -4.64
N ALA A 946 1.61 12.14 -4.23
CA ALA A 946 1.11 11.04 -5.04
C ALA A 946 0.58 11.55 -6.37
N ASN A 947 1.16 11.05 -7.45
CA ASN A 947 0.81 11.39 -8.82
C ASN A 947 0.61 10.10 -9.64
N SER A 948 0.51 10.23 -10.96
CA SER A 948 0.33 9.09 -11.85
C SER A 948 1.63 8.31 -12.15
N ASP A 949 2.77 8.77 -11.65
CA ASP A 949 4.06 8.14 -11.91
C ASP A 949 4.17 6.83 -11.11
N THR A 950 4.85 5.85 -11.69
CA THR A 950 5.14 4.57 -11.03
C THR A 950 6.63 4.47 -10.82
N ILE A 951 7.04 4.42 -9.55
CA ILE A 951 8.45 4.43 -9.15
C ILE A 951 8.71 3.23 -8.26
N ASN A 952 9.82 2.55 -8.48
CA ASN A 952 10.30 1.47 -7.64
C ASN A 952 11.77 1.76 -7.25
N PRO A 953 12.14 1.68 -5.95
CA PRO A 953 11.31 1.29 -4.80
C PRO A 953 10.21 2.30 -4.45
N SER A 954 9.15 1.81 -3.80
CA SER A 954 8.08 2.68 -3.28
C SER A 954 8.59 3.57 -2.16
N TYR A 955 8.10 4.80 -2.10
CA TYR A 955 8.47 5.81 -1.09
C TYR A 955 7.23 6.41 -0.43
N ASP A 956 7.42 7.14 0.68
CA ASP A 956 6.34 7.82 1.38
C ASP A 956 6.00 9.16 0.70
N TYR A 957 4.85 9.22 0.02
CA TYR A 957 4.33 10.41 -0.66
C TYR A 957 4.02 11.60 0.28
N MET A 958 4.05 11.41 1.59
CA MET A 958 3.92 12.50 2.56
C MET A 958 5.29 13.09 2.95
N GLN A 959 6.37 12.31 2.88
CA GLN A 959 7.72 12.76 3.23
C GLN A 959 8.50 13.25 2.00
N VAL A 960 8.35 12.57 0.87
CA VAL A 960 9.02 12.89 -0.38
C VAL A 960 8.14 13.82 -1.21
N PHE A 961 8.73 14.87 -1.79
CA PHE A 961 8.05 15.75 -2.74
C PHE A 961 8.18 15.24 -4.18
N SER A 962 9.37 14.77 -4.55
CA SER A 962 9.66 14.13 -5.85
C SER A 962 10.71 13.05 -5.66
N CYS A 963 10.50 11.90 -6.29
CA CYS A 963 11.44 10.77 -6.24
C CYS A 963 12.10 10.48 -7.60
N GLN A 964 12.74 11.49 -8.17
CA GLN A 964 13.50 11.36 -9.42
C GLN A 964 14.98 11.09 -9.10
N TRP A 965 15.53 10.00 -9.63
CA TRP A 965 16.90 9.61 -9.35
C TRP A 965 17.91 10.47 -10.12
N GLU A 966 18.57 11.34 -9.36
CA GLU A 966 19.58 12.28 -9.82
C GLU A 966 20.88 12.04 -9.06
N LEU A 967 21.93 11.63 -9.78
CA LEU A 967 23.24 11.38 -9.18
C LEU A 967 23.81 12.65 -8.50
N ASP A 968 23.50 13.82 -9.04
CA ASP A 968 23.93 15.10 -8.46
C ASP A 968 23.25 15.43 -7.13
N SER A 969 22.08 14.88 -6.82
CA SER A 969 21.41 15.12 -5.53
C SER A 969 22.27 14.61 -4.37
N VAL A 970 22.79 13.38 -4.47
CA VAL A 970 23.72 12.84 -3.47
C VAL A 970 25.13 13.43 -3.58
N ALA A 971 25.55 13.87 -4.77
CA ALA A 971 26.80 14.61 -4.93
C ALA A 971 26.76 15.98 -4.21
N SER A 972 25.60 16.63 -4.23
CA SER A 972 25.35 17.93 -3.58
C SER A 972 25.42 17.83 -2.06
N PHE A 973 24.90 16.76 -1.47
CA PHE A 973 25.06 16.45 -0.05
C PHE A 973 26.54 16.30 0.35
N LEU A 974 27.31 15.57 -0.46
CA LEU A 974 28.76 15.40 -0.25
C LEU A 974 29.51 16.72 -0.42
N GLN A 975 29.15 17.53 -1.41
CA GLN A 975 29.73 18.85 -1.64
C GLN A 975 29.45 19.81 -0.48
N LEU A 976 28.20 19.92 -0.03
CA LEU A 976 27.82 20.75 1.12
C LEU A 976 28.63 20.38 2.37
N SER A 977 28.81 19.08 2.59
CA SER A 977 29.63 18.54 3.67
C SER A 977 31.10 18.94 3.53
N ALA A 978 31.68 18.79 2.34
CA ALA A 978 33.06 19.15 2.05
C ALA A 978 33.31 20.66 2.20
N ASP A 979 32.40 21.49 1.69
CA ASP A 979 32.48 22.95 1.74
C ASP A 979 32.44 23.43 3.20
N TYR A 980 31.52 22.91 4.02
CA TYR A 980 31.45 23.23 5.45
C TYR A 980 32.75 22.83 6.18
N ALA A 981 33.22 21.59 5.98
CA ALA A 981 34.40 21.07 6.67
C ALA A 981 35.69 21.81 6.29
N ALA A 982 35.84 22.16 5.01
CA ALA A 982 37.03 22.84 4.49
C ALA A 982 37.18 24.26 5.06
N ILE A 983 36.06 24.96 5.28
CA ILE A 983 36.05 26.36 5.73
C ILE A 983 36.07 26.46 7.25
N THR A 984 35.24 25.67 7.95
CA THR A 984 35.10 25.78 9.41
C THR A 984 36.12 24.95 10.18
N GLY A 985 36.66 23.89 9.57
CA GLY A 985 37.52 22.92 10.25
C GLY A 985 36.77 22.03 11.27
N ASP A 986 35.44 22.11 11.34
CA ASP A 986 34.61 21.35 12.28
C ASP A 986 34.37 19.91 11.78
N TYR A 987 35.42 19.11 11.76
CA TYR A 987 35.33 17.70 11.37
C TYR A 987 34.57 16.86 12.42
N GLY A 988 34.60 17.28 13.69
CA GLY A 988 33.95 16.56 14.79
C GLY A 988 32.44 16.47 14.64
N PHE A 989 31.80 17.47 14.02
CA PHE A 989 30.37 17.48 13.70
C PHE A 989 29.90 16.22 12.96
N PHE A 990 30.65 15.78 11.94
CA PHE A 990 30.24 14.67 11.07
C PHE A 990 30.22 13.30 11.76
N GLY A 991 30.84 13.17 12.93
CA GLY A 991 30.81 11.96 13.75
C GLY A 991 29.68 11.93 14.78
N LYS A 992 28.89 13.00 14.93
CA LYS A 992 27.90 13.12 16.02
C LYS A 992 26.57 12.41 15.74
N HIS A 993 26.10 12.45 14.49
CA HIS A 993 24.78 11.98 14.09
C HIS A 993 24.88 11.03 12.88
N ASP A 994 23.87 11.05 12.01
CA ASP A 994 23.64 10.06 10.95
C ASP A 994 24.49 10.25 9.68
N TRP A 995 25.42 11.20 9.65
CA TRP A 995 26.17 11.54 8.45
C TRP A 995 26.99 10.36 7.90
N ILE A 996 27.69 9.62 8.76
CA ILE A 996 28.49 8.45 8.33
C ILE A 996 27.59 7.38 7.69
N ALA A 997 26.43 7.13 8.29
CA ALA A 997 25.45 6.18 7.79
C ALA A 997 24.88 6.64 6.43
N ALA A 998 24.58 7.94 6.28
CA ALA A 998 24.13 8.50 5.01
C ALA A 998 25.19 8.36 3.91
N VAL A 999 26.47 8.63 4.20
CA VAL A 999 27.56 8.42 3.22
C VAL A 999 27.69 6.96 2.83
N GLN A 1000 27.61 6.04 3.78
CA GLN A 1000 27.59 4.60 3.48
C GLN A 1000 26.41 4.25 2.57
N LYS A 1001 25.20 4.76 2.86
CA LYS A 1001 24.01 4.53 2.03
C LYS A 1001 24.19 5.08 0.61
N VAL A 1002 24.79 6.26 0.47
CA VAL A 1002 25.13 6.87 -0.83
C VAL A 1002 26.07 5.97 -1.63
N LEU A 1003 27.09 5.36 -0.99
CA LEU A 1003 27.99 4.42 -1.66
C LEU A 1003 27.28 3.14 -2.11
N GLU A 1004 26.40 2.59 -1.26
CA GLU A 1004 25.62 1.39 -1.58
C GLU A 1004 24.71 1.61 -2.80
N ILE A 1005 23.92 2.68 -2.81
CA ILE A 1005 23.00 2.95 -3.93
C ILE A 1005 23.75 3.28 -5.22
N THR A 1006 24.82 4.07 -5.14
CA THR A 1006 25.56 4.45 -6.34
C THR A 1006 26.31 3.25 -6.91
N LYS A 1007 26.82 2.34 -6.08
CA LYS A 1007 27.38 1.06 -6.52
C LYS A 1007 26.30 0.20 -7.19
N SER A 1008 25.09 0.16 -6.64
CA SER A 1008 23.96 -0.57 -7.24
C SER A 1008 23.53 -0.01 -8.60
N MET A 1009 23.84 1.26 -8.89
CA MET A 1009 23.56 1.91 -10.18
C MET A 1009 24.71 1.78 -11.20
N THR A 1010 25.68 0.89 -10.94
CA THR A 1010 26.77 0.54 -11.89
C THR A 1010 26.51 -0.75 -12.68
N ILE A 1011 25.38 -1.41 -12.46
CA ILE A 1011 25.06 -2.71 -13.10
C ILE A 1011 24.94 -2.59 -14.62
N ASP A 1012 25.01 -3.73 -15.31
CA ASP A 1012 24.78 -3.82 -16.75
C ASP A 1012 23.29 -4.05 -17.03
N SER A 1013 22.83 -3.66 -18.21
CA SER A 1013 21.46 -3.97 -18.68
C SER A 1013 21.23 -5.47 -18.91
N TYR A 1014 22.31 -6.22 -19.16
CA TYR A 1014 22.26 -7.66 -19.38
C TYR A 1014 23.19 -8.42 -18.42
N ALA A 1015 22.73 -9.56 -17.93
CA ALA A 1015 23.57 -10.54 -17.24
C ALA A 1015 24.62 -11.14 -18.19
N GLU A 1016 25.61 -11.84 -17.64
CA GLU A 1016 26.59 -12.58 -18.44
C GLU A 1016 25.96 -13.63 -19.38
N ASP A 1017 24.80 -14.20 -19.00
CA ASP A 1017 24.07 -15.17 -19.81
C ASP A 1017 23.14 -14.53 -20.87
N GLY A 1018 23.12 -13.20 -20.96
CA GLY A 1018 22.28 -12.43 -21.88
C GLY A 1018 20.86 -12.14 -21.35
N THR A 1019 20.52 -12.54 -20.13
CA THR A 1019 19.24 -12.21 -19.50
C THR A 1019 19.17 -10.72 -19.23
N TRP A 1020 18.10 -10.07 -19.71
CA TRP A 1020 17.84 -8.65 -19.40
C TRP A 1020 17.50 -8.47 -17.91
N GLN A 1021 18.06 -7.44 -17.26
CA GLN A 1021 17.88 -7.20 -15.83
C GLN A 1021 17.24 -5.83 -15.55
N HIS A 1022 16.32 -5.80 -14.60
CA HIS A 1022 15.84 -4.54 -14.03
C HIS A 1022 16.89 -3.93 -13.13
N THR A 1023 16.98 -2.60 -13.17
CA THR A 1023 17.88 -1.86 -12.31
C THR A 1023 17.20 -1.53 -10.98
N PRO A 1024 17.96 -1.26 -9.90
CA PRO A 1024 17.40 -1.03 -8.57
C PRO A 1024 16.40 0.13 -8.48
N TYR A 1025 16.46 1.07 -9.44
CA TYR A 1025 15.52 2.17 -9.58
C TYR A 1025 14.85 2.16 -10.96
N THR A 1026 13.51 2.25 -10.99
CA THR A 1026 12.73 2.37 -12.22
C THR A 1026 11.71 3.48 -12.11
N TYR A 1027 11.44 4.19 -13.20
CA TYR A 1027 10.55 5.34 -13.25
C TYR A 1027 9.65 5.31 -14.50
N CYS A 1028 8.34 5.32 -14.30
CA CYS A 1028 7.34 5.41 -15.36
C CYS A 1028 6.49 6.68 -15.19
N ALA A 1029 6.42 7.54 -16.20
CA ALA A 1029 5.48 8.66 -16.23
C ALA A 1029 4.46 8.46 -17.38
N PRO A 1030 3.16 8.26 -17.10
CA PRO A 1030 2.16 7.99 -18.14
C PRO A 1030 1.90 9.17 -19.10
N TYR A 1031 2.35 10.38 -18.74
CA TYR A 1031 2.20 11.59 -19.56
C TYR A 1031 3.48 12.04 -20.28
N GLY A 1032 4.57 11.26 -20.21
CA GLY A 1032 5.88 11.60 -20.79
C GLY A 1032 6.28 10.82 -22.05
N GLY A 1033 5.45 9.87 -22.52
CA GLY A 1033 5.75 8.98 -23.64
C GLY A 1033 5.58 7.50 -23.29
N THR A 1034 5.87 6.59 -24.22
CA THR A 1034 5.86 5.14 -23.94
C THR A 1034 6.96 4.82 -22.92
N PRO A 1035 6.66 4.04 -21.86
CA PRO A 1035 7.69 3.58 -20.93
C PRO A 1035 8.87 2.92 -21.66
N ILE A 1036 10.07 3.51 -21.52
CA ILE A 1036 11.27 3.00 -22.19
C ILE A 1036 11.74 1.75 -21.45
N ASN A 1037 11.79 0.62 -22.17
CA ASN A 1037 12.27 -0.67 -21.65
C ASN A 1037 11.65 -1.04 -20.30
N ASP A 1038 10.32 -1.00 -20.23
CA ASP A 1038 9.56 -1.29 -19.00
C ASP A 1038 10.07 -0.45 -17.80
N CYS A 1039 10.19 0.87 -18.05
CA CYS A 1039 10.59 1.88 -17.07
C CYS A 1039 12.03 1.80 -16.54
N ASN A 1040 12.85 0.92 -17.12
CA ASN A 1040 14.27 0.79 -16.79
C ASN A 1040 15.14 1.86 -17.48
N GLY A 1041 14.54 2.56 -18.46
CA GLY A 1041 15.20 3.55 -19.32
C GLY A 1041 16.16 2.93 -20.34
N SER A 1042 16.97 3.75 -21.02
CA SER A 1042 17.82 3.28 -22.13
C SER A 1042 18.85 2.21 -21.71
N PRO A 1043 19.17 1.23 -22.57
CA PRO A 1043 20.21 0.24 -22.29
C PRO A 1043 21.58 0.90 -22.12
N HIS A 1044 22.42 0.29 -21.31
CA HIS A 1044 23.72 0.81 -20.90
C HIS A 1044 24.67 -0.35 -20.57
N ARG A 1045 25.96 -0.13 -20.85
CA ARG A 1045 27.01 -1.07 -20.53
C ARG A 1045 27.49 -0.87 -19.10
N GLY A 1046 27.29 -1.89 -18.26
CA GLY A 1046 27.62 -1.84 -16.84
C GLY A 1046 29.10 -2.04 -16.55
N ASN A 1047 29.47 -1.78 -15.29
CA ASN A 1047 30.82 -2.00 -14.75
C ASN A 1047 31.94 -1.29 -15.54
N ILE A 1048 31.62 -0.15 -16.18
CA ILE A 1048 32.58 0.67 -16.93
C ILE A 1048 33.20 1.80 -16.10
N GLY A 1049 32.93 1.83 -14.79
CA GLY A 1049 33.36 2.87 -13.86
C GLY A 1049 32.41 4.06 -13.75
N LEU A 1050 31.32 4.11 -14.53
CA LEU A 1050 30.33 5.20 -14.48
C LEU A 1050 29.07 4.78 -13.72
N ILE A 1051 28.42 5.76 -13.10
CA ILE A 1051 27.19 5.60 -12.34
C ILE A 1051 26.03 6.18 -13.15
N ARG A 1052 24.92 5.44 -13.19
CA ARG A 1052 23.72 5.88 -13.89
C ARG A 1052 23.00 6.99 -13.14
N SER A 1053 22.50 7.97 -13.88
CA SER A 1053 21.49 8.95 -13.45
C SER A 1053 20.27 8.76 -14.35
N PHE A 1054 19.07 8.70 -13.77
CA PHE A 1054 17.86 8.54 -14.56
C PHE A 1054 17.33 9.90 -15.00
N GLN A 1055 17.41 10.89 -14.12
CA GLN A 1055 17.14 12.30 -14.39
C GLN A 1055 18.44 13.14 -14.33
N ARG A 1056 18.36 14.32 -14.94
CA ARG A 1056 19.40 15.36 -14.97
C ARG A 1056 19.20 16.34 -13.82
N PRO A 1057 20.18 17.24 -13.56
CA PRO A 1057 19.99 18.36 -12.64
C PRO A 1057 18.87 19.35 -13.04
N SER A 1058 18.30 19.21 -14.24
CA SER A 1058 17.12 19.94 -14.71
C SER A 1058 15.79 19.25 -14.39
N ASP A 1059 15.83 18.14 -13.64
CA ASP A 1059 14.70 17.23 -13.35
C ASP A 1059 14.15 16.51 -14.62
N ASP A 1060 14.77 16.71 -15.79
CA ASP A 1060 14.42 16.03 -17.05
C ASP A 1060 15.08 14.65 -17.15
N SER A 1061 14.43 13.70 -17.83
CA SER A 1061 14.99 12.35 -18.01
C SER A 1061 16.22 12.33 -18.93
N CYS A 1062 17.24 11.56 -18.54
CA CYS A 1062 18.41 11.32 -19.38
C CYS A 1062 18.07 10.49 -20.61
N ILE A 1063 18.67 10.80 -21.77
CA ILE A 1063 18.53 9.98 -22.98
C ILE A 1063 19.43 8.76 -22.85
N TYR A 1064 20.71 8.98 -22.56
CA TYR A 1064 21.62 7.93 -22.10
C TYR A 1064 22.00 8.17 -20.64
N GLN A 1065 21.95 7.12 -19.84
CA GLN A 1065 21.92 7.27 -18.39
C GLN A 1065 23.27 7.50 -17.74
N TYR A 1066 24.40 7.48 -18.47
CA TYR A 1066 25.66 7.98 -17.92
C TYR A 1066 25.79 9.47 -18.20
N LEU A 1067 25.19 10.27 -17.33
CA LEU A 1067 25.29 11.72 -17.32
C LEU A 1067 26.67 12.15 -16.82
N ILE A 1068 27.49 12.68 -17.73
CA ILE A 1068 28.91 12.93 -17.50
C ILE A 1068 29.16 14.04 -16.47
N PRO A 1069 28.47 15.20 -16.52
CA PRO A 1069 28.64 16.23 -15.51
C PRO A 1069 28.34 15.76 -14.08
N SER A 1070 27.28 14.97 -13.87
CA SER A 1070 26.95 14.44 -12.54
C SER A 1070 27.99 13.41 -12.06
N ASN A 1071 28.54 12.60 -12.96
CA ASN A 1071 29.67 11.72 -12.65
C ASN A 1071 30.95 12.51 -12.30
N MET A 1072 31.21 13.63 -12.98
CA MET A 1072 32.32 14.55 -12.65
C MET A 1072 32.15 15.12 -11.24
N MET A 1073 30.97 15.66 -10.93
CA MET A 1073 30.64 16.23 -9.62
C MET A 1073 30.76 15.18 -8.51
N TYR A 1074 30.14 14.02 -8.70
CA TYR A 1074 30.16 12.95 -7.71
C TYR A 1074 31.59 12.45 -7.44
N SER A 1075 32.42 12.27 -8.48
CA SER A 1075 33.83 11.91 -8.32
C SER A 1075 34.61 12.92 -7.48
N VAL A 1076 34.42 14.23 -7.71
CA VAL A 1076 35.12 15.27 -6.94
C VAL A 1076 34.61 15.33 -5.50
N ALA A 1077 33.29 15.38 -5.32
CA ALA A 1077 32.66 15.47 -4.01
C ALA A 1077 33.06 14.26 -3.15
N LEU A 1078 33.01 13.05 -3.70
CA LEU A 1078 33.38 11.82 -2.99
C LEU A 1078 34.86 11.84 -2.55
N ASN A 1079 35.77 12.33 -3.39
CA ASN A 1079 37.18 12.46 -3.03
C ASN A 1079 37.39 13.50 -1.92
N ALA A 1080 36.75 14.66 -2.02
CA ALA A 1080 36.84 15.72 -1.01
C ALA A 1080 36.29 15.25 0.34
N THR A 1081 35.12 14.61 0.33
CA THR A 1081 34.47 14.07 1.53
C THR A 1081 35.22 12.88 2.14
N SER A 1082 36.05 12.16 1.37
CA SER A 1082 36.91 11.09 1.92
C SER A 1082 37.87 11.60 3.00
N ALA A 1083 38.30 12.87 2.94
CA ALA A 1083 39.14 13.48 3.97
C ALA A 1083 38.37 13.74 5.28
N ILE A 1084 37.05 13.92 5.21
CA ILE A 1084 36.19 13.96 6.40
C ILE A 1084 36.07 12.55 6.97
N MET A 1085 35.72 11.57 6.14
CA MET A 1085 35.55 10.16 6.54
C MET A 1085 36.83 9.61 7.20
N GLU A 1086 38.01 9.93 6.68
CA GLU A 1086 39.31 9.54 7.26
C GLU A 1086 39.51 10.05 8.70
N LYS A 1087 38.91 11.19 9.06
CA LYS A 1087 39.04 11.80 10.39
C LYS A 1087 37.96 11.33 11.38
N VAL A 1088 36.79 10.94 10.90
CA VAL A 1088 35.65 10.58 11.76
C VAL A 1088 35.37 9.08 11.84
N SER A 1089 35.82 8.29 10.88
CA SER A 1089 35.61 6.84 10.89
C SER A 1089 36.63 6.11 11.76
N ALA A 1090 36.22 4.95 12.30
CA ALA A 1090 37.13 4.08 13.04
C ALA A 1090 38.28 3.61 12.12
N PRO A 1091 39.52 3.43 12.64
CA PRO A 1091 40.67 2.98 11.83
C PRO A 1091 40.48 1.65 11.09
N THR A 1092 39.50 0.84 11.49
CA THR A 1092 39.14 -0.44 10.86
C THR A 1092 38.13 -0.32 9.72
N SER A 1093 37.55 0.86 9.49
CA SER A 1093 36.54 1.11 8.46
C SER A 1093 37.16 1.14 7.06
N ASN A 1094 36.52 0.46 6.09
CA ASN A 1094 36.93 0.48 4.69
C ASN A 1094 36.28 1.62 3.87
N LEU A 1095 35.42 2.44 4.48
CA LEU A 1095 34.63 3.46 3.77
C LEU A 1095 35.52 4.49 3.05
N THR A 1096 36.55 5.00 3.71
CA THR A 1096 37.51 5.96 3.11
C THR A 1096 38.17 5.38 1.85
N ALA A 1097 38.58 4.10 1.91
CA ALA A 1097 39.20 3.43 0.77
C ALA A 1097 38.19 3.22 -0.37
N TRP A 1098 36.95 2.84 -0.05
CA TRP A 1098 35.88 2.70 -1.04
C TRP A 1098 35.58 4.03 -1.75
N MET A 1099 35.43 5.13 -1.00
CA MET A 1099 35.20 6.47 -1.55
C MET A 1099 36.31 6.89 -2.54
N ARG A 1100 37.58 6.72 -2.15
CA ARG A 1100 38.75 7.06 -2.99
C ARG A 1100 38.82 6.18 -4.24
N THR A 1101 38.56 4.88 -4.09
CA THR A 1101 38.57 3.91 -5.20
C THR A 1101 37.49 4.26 -6.22
N MET A 1102 36.25 4.42 -5.76
CA MET A 1102 35.11 4.74 -6.62
C MET A 1102 35.29 6.09 -7.34
N SER A 1103 35.80 7.12 -6.65
CA SER A 1103 36.16 8.39 -7.30
C SER A 1103 37.15 8.22 -8.45
N THR A 1104 38.17 7.37 -8.25
CA THR A 1104 39.21 7.07 -9.25
C THR A 1104 38.66 6.25 -10.42
N GLU A 1105 37.80 5.27 -10.15
CA GLU A 1105 37.12 4.46 -11.16
C GLU A 1105 36.25 5.33 -12.07
N ILE A 1106 35.50 6.28 -11.51
CA ILE A 1106 34.67 7.22 -12.27
C ILE A 1106 35.53 8.10 -13.18
N ARG A 1107 36.62 8.68 -12.66
CA ARG A 1107 37.55 9.46 -13.48
C ARG A 1107 38.09 8.65 -14.65
N THR A 1108 38.54 7.42 -14.38
CA THR A 1108 39.04 6.49 -15.41
C THR A 1108 37.95 6.15 -16.44
N GLY A 1109 36.71 5.94 -15.99
CA GLY A 1109 35.55 5.70 -16.84
C GLY A 1109 35.23 6.88 -17.76
N ILE A 1110 35.23 8.11 -17.23
CA ILE A 1110 35.00 9.34 -18.01
C ILE A 1110 36.09 9.49 -19.08
N GLU A 1111 37.36 9.38 -18.70
CA GLU A 1111 38.48 9.52 -19.65
C GLU A 1111 38.42 8.51 -20.79
N LYS A 1112 38.00 7.28 -20.49
CA LYS A 1112 37.96 6.17 -21.45
C LYS A 1112 36.74 6.21 -22.37
N TYR A 1113 35.56 6.52 -21.84
CA TYR A 1113 34.30 6.34 -22.56
C TYR A 1113 33.58 7.65 -22.91
N ALA A 1114 33.80 8.73 -22.16
CA ALA A 1114 33.07 9.99 -22.32
C ALA A 1114 33.80 11.05 -23.15
N VAL A 1115 35.08 10.84 -23.45
CA VAL A 1115 35.84 11.72 -24.35
C VAL A 1115 35.66 11.23 -25.79
N THR A 1116 35.04 12.06 -26.63
CA THR A 1116 34.71 11.76 -28.01
C THR A 1116 35.36 12.74 -28.98
N GLN A 1117 35.55 12.30 -30.22
CA GLN A 1117 36.17 13.10 -31.27
C GLN A 1117 35.09 13.87 -32.05
N ASP A 1118 35.03 15.18 -31.85
CA ASP A 1118 34.20 16.07 -32.64
C ASP A 1118 34.95 16.53 -33.91
N ALA A 1119 34.22 16.59 -35.03
CA ALA A 1119 34.79 16.92 -36.34
C ALA A 1119 35.35 18.37 -36.42
N LYS A 1120 34.77 19.31 -35.67
CA LYS A 1120 35.13 20.73 -35.69
C LYS A 1120 35.95 21.14 -34.47
N TYR A 1121 35.61 20.62 -33.29
CA TYR A 1121 36.18 21.06 -32.02
C TYR A 1121 37.31 20.18 -31.50
N GLY A 1122 37.53 19.00 -32.09
CA GLY A 1122 38.53 18.03 -31.63
C GLY A 1122 37.99 17.15 -30.51
N ARG A 1123 38.86 16.70 -29.61
CA ARG A 1123 38.43 15.93 -28.42
C ARG A 1123 37.58 16.79 -27.50
N ILE A 1124 36.37 16.33 -27.19
CA ILE A 1124 35.42 16.96 -26.27
C ILE A 1124 34.84 15.94 -25.30
N TYR A 1125 34.26 16.40 -24.19
CA TYR A 1125 33.41 15.56 -23.34
C TYR A 1125 32.01 15.47 -23.95
N ALA A 1126 31.45 14.27 -23.98
CA ALA A 1126 30.03 14.05 -24.22
C ALA A 1126 29.22 14.44 -22.97
N TYR A 1127 27.96 14.84 -23.17
CA TYR A 1127 27.05 15.16 -22.08
C TYR A 1127 26.46 13.89 -21.46
N GLU A 1128 26.01 12.96 -22.30
CA GLU A 1128 25.48 11.65 -21.92
C GLU A 1128 26.04 10.56 -22.83
N ILE A 1129 26.31 9.37 -22.27
CA ILE A 1129 26.74 8.18 -23.04
C ILE A 1129 26.03 6.92 -22.55
N ASP A 1130 26.03 5.87 -23.37
CA ASP A 1130 25.49 4.54 -23.04
C ASP A 1130 26.57 3.50 -22.69
N GLY A 1131 27.84 3.79 -22.98
CA GLY A 1131 28.96 2.85 -22.82
C GLY A 1131 29.13 1.84 -23.97
N TYR A 1132 28.22 1.81 -24.94
CA TYR A 1132 28.34 1.04 -26.19
C TYR A 1132 28.94 1.84 -27.35
N GLY A 1133 28.96 3.17 -27.22
CA GLY A 1133 29.57 4.09 -28.17
C GLY A 1133 28.66 5.24 -28.60
N SER A 1134 27.39 5.24 -28.15
CA SER A 1134 26.49 6.36 -28.38
C SER A 1134 26.82 7.50 -27.43
N ALA A 1135 26.74 8.73 -27.94
CA ALA A 1135 27.04 9.93 -27.18
C ALA A 1135 26.13 11.09 -27.60
N ILE A 1136 25.62 11.82 -26.61
CA ILE A 1136 24.92 13.10 -26.83
C ILE A 1136 25.92 14.24 -26.66
N LEU A 1137 26.03 15.09 -27.68
CA LEU A 1137 26.97 16.21 -27.72
C LEU A 1137 26.21 17.55 -27.56
N MET A 1138 25.82 17.85 -26.33
CA MET A 1138 25.12 19.06 -25.93
C MET A 1138 25.67 19.60 -24.60
N ASP A 1139 25.02 20.59 -24.02
CA ASP A 1139 25.07 20.86 -22.58
C ASP A 1139 23.74 21.43 -22.10
N ASP A 1140 23.54 21.40 -20.79
CA ASP A 1140 22.38 21.96 -20.09
C ASP A 1140 22.85 23.00 -19.06
N PRO A 1141 22.07 24.06 -18.77
CA PRO A 1141 22.47 25.12 -17.85
C PRO A 1141 22.55 24.72 -16.38
N ASN A 1142 21.84 23.68 -15.95
CA ASN A 1142 21.80 23.28 -14.55
C ASN A 1142 23.16 22.70 -14.10
N VAL A 1143 23.65 23.12 -12.93
CA VAL A 1143 24.92 22.61 -12.38
C VAL A 1143 24.63 21.33 -11.58
N PRO A 1144 25.33 20.21 -11.85
CA PRO A 1144 26.51 20.09 -12.70
C PRO A 1144 26.22 20.05 -14.21
N SER A 1145 26.97 20.87 -14.96
CA SER A 1145 27.02 20.90 -16.43
C SER A 1145 28.46 20.67 -16.93
N LEU A 1146 28.63 20.42 -18.23
CA LEU A 1146 29.98 20.33 -18.81
C LEU A 1146 30.69 21.68 -18.69
N LEU A 1147 29.95 22.79 -18.83
CA LEU A 1147 30.47 24.14 -18.64
C LEU A 1147 31.01 24.36 -17.21
N SER A 1148 30.38 23.78 -16.19
CA SER A 1148 30.77 23.94 -14.78
C SER A 1148 31.93 23.04 -14.34
N ALA A 1149 32.50 22.18 -15.19
CA ALA A 1149 33.54 21.23 -14.78
C ALA A 1149 34.73 21.88 -14.02
N PRO A 1150 35.24 23.08 -14.38
CA PRO A 1150 36.26 23.76 -13.59
C PRO A 1150 35.75 24.38 -12.29
N PHE A 1151 34.49 24.85 -12.26
CA PHE A 1151 33.86 25.35 -11.04
C PHE A 1151 33.72 24.25 -9.99
N LEU A 1152 33.40 23.03 -10.45
CA LEU A 1152 33.35 21.83 -9.62
C LEU A 1152 34.73 21.29 -9.23
N ASN A 1153 35.84 21.94 -9.59
CA ASN A 1153 37.21 21.46 -9.39
C ASN A 1153 37.50 20.09 -10.03
N TYR A 1154 36.78 19.69 -11.09
CA TYR A 1154 37.02 18.43 -11.79
C TYR A 1154 38.26 18.49 -12.69
N VAL A 1155 38.39 19.58 -13.47
CA VAL A 1155 39.52 19.88 -14.35
C VAL A 1155 39.93 21.35 -14.25
N PRO A 1156 41.20 21.70 -14.50
CA PRO A 1156 41.61 23.09 -14.62
C PRO A 1156 40.89 23.81 -15.77
N ARG A 1157 40.68 25.13 -15.64
CA ARG A 1157 40.06 25.96 -16.70
C ARG A 1157 40.78 25.87 -18.04
N ASN A 1158 42.10 25.65 -18.04
CA ASN A 1158 42.92 25.58 -19.25
C ASN A 1158 43.04 24.15 -19.82
N ASP A 1159 42.32 23.16 -19.28
CA ASP A 1159 42.31 21.82 -19.86
C ASP A 1159 41.87 21.85 -21.32
N LYS A 1160 42.60 21.13 -22.18
CA LYS A 1160 42.39 21.20 -23.63
C LYS A 1160 41.05 20.60 -24.05
N VAL A 1161 40.63 19.49 -23.42
CA VAL A 1161 39.36 18.83 -23.74
C VAL A 1161 38.20 19.69 -23.27
N TYR A 1162 38.29 20.23 -22.06
CA TYR A 1162 37.32 21.19 -21.54
C TYR A 1162 37.22 22.44 -22.43
N GLN A 1163 38.33 23.05 -22.82
CA GLN A 1163 38.30 24.25 -23.68
C GLN A 1163 37.67 23.96 -25.05
N ASN A 1164 37.93 22.79 -25.64
CA ASN A 1164 37.23 22.37 -26.85
C ASN A 1164 35.72 22.20 -26.62
N THR A 1165 35.37 21.58 -25.50
CA THR A 1165 33.98 21.33 -25.08
C THR A 1165 33.24 22.66 -24.86
N ARG A 1166 33.82 23.58 -24.08
CA ARG A 1166 33.33 24.95 -23.84
C ARG A 1166 33.07 25.70 -25.14
N ARG A 1167 34.02 25.66 -26.09
CA ARG A 1167 33.83 26.33 -27.40
C ARG A 1167 32.64 25.78 -28.17
N LYS A 1168 32.35 24.48 -28.08
CA LYS A 1168 31.15 23.89 -28.68
C LYS A 1168 29.87 24.32 -27.95
N ILE A 1169 29.87 24.22 -26.62
CA ILE A 1169 28.71 24.49 -25.76
C ILE A 1169 28.22 25.93 -25.90
N LEU A 1170 29.15 26.89 -25.95
CA LEU A 1170 28.88 28.31 -26.10
C LEU A 1170 28.79 28.75 -27.57
N SER A 1171 28.37 27.84 -28.45
CA SER A 1171 28.20 28.10 -29.89
C SER A 1171 26.88 27.56 -30.41
N LYS A 1172 26.52 27.97 -31.63
CA LYS A 1172 25.35 27.47 -32.35
C LYS A 1172 25.39 25.97 -32.69
N ASP A 1173 26.53 25.32 -32.48
CA ASP A 1173 26.66 23.86 -32.68
C ASP A 1173 26.18 23.06 -31.45
N ASN A 1174 25.90 23.73 -30.33
CA ASN A 1174 25.11 23.15 -29.24
C ASN A 1174 23.61 23.34 -29.54
N PRO A 1175 22.80 22.26 -29.60
CA PRO A 1175 21.38 22.35 -29.94
C PRO A 1175 20.57 23.24 -28.99
N TYR A 1176 21.04 23.44 -27.75
CA TYR A 1176 20.36 24.27 -26.76
C TYR A 1176 20.95 25.68 -26.63
N TYR A 1177 21.89 26.07 -27.47
CA TYR A 1177 22.40 27.44 -27.47
C TYR A 1177 21.40 28.40 -28.14
N ALA A 1178 20.81 29.30 -27.36
CA ALA A 1178 19.89 30.32 -27.83
C ALA A 1178 20.57 31.68 -27.96
N TRP A 1179 20.16 32.49 -28.95
CA TRP A 1179 20.79 33.77 -29.25
C TRP A 1179 19.81 34.88 -29.65
N GLY A 1180 20.07 36.09 -29.16
CA GLY A 1180 19.28 37.26 -29.47
C GLY A 1180 19.72 38.51 -28.72
N PRO A 1181 19.03 39.64 -29.00
CA PRO A 1181 19.40 40.94 -28.46
C PRO A 1181 19.14 41.10 -26.96
N ALA A 1182 18.24 40.30 -26.37
CA ALA A 1182 17.97 40.36 -24.94
C ALA A 1182 19.06 39.64 -24.15
N ILE A 1183 19.31 38.37 -24.49
CA ILE A 1183 20.37 37.55 -23.89
C ILE A 1183 20.74 36.41 -24.85
N SER A 1184 21.98 35.92 -24.77
CA SER A 1184 22.46 34.75 -25.53
C SER A 1184 23.20 33.81 -24.60
N GLY A 1185 22.99 32.51 -24.73
CA GLY A 1185 23.55 31.52 -23.80
C GLY A 1185 22.93 30.14 -23.99
N VAL A 1186 23.25 29.22 -23.07
CA VAL A 1186 22.72 27.86 -23.07
C VAL A 1186 21.33 27.86 -22.43
N GLY A 1187 20.36 27.24 -23.11
CA GLY A 1187 19.03 26.94 -22.60
C GLY A 1187 18.89 25.47 -22.22
N SER A 1188 17.68 25.08 -21.83
CA SER A 1188 17.36 23.69 -21.47
C SER A 1188 16.19 23.16 -22.30
N MET A 1189 16.06 21.84 -22.38
CA MET A 1189 14.82 21.22 -22.87
C MET A 1189 13.63 21.54 -21.95
N HIS A 1190 13.90 21.75 -20.66
CA HIS A 1190 12.92 22.08 -19.64
C HIS A 1190 12.05 23.30 -20.00
N THR A 1191 12.67 24.38 -20.50
CA THR A 1191 11.99 25.66 -20.80
C THR A 1191 11.80 25.92 -22.29
N ARG A 1192 11.98 24.91 -23.15
CA ARG A 1192 11.90 24.96 -24.62
C ARG A 1192 13.05 25.72 -25.32
N PRO A 1193 13.40 25.35 -26.57
CA PRO A 1193 14.39 26.07 -27.35
C PRO A 1193 14.09 27.56 -27.54
N GLY A 1194 15.12 28.39 -27.50
CA GLY A 1194 15.03 29.85 -27.66
C GLY A 1194 15.01 30.62 -26.32
N ASN A 1195 14.89 29.93 -25.19
CA ASN A 1195 15.00 30.52 -23.86
C ASN A 1195 16.38 30.18 -23.27
N VAL A 1196 17.13 31.22 -22.89
CA VAL A 1196 18.45 31.12 -22.26
C VAL A 1196 18.24 31.03 -20.75
N TRP A 1197 19.02 30.19 -20.07
CA TRP A 1197 19.06 30.18 -18.62
C TRP A 1197 20.19 31.08 -18.12
N PRO A 1198 19.90 32.16 -17.38
CA PRO A 1198 20.91 33.04 -16.80
C PRO A 1198 22.00 32.30 -16.02
N MET A 1199 21.69 31.16 -15.39
CA MET A 1199 22.70 30.33 -14.70
C MET A 1199 23.86 29.90 -15.62
N ALA A 1200 23.60 29.59 -16.89
CA ALA A 1200 24.69 29.26 -17.82
C ALA A 1200 25.58 30.47 -18.13
N ASN A 1201 25.01 31.67 -18.20
CA ASN A 1201 25.79 32.91 -18.36
C ASN A 1201 26.62 33.21 -17.12
N ILE A 1202 26.06 33.00 -15.92
CA ILE A 1202 26.78 33.11 -14.65
C ILE A 1202 27.92 32.10 -14.60
N MET A 1203 27.66 30.86 -15.00
CA MET A 1203 28.69 29.82 -15.04
C MET A 1203 29.76 30.12 -16.10
N ALA A 1204 29.38 30.69 -17.24
CA ALA A 1204 30.33 31.18 -18.25
C ALA A 1204 31.26 32.25 -17.68
N ILE A 1205 30.75 33.20 -16.88
CA ILE A 1205 31.56 34.18 -16.13
C ILE A 1205 32.49 33.48 -15.15
N LEU A 1206 31.93 32.59 -14.32
CA LEU A 1206 32.66 31.88 -13.29
C LEU A 1206 33.79 31.03 -13.86
N THR A 1207 33.72 30.60 -15.12
CA THR A 1207 34.71 29.71 -15.74
C THR A 1207 35.51 30.36 -16.88
N SER A 1208 35.37 31.67 -17.10
CA SER A 1208 36.11 32.42 -18.12
C SER A 1208 37.32 33.18 -17.57
N GLU A 1209 38.31 33.37 -18.44
CA GLU A 1209 39.41 34.34 -18.30
C GLU A 1209 39.32 35.49 -19.32
N ASP A 1210 38.42 35.38 -20.30
CA ASP A 1210 38.18 36.41 -21.32
C ASP A 1210 37.27 37.51 -20.76
N GLU A 1211 37.82 38.71 -20.59
CA GLU A 1211 37.10 39.85 -20.01
C GLU A 1211 35.93 40.31 -20.89
N GLU A 1212 36.05 40.20 -22.21
CA GLU A 1212 34.97 40.58 -23.14
C GLU A 1212 33.81 39.58 -23.09
N GLU A 1213 34.10 38.30 -22.85
CA GLU A 1213 33.08 37.30 -22.55
C GLU A 1213 32.38 37.61 -21.21
N ILE A 1214 33.14 37.92 -20.16
CA ILE A 1214 32.59 38.25 -18.84
C ILE A 1214 31.69 39.49 -18.93
N ILE A 1215 32.15 40.56 -19.57
CA ILE A 1215 31.41 41.82 -19.71
C ILE A 1215 30.12 41.61 -20.51
N ARG A 1216 30.17 40.85 -21.62
CA ARG A 1216 28.96 40.55 -22.41
C ARG A 1216 27.92 39.77 -21.61
N ASN A 1217 28.34 38.77 -20.84
CA ASN A 1217 27.44 38.01 -19.99
C ASN A 1217 26.83 38.88 -18.88
N LEU A 1218 27.62 39.74 -18.22
CA LEU A 1218 27.11 40.68 -17.21
C LEU A 1218 26.09 41.66 -17.79
N ARG A 1219 26.34 42.23 -18.98
CA ARG A 1219 25.36 43.10 -19.67
C ARG A 1219 24.05 42.38 -19.95
N GLY A 1220 24.13 41.13 -20.43
CA GLY A 1220 22.95 40.30 -20.66
C GLY A 1220 22.16 40.07 -19.38
N LEU A 1221 22.82 39.67 -18.29
CA LEU A 1221 22.19 39.39 -17.01
C LEU A 1221 21.50 40.62 -16.40
N VAL A 1222 22.14 41.79 -16.42
CA VAL A 1222 21.54 43.04 -15.91
C VAL A 1222 20.32 43.46 -16.74
N GLY A 1223 20.43 43.35 -18.07
CA GLY A 1223 19.37 43.76 -19.01
C GLY A 1223 18.19 42.79 -19.14
N SER A 1224 18.29 41.56 -18.60
CA SER A 1224 17.31 40.49 -18.85
C SER A 1224 16.39 40.18 -17.65
N THR A 1225 16.23 41.11 -16.71
CA THR A 1225 15.47 40.89 -15.45
C THR A 1225 14.04 41.43 -15.47
N ASP A 1226 13.56 41.92 -16.62
CA ASP A 1226 12.25 42.59 -16.79
C ASP A 1226 12.01 43.74 -15.77
N GLY A 1227 13.08 44.37 -15.29
CA GLY A 1227 13.02 45.44 -14.29
C GLY A 1227 12.74 44.97 -12.85
N LEU A 1228 12.65 43.65 -12.62
CA LEU A 1228 12.44 43.04 -11.30
C LEU A 1228 13.72 43.02 -10.46
N GLY A 1229 14.90 42.98 -11.11
CA GLY A 1229 16.18 43.00 -10.41
C GLY A 1229 16.48 41.73 -9.62
N VAL A 1230 16.05 40.58 -10.13
CA VAL A 1230 16.40 39.23 -9.66
C VAL A 1230 16.71 38.34 -10.86
N ILE A 1231 17.32 37.17 -10.62
CA ILE A 1231 17.65 36.21 -11.67
C ILE A 1231 16.49 35.24 -11.88
N HIS A 1232 16.05 35.12 -13.13
CA HIS A 1232 15.03 34.18 -13.57
C HIS A 1232 15.63 32.80 -13.88
N GLU A 1233 14.77 31.78 -13.92
CA GLU A 1233 15.16 30.44 -14.39
C GLU A 1233 15.55 30.49 -15.87
N SER A 1234 14.67 31.03 -16.71
CA SER A 1234 14.97 31.22 -18.13
C SER A 1234 14.39 32.53 -18.66
N VAL A 1235 15.02 33.08 -19.69
CA VAL A 1235 14.63 34.31 -20.37
C VAL A 1235 14.68 34.10 -21.88
N ASN A 1236 13.66 34.56 -22.60
CA ASN A 1236 13.65 34.45 -24.05
C ASN A 1236 14.76 35.29 -24.68
N ALA A 1237 15.56 34.67 -25.55
CA ALA A 1237 16.72 35.34 -26.16
C ALA A 1237 16.35 36.60 -26.96
N LYS A 1238 15.09 36.70 -27.44
CA LYS A 1238 14.60 37.84 -28.23
C LYS A 1238 13.81 38.87 -27.42
N ASN A 1239 13.29 38.53 -26.25
CA ASN A 1239 12.38 39.38 -25.48
C ASN A 1239 12.56 39.15 -23.97
N GLU A 1240 13.18 40.11 -23.29
CA GLU A 1240 13.47 40.05 -21.86
C GLU A 1240 12.22 39.96 -20.97
N LYS A 1241 11.05 40.32 -21.49
CA LYS A 1241 9.77 40.27 -20.75
C LYS A 1241 9.13 38.88 -20.71
N MET A 1242 9.73 37.91 -21.42
CA MET A 1242 9.28 36.53 -21.45
C MET A 1242 10.28 35.68 -20.67
N TRP A 1243 9.94 35.34 -19.44
CA TRP A 1243 10.78 34.60 -18.53
C TRP A 1243 9.98 33.57 -17.72
N THR A 1244 10.68 32.64 -17.07
CA THR A 1244 10.11 31.63 -16.15
C THR A 1244 10.71 31.79 -14.75
N ARG A 1245 9.91 31.47 -13.72
CA ARG A 1245 10.21 31.59 -12.29
C ARG A 1245 10.70 32.98 -11.85
N GLN A 1246 9.83 33.70 -11.16
CA GLN A 1246 10.15 35.01 -10.58
C GLN A 1246 11.02 34.91 -9.32
N TRP A 1247 10.99 33.76 -8.66
CA TRP A 1247 11.69 33.52 -7.39
C TRP A 1247 12.44 32.21 -7.44
N PHE A 1248 13.68 32.28 -7.92
CA PHE A 1248 14.60 31.15 -7.99
C PHE A 1248 15.86 31.44 -7.18
N SER A 1249 15.86 31.00 -5.92
CA SER A 1249 16.86 31.37 -4.93
C SER A 1249 18.26 30.83 -5.23
N TRP A 1250 18.36 29.64 -5.85
CA TRP A 1250 19.63 29.07 -6.28
C TRP A 1250 20.33 29.95 -7.33
N ALA A 1251 19.64 30.33 -8.41
CA ALA A 1251 20.20 31.18 -9.45
C ALA A 1251 20.63 32.56 -8.92
N ASN A 1252 19.84 33.11 -7.99
CA ASN A 1252 20.14 34.35 -7.28
C ASN A 1252 21.44 34.24 -6.45
N GLY A 1253 21.60 33.17 -5.67
CA GLY A 1253 22.80 32.90 -4.88
C GLY A 1253 24.04 32.71 -5.75
N LEU A 1254 23.92 31.95 -6.85
CA LEU A 1254 25.00 31.70 -7.80
C LEU A 1254 25.49 33.00 -8.47
N PHE A 1255 24.58 33.93 -8.80
CA PHE A 1255 24.94 35.25 -9.30
C PHE A 1255 25.75 36.04 -8.27
N GLY A 1256 25.30 36.06 -7.01
CA GLY A 1256 26.02 36.70 -5.92
C GLY A 1256 27.44 36.14 -5.73
N GLN A 1257 27.58 34.82 -5.80
CA GLN A 1257 28.88 34.14 -5.75
C GLN A 1257 29.79 34.55 -6.92
N ALA A 1258 29.24 34.72 -8.13
CA ALA A 1258 30.01 35.18 -9.28
C ALA A 1258 30.51 36.62 -9.13
N ILE A 1259 29.72 37.51 -8.53
CA ILE A 1259 30.14 38.88 -8.24
C ILE A 1259 31.26 38.92 -7.21
N LEU A 1260 31.15 38.14 -6.13
CA LEU A 1260 32.22 38.02 -5.13
C LEU A 1260 33.50 37.41 -5.72
N ASN A 1261 33.37 36.41 -6.59
CA ASN A 1261 34.52 35.85 -7.31
C ASN A 1261 35.18 36.88 -8.24
N LEU A 1262 34.40 37.72 -8.93
CA LEU A 1262 34.94 38.78 -9.77
C LEU A 1262 35.62 39.88 -8.95
N GLU A 1263 35.11 40.21 -7.76
CA GLU A 1263 35.79 41.13 -6.86
C GLU A 1263 37.21 40.65 -6.54
N GLU A 1264 37.38 39.35 -6.28
CA GLU A 1264 38.69 38.78 -5.96
C GLU A 1264 39.59 38.69 -7.20
N ARG A 1265 39.08 38.17 -8.33
CA ARG A 1265 39.90 37.85 -9.51
C ARG A 1265 40.11 39.02 -10.47
N LYS A 1266 39.08 39.86 -10.67
CA LYS A 1266 39.02 40.92 -11.69
C LYS A 1266 38.24 42.16 -11.18
N PRO A 1267 38.67 42.80 -10.08
CA PRO A 1267 37.91 43.88 -9.42
C PRO A 1267 37.67 45.11 -10.31
N HIS A 1268 38.48 45.33 -11.33
CA HIS A 1268 38.30 46.46 -12.26
C HIS A 1268 37.03 46.33 -13.10
N ILE A 1269 36.54 45.11 -13.35
CA ILE A 1269 35.28 44.88 -14.09
C ILE A 1269 34.09 45.44 -13.31
N LEU A 1270 34.07 45.31 -11.98
CA LEU A 1270 32.99 45.84 -11.12
C LEU A 1270 32.95 47.38 -11.06
N LYS A 1271 34.01 48.04 -11.54
CA LYS A 1271 34.08 49.50 -11.67
C LYS A 1271 33.57 50.01 -13.02
N MET A 1272 33.12 49.12 -13.90
CA MET A 1272 32.56 49.44 -15.21
C MET A 1272 31.02 49.60 -15.14
N GLY A 1273 30.45 50.25 -16.16
CA GLY A 1273 29.00 50.30 -16.39
C GLY A 1273 28.55 49.24 -17.40
N PHE A 1274 27.40 48.63 -17.14
CA PHE A 1274 26.77 47.57 -17.93
C PHE A 1274 25.43 47.99 -18.54
N GLN A 1275 25.20 49.31 -18.60
CA GLN A 1275 23.99 50.00 -19.06
C GLN A 1275 23.84 50.10 -20.58
#